data_AF-A0A7J3NQ83-F1
#
_entry.id   AF-A0A7J3NQ83-F1
#
_cell.length_a   1.000
_cell.length_b   1.000
_cell.length_c   1.000
_cell.angle_alpha   90.00
_cell.angle_beta   90.00
_cell.angle_gamma   90.00
#
_symmetry.space_group_name_H-M   'P 1'
#
loop_
_entity.id
_entity.type
_entity.pdbx_description
1 polymer ?
#
loop_
_entity_poly.entity_id
_entity_poly.type
_entity_poly.pdbx_seq_one_letter_code
_entity_poly.pdbx_strand_id
1 'polypeptide(L)'
;MEEHRAHFRLLLAALLMASIIMPLALTFTSFPAQSLFLPPTANAQPPATVKEFNPPWWNYAFRYRIQVNLTDVSGVEHVDQPVDVYLTFDNGTCYNNSLRVRYYDGTWQMVPCQVWNETYWEGTSYYKSLTLTFYFNVGANSTRTYYVYYNDADSGVEAYTNDVWWSFNGTHYTFESSTYRANCSIAAGGGKIEDCYNKISGTYWTSRTINDPLGNWGFHWNPDYDYSTGTTSKYPPQAYQVVESGPLFIIYTTRAKLGDYDAYCNITYRFFKWGWMCETNSTFNSPASGKDYRNNEWVFNPAIMRNLTYKYQSGVTTITFGEGNQQVNLQNYTYNPLLWFCLWDQIDGEAAGTFDLAAPIVNGAIVRQGYWYYRVFWRGTSYYEFWDRYWGVVDFNAGGWIYEKFAVYIWDGRNGYSPFQSFAEGMKAQLSVSVGQPEDVFYRLEVTVTDPTGHPIPNANVSVYNDESYSELNASKLTDENGKCTFLLYYRDKYYLQAELELGYLPAGDRYINQTGEWVPGSSPSEVTIILNCTRLYLEVYDKLGARVQNANVSIRYTAGGPGNITDQSVDQYYANISLYVKAGAQFFVNVSTTANPDESIRLFNMSDGQEISQPLSISGPASIRVELERSLDMRQTVLVCINGGFISVNWSDKAFLSVWLNWTPPNVGVDADWVNFSISHINGTLVYGPVTMNKNGSTVGHWYYELNTSDAGMIGGYTYLLTFYGKPSNPSLYAYPTPLTVYLQVKELPLTVIYEPFINTTWSSPPSFSVSVYLNDTTRNLPVTGATVSYSFLNTPYSGNMANLGNGTYAIPSDVLKELASGSYIIEVVPLAQNYTAQLIRIALVINSIPTNMKLSSESLQGGQLTVIYNRTLTLSVEFKDGGGSPITNAIVTWSISGTDYSGAMTETQGGVYKATLDLSELSLPPGTYVMSIIALKPNHQVQSVVVPLSVSPIPSTLTLQVFPLSSKFLVGQYSLVENNVPFVPLLFTVKDDLGNPVTGANVTLLGLPVWEVSPGLYFTLIPVYGLPDATLPLTIQAQKENYQPASAVTLVNVKEWTVPLVGLPYKVFLALLAGVLVPSSAFASYVYLQRARIPPLVRRIDYLIERISRGLPVEVGKPKARGDVILGILRDELSVVGVEPMPVAFVPPEVADKLVPLLVEAGKSESEAQVILAELRSTSPAEREKLLESIGVPPDLSAAILRELEKEEERGEERKKPRRRAKKKAGEAEEEQAIKPGEGGGGVEVEGKDEEGTKGEES
;
A
#
# COMPACT_ATOMS: atom_id res chain seq x y z
N MET A 1 -62.83 11.28 -22.23
CA MET A 1 -61.53 11.75 -21.70
C MET A 1 -60.55 10.58 -21.66
N GLU A 2 -59.73 10.28 -22.66
CA GLU A 2 -59.34 11.03 -23.87
C GLU A 2 -58.74 12.42 -23.59
N GLU A 3 -57.73 12.80 -24.38
CA GLU A 3 -56.85 13.96 -24.12
C GLU A 3 -56.05 13.85 -22.80
N HIS A 4 -54.71 13.81 -22.76
CA HIS A 4 -53.73 13.76 -23.85
C HIS A 4 -52.64 12.72 -23.54
N ARG A 5 -52.75 11.51 -24.10
CA ARG A 5 -51.68 10.49 -24.09
C ARG A 5 -50.76 10.60 -25.34
N ALA A 6 -50.55 11.81 -25.84
CA ALA A 6 -50.14 12.07 -27.23
C ALA A 6 -48.85 12.90 -27.43
N HIS A 7 -48.30 13.55 -26.39
CA HIS A 7 -47.18 14.50 -26.52
C HIS A 7 -45.86 14.00 -25.91
N PHE A 8 -45.52 12.71 -26.11
CA PHE A 8 -44.26 12.11 -25.64
C PHE A 8 -43.37 11.56 -26.79
N ARG A 9 -43.53 12.04 -28.03
CA ARG A 9 -42.78 11.53 -29.20
C ARG A 9 -42.31 12.59 -30.22
N LEU A 10 -42.23 13.87 -29.84
CA LEU A 10 -41.82 14.94 -30.78
C LEU A 10 -40.78 15.95 -30.27
N LEU A 11 -40.22 15.79 -29.06
CA LEU A 11 -39.30 16.78 -28.46
C LEU A 11 -37.81 16.35 -28.39
N LEU A 12 -37.48 15.14 -28.82
CA LEU A 12 -36.12 14.57 -28.72
C LEU A 12 -35.45 14.27 -30.08
N ALA A 13 -35.98 14.85 -31.16
CA ALA A 13 -35.54 14.58 -32.55
C ALA A 13 -35.35 15.86 -33.40
N ALA A 14 -35.20 17.02 -32.75
CA ALA A 14 -35.28 18.34 -33.40
C ALA A 14 -34.10 19.30 -33.08
N LEU A 15 -33.04 18.82 -32.41
CA LEU A 15 -31.89 19.64 -31.98
C LEU A 15 -30.53 19.10 -32.43
N LEU A 16 -30.49 18.33 -33.53
CA LEU A 16 -29.25 17.81 -34.08
C LEU A 16 -29.36 17.61 -35.60
N MET A 17 -28.84 18.57 -36.38
CA MET A 17 -28.23 18.49 -37.74
C MET A 17 -28.47 19.77 -38.58
N ALA A 18 -27.40 20.24 -39.26
CA ALA A 18 -27.36 21.27 -40.31
C ALA A 18 -27.77 22.72 -39.95
N SER A 19 -27.17 23.80 -40.52
CA SER A 19 -25.91 23.91 -41.27
C SER A 19 -25.46 25.38 -41.44
N ILE A 20 -24.14 25.62 -41.33
CA ILE A 20 -23.27 26.58 -42.05
C ILE A 20 -23.92 27.78 -42.79
N ILE A 21 -23.42 29.01 -42.56
CA ILE A 21 -22.92 30.02 -43.56
C ILE A 21 -22.81 31.46 -42.95
N MET A 22 -21.65 32.09 -43.16
CA MET A 22 -21.33 33.54 -42.98
C MET A 22 -21.89 34.37 -44.17
N PRO A 23 -22.07 35.72 -44.14
CA PRO A 23 -20.99 36.67 -43.78
C PRO A 23 -21.37 38.12 -43.34
N LEU A 24 -20.34 38.94 -43.06
CA LEU A 24 -20.28 40.43 -43.07
C LEU A 24 -21.31 41.23 -42.20
N ALA A 25 -21.05 42.48 -41.78
CA ALA A 25 -19.83 43.18 -41.38
C ALA A 25 -20.22 44.56 -40.81
N LEU A 26 -19.43 45.10 -39.87
CA LEU A 26 -19.29 46.55 -39.70
C LEU A 26 -17.99 46.87 -38.95
N THR A 27 -17.29 47.91 -39.41
CA THR A 27 -15.94 48.28 -38.98
C THR A 27 -15.95 49.52 -38.09
N PHE A 28 -15.08 49.56 -37.07
CA PHE A 28 -14.51 50.81 -36.59
C PHE A 28 -13.01 50.66 -36.34
N THR A 29 -12.26 51.70 -36.70
CA THR A 29 -10.80 51.73 -36.76
C THR A 29 -10.21 52.61 -35.65
N SER A 30 -9.09 52.19 -35.07
CA SER A 30 -8.16 53.09 -34.38
C SER A 30 -6.76 52.96 -35.01
N PHE A 31 -6.09 54.10 -35.21
CA PHE A 31 -4.77 54.17 -35.83
C PHE A 31 -3.66 54.04 -34.78
N PRO A 32 -2.62 53.21 -35.00
CA PRO A 32 -1.33 53.42 -34.35
C PRO A 32 -0.61 54.62 -34.99
N ALA A 33 0.05 55.45 -34.18
CA ALA A 33 0.83 56.57 -34.69
C ALA A 33 2.16 56.08 -35.31
N GLN A 34 2.55 56.68 -36.43
CA GLN A 34 3.86 56.44 -37.05
C GLN A 34 4.95 57.23 -36.31
N SER A 35 5.93 56.54 -35.73
CA SER A 35 7.24 57.10 -35.41
C SER A 35 8.26 56.67 -36.48
N LEU A 36 9.06 57.62 -36.96
CA LEU A 36 10.11 57.37 -37.94
C LEU A 36 11.31 56.71 -37.25
N PHE A 37 11.48 55.40 -37.47
CA PHE A 37 12.71 54.69 -37.14
C PHE A 37 13.57 54.48 -38.38
N LEU A 38 14.89 54.55 -38.17
CA LEU A 38 15.92 54.29 -39.17
C LEU A 38 15.95 52.80 -39.58
N PRO A 39 16.46 52.44 -40.77
CA PRO A 39 16.45 51.06 -41.23
C PRO A 39 17.25 50.13 -40.29
N PRO A 40 16.73 48.95 -39.95
CA PRO A 40 17.41 48.03 -39.05
C PRO A 40 18.64 47.41 -39.73
N THR A 41 19.75 47.34 -38.98
CA THR A 41 20.84 46.40 -39.26
C THR A 41 20.34 44.96 -39.13
N ALA A 42 21.01 44.02 -39.79
CA ALA A 42 20.55 42.64 -39.87
C ALA A 42 20.38 41.99 -38.48
N ASN A 43 19.20 41.42 -38.22
CA ASN A 43 18.96 40.62 -37.03
C ASN A 43 19.81 39.36 -37.07
N ALA A 44 20.77 39.21 -36.14
CA ALA A 44 21.20 37.90 -35.73
C ALA A 44 19.99 37.16 -35.12
N GLN A 45 19.77 35.90 -35.49
CA GLN A 45 18.78 35.08 -34.78
C GLN A 45 19.24 34.87 -33.33
N PRO A 46 18.31 34.86 -32.35
CA PRO A 46 18.65 34.38 -31.02
C PRO A 46 19.13 32.92 -31.11
N PRO A 47 20.19 32.53 -30.38
CA PRO A 47 20.70 31.16 -30.43
C PRO A 47 19.62 30.17 -29.96
N ALA A 48 19.49 29.05 -30.67
CA ALA A 48 18.49 28.04 -30.36
C ALA A 48 18.67 27.51 -28.93
N THR A 49 17.60 27.51 -28.14
CA THR A 49 17.62 27.07 -26.75
C THR A 49 17.99 25.59 -26.67
N VAL A 50 19.01 25.26 -25.87
CA VAL A 50 19.48 23.87 -25.72
C VAL A 50 18.37 23.02 -25.10
N LYS A 51 17.94 21.97 -25.81
CA LYS A 51 16.91 21.04 -25.34
C LYS A 51 17.55 19.95 -24.48
N GLU A 52 17.70 20.21 -23.18
CA GLU A 52 18.07 19.18 -22.22
C GLU A 52 16.92 18.17 -22.04
N PHE A 53 17.26 16.89 -21.92
CA PHE A 53 16.28 15.83 -21.63
C PHE A 53 15.97 15.78 -20.14
N ASN A 54 14.68 15.85 -19.79
CA ASN A 54 14.18 15.53 -18.45
C ASN A 54 13.19 14.35 -18.57
N PRO A 55 13.49 13.16 -18.02
CA PRO A 55 14.72 12.78 -17.31
C PRO A 55 15.93 12.65 -18.25
N PRO A 56 17.17 12.84 -17.72
CA PRO A 56 18.41 12.79 -18.49
C PRO A 56 18.62 11.42 -19.14
N TRP A 57 19.23 11.38 -20.32
CA TRP A 57 19.39 10.14 -21.09
C TRP A 57 20.15 9.05 -20.29
N TRP A 58 19.63 7.83 -20.24
CA TRP A 58 20.20 6.74 -19.41
C TRP A 58 21.61 6.35 -19.85
N ASN A 59 21.80 6.10 -21.14
CA ASN A 59 23.07 5.67 -21.71
C ASN A 59 23.16 6.13 -23.18
N TYR A 60 24.11 7.02 -23.48
CA TYR A 60 24.30 7.63 -24.80
C TYR A 60 24.78 6.64 -25.89
N ALA A 61 25.10 5.40 -25.52
CA ALA A 61 25.33 4.31 -26.48
C ALA A 61 24.03 3.68 -27.04
N PHE A 62 22.87 4.01 -26.48
CA PHE A 62 21.56 3.67 -27.06
C PHE A 62 21.01 4.91 -27.74
N ARG A 63 20.88 4.84 -29.07
CA ARG A 63 20.47 5.96 -29.91
C ARG A 63 19.03 6.39 -29.67
N TYR A 64 18.13 5.45 -29.39
CA TYR A 64 16.70 5.72 -29.31
C TYR A 64 16.09 5.40 -27.95
N ARG A 65 15.00 6.08 -27.60
CA ARG A 65 14.07 5.66 -26.55
C ARG A 65 12.61 5.95 -26.90
N ILE A 66 11.71 5.10 -26.41
CA ILE A 66 10.25 5.30 -26.42
C ILE A 66 9.77 5.41 -24.97
N GLN A 67 8.90 6.38 -24.69
CA GLN A 67 8.21 6.49 -23.40
C GLN A 67 7.02 5.52 -23.35
N VAL A 68 6.79 4.87 -22.22
CA VAL A 68 5.60 4.04 -21.95
C VAL A 68 5.01 4.51 -20.62
N ASN A 69 3.88 5.21 -20.68
CA ASN A 69 3.17 5.68 -19.50
C ASN A 69 2.12 4.65 -19.11
N LEU A 70 2.20 4.19 -17.86
CA LEU A 70 1.23 3.29 -17.23
C LEU A 70 0.47 4.09 -16.18
N THR A 71 -0.84 4.25 -16.37
CA THR A 71 -1.71 5.08 -15.54
C THR A 71 -2.84 4.24 -14.94
N ASP A 72 -2.97 4.22 -13.62
CA ASP A 72 -4.19 3.72 -12.97
C ASP A 72 -5.31 4.77 -13.10
N VAL A 73 -6.51 4.33 -13.49
CA VAL A 73 -7.72 5.15 -13.51
C VAL A 73 -8.86 4.56 -12.65
N SER A 74 -8.55 3.55 -11.83
CA SER A 74 -9.50 2.79 -11.02
C SER A 74 -9.42 3.07 -9.52
N GLY A 75 -8.30 3.62 -9.04
CA GLY A 75 -8.02 3.82 -7.62
C GLY A 75 -7.41 2.60 -6.93
N VAL A 76 -6.69 1.75 -7.68
CA VAL A 76 -6.07 0.52 -7.19
C VAL A 76 -4.55 0.58 -7.40
N GLU A 77 -3.79 0.10 -6.40
CA GLU A 77 -2.34 -0.03 -6.53
C GLU A 77 -1.98 -1.30 -7.32
N HIS A 78 -1.16 -1.14 -8.35
CA HIS A 78 -0.61 -2.23 -9.14
C HIS A 78 0.81 -2.55 -8.64
N VAL A 79 1.03 -3.76 -8.15
CA VAL A 79 2.33 -4.22 -7.62
C VAL A 79 2.77 -5.50 -8.32
N ASP A 80 3.97 -5.48 -8.90
CA ASP A 80 4.64 -6.61 -9.57
C ASP A 80 3.76 -7.40 -10.58
N GLN A 81 2.87 -6.67 -11.25
CA GLN A 81 1.98 -7.20 -12.28
C GLN A 81 2.66 -7.17 -13.64
N PRO A 82 2.46 -8.18 -14.52
CA PRO A 82 3.00 -8.15 -15.87
C PRO A 82 2.15 -7.25 -16.78
N VAL A 83 2.79 -6.36 -17.55
CA VAL A 83 2.16 -5.62 -18.66
C VAL A 83 2.73 -6.10 -19.98
N ASP A 84 1.88 -6.21 -21.00
CA ASP A 84 2.26 -6.51 -22.39
C ASP A 84 2.16 -5.23 -23.23
N VAL A 85 3.28 -4.76 -23.77
CA VAL A 85 3.36 -3.53 -24.58
C VAL A 85 3.73 -3.88 -26.02
N TYR A 86 2.79 -3.71 -26.95
CA TYR A 86 3.06 -3.89 -28.38
C TYR A 86 3.80 -2.67 -28.94
N LEU A 87 4.91 -2.92 -29.64
CA LEU A 87 5.78 -1.90 -30.22
C LEU A 87 6.02 -2.17 -31.71
N THR A 88 6.24 -1.10 -32.47
CA THR A 88 6.53 -1.12 -33.92
C THR A 88 7.70 -0.19 -34.23
N PHE A 89 8.58 -0.59 -35.15
CA PHE A 89 9.82 0.12 -35.44
C PHE A 89 10.06 0.24 -36.94
N ASP A 90 10.62 1.37 -37.37
CA ASP A 90 11.06 1.58 -38.74
C ASP A 90 12.31 0.75 -39.06
N ASN A 91 12.45 0.33 -40.31
CA ASN A 91 13.56 -0.53 -40.73
C ASN A 91 14.92 0.15 -40.45
N GLY A 92 15.85 -0.59 -39.85
CA GLY A 92 17.16 -0.08 -39.42
C GLY A 92 17.18 0.59 -38.05
N THR A 93 16.05 0.83 -37.37
CA THR A 93 16.05 1.59 -36.09
C THR A 93 16.17 0.74 -34.82
N CYS A 94 15.73 -0.52 -34.85
CA CYS A 94 15.67 -1.38 -33.66
C CYS A 94 16.25 -2.76 -33.96
N TYR A 95 17.55 -2.91 -33.73
CA TYR A 95 18.27 -4.18 -33.88
C TYR A 95 17.86 -5.14 -32.76
N ASN A 96 17.72 -6.44 -33.07
CA ASN A 96 16.98 -7.35 -32.20
C ASN A 96 17.52 -7.53 -30.76
N ASN A 97 18.84 -7.46 -30.57
CA ASN A 97 19.46 -7.51 -29.25
C ASN A 97 19.35 -6.18 -28.44
N SER A 98 18.96 -5.07 -29.06
CA SER A 98 19.19 -3.71 -28.51
C SER A 98 18.22 -3.24 -27.41
N LEU A 99 17.13 -3.95 -27.13
CA LEU A 99 16.07 -3.46 -26.24
C LEU A 99 16.46 -3.49 -24.75
N ARG A 100 16.10 -2.44 -24.01
CA ARG A 100 16.25 -2.31 -22.55
C ARG A 100 15.06 -1.55 -21.95
N VAL A 101 14.48 -2.03 -20.84
CA VAL A 101 13.46 -1.28 -20.10
C VAL A 101 14.07 -0.64 -18.85
N ARG A 102 13.73 0.63 -18.59
CA ARG A 102 14.17 1.41 -17.44
C ARG A 102 13.02 2.26 -16.88
N TYR A 103 13.12 2.72 -15.63
CA TYR A 103 12.37 3.88 -15.14
C TYR A 103 13.29 4.83 -14.37
N TYR A 104 12.83 6.06 -14.14
CA TYR A 104 13.61 7.09 -13.45
C TYR A 104 12.89 7.59 -12.19
N ASP A 105 13.58 7.59 -11.05
CA ASP A 105 13.09 8.03 -9.73
C ASP A 105 13.97 9.11 -9.08
N GLY A 106 14.82 9.75 -9.89
CA GLY A 106 16.03 10.46 -9.45
C GLY A 106 17.30 9.68 -9.81
N THR A 107 17.19 8.35 -9.89
CA THR A 107 18.18 7.45 -10.47
C THR A 107 17.57 6.58 -11.57
N TRP A 108 18.40 5.97 -12.43
CA TRP A 108 17.94 5.08 -13.50
C TRP A 108 17.90 3.63 -13.03
N GLN A 109 16.69 3.08 -12.91
CA GLN A 109 16.47 1.72 -12.42
C GLN A 109 16.37 0.71 -13.57
N MET A 110 16.97 -0.47 -13.38
CA MET A 110 16.82 -1.60 -14.30
C MET A 110 15.43 -2.22 -14.14
N VAL A 111 14.78 -2.53 -15.27
CA VAL A 111 13.54 -3.30 -15.30
C VAL A 111 13.78 -4.53 -16.18
N PRO A 112 13.79 -5.75 -15.62
CA PRO A 112 13.82 -6.97 -16.40
C PRO A 112 12.65 -7.01 -17.39
N CYS A 113 12.93 -7.43 -18.63
CA CYS A 113 11.94 -7.51 -19.70
C CYS A 113 12.10 -8.78 -20.54
N GLN A 114 11.05 -9.15 -21.26
CA GLN A 114 11.03 -10.25 -22.21
C GLN A 114 10.36 -9.80 -23.51
N VAL A 115 11.10 -9.93 -24.61
CA VAL A 115 10.58 -9.76 -25.97
C VAL A 115 9.91 -11.07 -26.40
N TRP A 116 8.80 -10.97 -27.13
CA TRP A 116 8.11 -12.10 -27.77
C TRP A 116 7.22 -11.58 -28.90
N ASN A 117 6.52 -12.48 -29.61
CA ASN A 117 5.60 -12.14 -30.72
C ASN A 117 6.27 -11.26 -31.79
N GLU A 118 7.52 -11.60 -32.10
CA GLU A 118 8.41 -10.82 -32.96
C GLU A 118 8.03 -10.90 -34.44
N THR A 119 8.09 -9.77 -35.15
CA THR A 119 8.19 -9.75 -36.60
C THR A 119 9.38 -8.90 -37.03
N TYR A 120 10.05 -9.33 -38.09
CA TYR A 120 11.29 -8.72 -38.60
C TYR A 120 11.05 -8.03 -39.94
N TRP A 121 11.87 -7.05 -40.28
CA TRP A 121 11.95 -6.54 -41.65
C TRP A 121 12.65 -7.55 -42.56
N GLU A 122 12.06 -7.82 -43.73
CA GLU A 122 12.43 -8.95 -44.59
C GLU A 122 13.93 -8.95 -44.96
N GLY A 123 14.61 -10.05 -44.63
CA GLY A 123 16.05 -10.22 -44.86
C GLY A 123 16.98 -9.51 -43.86
N THR A 124 16.47 -9.03 -42.72
CA THR A 124 17.25 -8.26 -41.74
C THR A 124 17.09 -8.75 -40.29
N SER A 125 17.98 -8.33 -39.40
CA SER A 125 17.89 -8.49 -37.94
C SER A 125 17.13 -7.37 -37.22
N TYR A 126 16.43 -6.49 -37.95
CA TYR A 126 15.68 -5.38 -37.37
C TYR A 126 14.25 -5.79 -37.07
N TYR A 127 13.77 -5.47 -35.87
CA TYR A 127 12.37 -5.60 -35.54
C TYR A 127 11.52 -4.68 -36.40
N LYS A 128 10.39 -5.21 -36.85
CA LYS A 128 9.26 -4.48 -37.43
C LYS A 128 8.16 -4.31 -36.40
N SER A 129 7.89 -5.35 -35.61
CA SER A 129 7.02 -5.30 -34.44
C SER A 129 7.41 -6.35 -33.41
N LEU A 130 6.96 -6.17 -32.17
CA LEU A 130 7.08 -7.15 -31.09
C LEU A 130 6.08 -6.85 -29.97
N THR A 131 5.89 -7.79 -29.07
CA THR A 131 5.34 -7.53 -27.74
C THR A 131 6.48 -7.55 -26.72
N LEU A 132 6.54 -6.52 -25.86
CA LEU A 132 7.51 -6.40 -24.78
C LEU A 132 6.77 -6.55 -23.45
N THR A 133 7.16 -7.54 -22.65
CA THR A 133 6.60 -7.79 -21.32
C THR A 133 7.58 -7.38 -20.23
N PHE A 134 7.09 -6.74 -19.19
CA PHE A 134 7.84 -6.48 -17.96
C PHE A 134 6.90 -6.40 -16.75
N TYR A 135 7.45 -6.57 -15.54
CA TYR A 135 6.71 -6.30 -14.31
C TYR A 135 6.70 -4.80 -14.01
N PHE A 136 5.54 -4.24 -13.65
CA PHE A 136 5.37 -2.82 -13.36
C PHE A 136 4.78 -2.56 -11.97
N ASN A 137 4.99 -1.34 -11.48
CA ASN A 137 4.54 -0.86 -10.18
C ASN A 137 3.94 0.55 -10.34
N VAL A 138 2.65 0.74 -10.02
CA VAL A 138 1.90 2.01 -10.19
C VAL A 138 0.98 2.21 -8.98
N GLY A 139 1.08 3.37 -8.32
CA GLY A 139 0.20 3.72 -7.19
C GLY A 139 -1.21 4.07 -7.64
N ALA A 140 -2.19 3.92 -6.75
CA ALA A 140 -3.60 4.26 -7.01
C ALA A 140 -3.76 5.71 -7.53
N ASN A 141 -4.54 5.88 -8.60
CA ASN A 141 -4.76 7.13 -9.33
C ASN A 141 -3.47 7.85 -9.81
N SER A 142 -2.36 7.12 -10.01
CA SER A 142 -1.07 7.69 -10.43
C SER A 142 -0.65 7.25 -11.84
N THR A 143 0.40 7.88 -12.37
CA THR A 143 1.08 7.47 -13.60
C THR A 143 2.55 7.20 -13.31
N ARG A 144 3.11 6.13 -13.88
CA ARG A 144 4.56 5.91 -13.91
C ARG A 144 5.04 5.78 -15.36
N THR A 145 6.10 6.51 -15.70
CA THR A 145 6.75 6.46 -17.01
C THR A 145 7.90 5.47 -16.99
N TYR A 146 7.80 4.46 -17.85
CA TYR A 146 8.88 3.55 -18.23
C TYR A 146 9.49 4.02 -19.55
N TYR A 147 10.75 3.68 -19.79
CA TYR A 147 11.51 4.06 -20.98
C TYR A 147 12.09 2.81 -21.61
N VAL A 148 11.71 2.55 -22.85
CA VAL A 148 12.22 1.46 -23.69
C VAL A 148 13.35 2.04 -24.54
N TYR A 149 14.59 1.79 -24.16
CA TYR A 149 15.78 2.16 -24.94
C TYR A 149 16.09 1.08 -25.97
N TYR A 150 16.56 1.49 -27.15
CA TYR A 150 16.94 0.60 -28.26
C TYR A 150 17.93 1.29 -29.22
N ASN A 151 18.42 0.56 -30.22
CA ASN A 151 19.55 1.00 -31.04
C ASN A 151 19.47 0.46 -32.49
N ASP A 152 20.10 1.17 -33.42
CA ASP A 152 20.29 0.78 -34.83
C ASP A 152 21.41 -0.24 -35.05
N ALA A 153 22.12 -0.65 -33.99
CA ALA A 153 23.16 -1.67 -34.03
C ALA A 153 23.06 -2.64 -32.83
N ASP A 154 23.81 -3.75 -32.91
CA ASP A 154 23.84 -4.76 -31.85
C ASP A 154 24.48 -4.21 -30.55
N SER A 155 23.65 -4.08 -29.51
CA SER A 155 24.09 -3.68 -28.15
C SER A 155 24.34 -4.85 -27.21
N GLY A 156 24.39 -6.09 -27.73
CA GLY A 156 24.37 -7.34 -26.97
C GLY A 156 23.02 -7.59 -26.26
N VAL A 157 22.78 -8.80 -25.76
CA VAL A 157 21.59 -9.11 -24.96
C VAL A 157 21.85 -8.78 -23.49
N GLU A 158 20.92 -8.11 -22.81
CA GLU A 158 20.98 -7.94 -21.35
C GLU A 158 20.44 -9.20 -20.67
N ALA A 159 21.31 -9.90 -19.93
CA ALA A 159 20.94 -11.11 -19.21
C ALA A 159 20.20 -10.75 -17.91
N TYR A 160 18.97 -11.24 -17.78
CA TYR A 160 18.19 -11.17 -16.54
C TYR A 160 18.25 -12.52 -15.81
N THR A 161 18.11 -12.49 -14.48
CA THR A 161 17.85 -13.71 -13.70
C THR A 161 16.49 -14.26 -14.11
N ASN A 162 16.40 -15.56 -14.36
CA ASN A 162 15.12 -16.22 -14.65
C ASN A 162 14.24 -16.28 -13.39
N ASP A 163 13.16 -15.52 -13.40
CA ASP A 163 12.06 -15.55 -12.45
C ASP A 163 11.22 -16.85 -12.58
N VAL A 164 11.26 -17.46 -13.78
CA VAL A 164 10.68 -18.78 -14.08
C VAL A 164 11.56 -19.52 -15.10
N TRP A 165 11.62 -20.85 -15.00
CA TRP A 165 12.35 -21.72 -15.93
C TRP A 165 11.57 -23.01 -16.22
N TRP A 166 11.97 -23.77 -17.23
CA TRP A 166 11.42 -25.10 -17.50
C TRP A 166 12.51 -26.13 -17.77
N SER A 167 12.14 -27.40 -17.63
CA SER A 167 12.92 -28.56 -18.09
C SER A 167 12.00 -29.63 -18.68
N PHE A 168 12.56 -30.54 -19.47
CA PHE A 168 11.83 -31.68 -20.03
C PHE A 168 12.65 -32.96 -19.88
N ASN A 169 12.07 -33.98 -19.25
CA ASN A 169 12.76 -35.22 -18.90
C ASN A 169 12.52 -36.39 -19.88
N GLY A 170 11.85 -36.14 -21.00
CA GLY A 170 11.43 -37.14 -21.98
C GLY A 170 9.96 -37.55 -21.88
N THR A 171 9.30 -37.32 -20.74
CA THR A 171 7.87 -37.65 -20.53
C THR A 171 7.06 -36.54 -19.88
N HIS A 172 7.71 -35.59 -19.20
CA HIS A 172 7.07 -34.47 -18.51
C HIS A 172 7.83 -33.17 -18.79
N TYR A 173 7.07 -32.08 -18.99
CA TYR A 173 7.56 -30.71 -18.82
C TYR A 173 7.41 -30.32 -17.35
N THR A 174 8.46 -29.76 -16.76
CA THR A 174 8.45 -29.24 -15.39
C THR A 174 8.77 -27.75 -15.44
N PHE A 175 7.80 -26.92 -15.05
CA PHE A 175 7.89 -25.46 -14.98
C PHE A 175 8.11 -25.04 -13.53
N GLU A 176 9.02 -24.10 -13.26
CA GLU A 176 9.42 -23.74 -11.91
C GLU A 176 9.71 -22.26 -11.75
N SER A 177 9.35 -21.72 -10.59
CA SER A 177 9.70 -20.37 -10.13
C SER A 177 10.38 -20.42 -8.75
N SER A 178 10.52 -19.29 -8.07
CA SER A 178 10.83 -19.25 -6.63
C SER A 178 9.69 -19.76 -5.73
N THR A 179 8.44 -19.77 -6.19
CA THR A 179 7.24 -20.07 -5.38
C THR A 179 6.64 -21.46 -5.63
N TYR A 180 6.73 -22.01 -6.84
CA TYR A 180 6.15 -23.31 -7.19
C TYR A 180 7.02 -24.15 -8.15
N ARG A 181 6.63 -25.42 -8.30
CA ARG A 181 6.96 -26.32 -9.42
C ARG A 181 5.67 -26.95 -9.94
N ALA A 182 5.41 -26.87 -11.24
CA ALA A 182 4.24 -27.44 -11.91
C ALA A 182 4.67 -28.45 -12.99
N ASN A 183 4.07 -29.65 -13.00
CA ASN A 183 4.43 -30.76 -13.89
C ASN A 183 3.33 -31.04 -14.92
N CYS A 184 3.67 -31.19 -16.20
CA CYS A 184 2.75 -31.53 -17.29
C CYS A 184 3.23 -32.77 -18.06
N SER A 185 2.48 -33.88 -18.04
CA SER A 185 2.86 -35.11 -18.76
C SER A 185 2.48 -35.09 -20.23
N ILE A 186 3.42 -35.45 -21.11
CA ILE A 186 3.12 -35.68 -22.53
C ILE A 186 2.59 -37.10 -22.81
N ALA A 187 2.58 -37.98 -21.80
CA ALA A 187 2.13 -39.36 -21.91
C ALA A 187 0.71 -39.60 -21.36
N ALA A 188 0.18 -38.69 -20.55
CA ALA A 188 -1.11 -38.80 -19.87
C ALA A 188 -1.78 -37.42 -19.72
N GLY A 189 -2.91 -37.35 -18.99
CA GLY A 189 -3.49 -36.11 -18.44
C GLY A 189 -3.98 -35.05 -19.44
N GLY A 190 -3.91 -35.30 -20.74
CA GLY A 190 -4.14 -34.31 -21.79
C GLY A 190 -3.04 -33.24 -21.88
N GLY A 191 -1.84 -33.47 -21.32
CA GLY A 191 -0.77 -32.47 -21.29
C GLY A 191 -0.99 -31.30 -20.33
N LYS A 192 -1.98 -31.40 -19.44
CA LYS A 192 -2.29 -30.40 -18.40
C LYS A 192 -1.31 -30.48 -17.23
N ILE A 193 -1.36 -29.50 -16.32
CA ILE A 193 -0.64 -29.58 -15.04
C ILE A 193 -1.25 -30.70 -14.19
N GLU A 194 -0.53 -31.81 -14.03
CA GLU A 194 -1.00 -32.99 -13.30
C GLU A 194 -0.48 -33.08 -11.87
N ASP A 195 0.54 -32.30 -11.53
CA ASP A 195 1.09 -32.19 -10.17
C ASP A 195 1.67 -30.79 -9.94
N CYS A 196 1.60 -30.31 -8.69
CA CYS A 196 2.16 -29.03 -8.27
C CYS A 196 2.77 -29.14 -6.85
N TYR A 197 3.97 -28.60 -6.71
CA TYR A 197 4.73 -28.53 -5.46
C TYR A 197 4.89 -27.07 -5.04
N ASN A 198 4.47 -26.77 -3.82
CA ASN A 198 4.59 -25.44 -3.22
C ASN A 198 5.96 -25.31 -2.53
N LYS A 199 6.77 -24.34 -2.96
CA LYS A 199 8.12 -24.12 -2.43
C LYS A 199 8.14 -23.30 -1.14
N ILE A 200 7.00 -22.71 -0.74
CA ILE A 200 6.86 -21.85 0.43
C ILE A 200 6.64 -22.68 1.71
N SER A 201 5.84 -23.73 1.59
CA SER A 201 5.56 -24.76 2.60
C SER A 201 6.51 -25.96 2.49
N GLY A 202 7.02 -26.25 1.28
CA GLY A 202 7.89 -27.39 1.01
C GLY A 202 7.14 -28.70 0.71
N THR A 203 5.86 -28.62 0.34
CA THR A 203 4.92 -29.75 0.21
C THR A 203 4.37 -29.92 -1.21
N TYR A 204 3.96 -31.14 -1.54
CA TYR A 204 3.18 -31.40 -2.76
C TYR A 204 1.70 -31.20 -2.48
N TRP A 205 1.03 -30.44 -3.36
CA TRP A 205 -0.42 -30.28 -3.32
C TRP A 205 -1.18 -31.55 -3.73
N THR A 206 -0.50 -32.52 -4.37
CA THR A 206 -1.05 -33.87 -4.63
C THR A 206 -0.16 -34.96 -4.03
N SER A 207 -0.77 -36.04 -3.53
CA SER A 207 -0.05 -37.16 -2.88
C SER A 207 0.35 -38.29 -3.83
N ARG A 208 0.07 -38.15 -5.13
CA ARG A 208 0.36 -39.18 -6.17
C ARG A 208 1.19 -38.59 -7.31
N THR A 209 2.46 -38.34 -7.02
CA THR A 209 3.41 -37.78 -7.99
C THR A 209 3.82 -38.77 -9.09
N ILE A 210 3.65 -38.34 -10.36
CA ILE A 210 4.41 -38.74 -11.57
C ILE A 210 4.33 -40.24 -11.99
N ASN A 211 3.82 -41.14 -11.14
CA ASN A 211 3.92 -42.61 -11.28
C ASN A 211 2.57 -43.34 -11.28
N ASP A 212 1.44 -42.62 -11.34
CA ASP A 212 0.09 -43.20 -11.51
C ASP A 212 -0.39 -42.99 -12.96
N PRO A 213 -0.03 -43.90 -13.91
CA PRO A 213 -0.32 -43.73 -15.34
C PRO A 213 -1.81 -43.84 -15.70
N LEU A 214 -2.70 -43.94 -14.71
CA LEU A 214 -4.15 -43.97 -14.89
C LEU A 214 -4.80 -42.60 -14.61
N GLY A 215 -4.05 -41.59 -14.16
CA GLY A 215 -4.49 -40.19 -14.11
C GLY A 215 -5.65 -39.86 -13.15
N ASN A 216 -5.97 -40.77 -12.22
CA ASN A 216 -7.17 -40.69 -11.37
C ASN A 216 -7.13 -39.60 -10.26
N TRP A 217 -6.00 -38.92 -10.06
CA TRP A 217 -5.76 -38.05 -8.89
C TRP A 217 -4.85 -36.84 -9.23
N GLY A 218 -4.90 -36.34 -10.47
CA GLY A 218 -4.04 -35.25 -10.94
C GLY A 218 -4.53 -33.84 -10.54
N PHE A 219 -3.58 -32.92 -10.38
CA PHE A 219 -3.77 -31.55 -9.88
C PHE A 219 -4.76 -30.70 -10.71
N HIS A 220 -4.70 -30.74 -12.04
CA HIS A 220 -5.73 -30.17 -12.92
C HIS A 220 -6.48 -31.32 -13.59
N TRP A 221 -7.74 -31.55 -13.22
CA TRP A 221 -8.48 -32.73 -13.71
C TRP A 221 -9.15 -32.49 -15.07
N ASN A 222 -9.81 -31.34 -15.21
CA ASN A 222 -10.71 -31.02 -16.32
C ASN A 222 -10.07 -29.99 -17.31
N PRO A 223 -10.75 -29.43 -18.33
CA PRO A 223 -12.19 -29.51 -18.60
C PRO A 223 -12.71 -30.91 -18.92
N ASP A 224 -14.00 -31.10 -18.65
CA ASP A 224 -14.73 -32.37 -18.72
C ASP A 224 -16.10 -32.16 -19.37
N TYR A 225 -16.60 -33.18 -20.08
CA TYR A 225 -17.98 -33.22 -20.56
C TYR A 225 -18.60 -34.61 -20.38
N ASP A 226 -19.25 -34.86 -19.23
CA ASP A 226 -19.47 -36.19 -18.60
C ASP A 226 -18.27 -36.64 -17.75
N TYR A 227 -18.49 -36.71 -16.43
CA TYR A 227 -17.57 -37.18 -15.39
C TYR A 227 -16.92 -38.55 -15.63
N SER A 228 -17.55 -39.41 -16.44
CA SER A 228 -17.14 -40.82 -16.64
C SER A 228 -16.50 -41.10 -18.00
N THR A 229 -16.87 -40.33 -19.04
CA THR A 229 -16.50 -40.63 -20.43
C THR A 229 -15.90 -39.44 -21.19
N GLY A 230 -16.07 -38.20 -20.74
CA GLY A 230 -15.65 -37.00 -21.46
C GLY A 230 -14.53 -36.19 -20.81
N THR A 231 -13.81 -36.74 -19.84
CA THR A 231 -12.69 -36.04 -19.17
C THR A 231 -11.45 -35.89 -20.05
N THR A 232 -10.78 -34.74 -19.95
CA THR A 232 -9.49 -34.49 -20.62
C THR A 232 -8.32 -35.30 -20.05
N SER A 233 -8.42 -35.88 -18.86
CA SER A 233 -7.33 -36.69 -18.29
C SER A 233 -7.29 -38.14 -18.78
N LYS A 234 -8.30 -38.62 -19.52
CA LYS A 234 -8.39 -40.00 -20.03
C LYS A 234 -7.37 -40.33 -21.15
N TYR A 235 -6.81 -39.31 -21.81
CA TYR A 235 -5.98 -39.47 -23.01
C TYR A 235 -4.68 -38.66 -22.93
N PRO A 236 -3.60 -39.06 -23.62
CA PRO A 236 -2.46 -38.19 -23.85
C PRO A 236 -2.85 -36.95 -24.67
N PRO A 237 -2.06 -35.87 -24.61
CA PRO A 237 -2.25 -34.69 -25.46
C PRO A 237 -2.14 -35.03 -26.96
N GLN A 238 -3.02 -34.43 -27.78
CA GLN A 238 -2.99 -34.54 -29.24
C GLN A 238 -1.90 -33.68 -29.88
N ALA A 239 -1.52 -32.60 -29.20
CA ALA A 239 -0.40 -31.72 -29.53
C ALA A 239 0.04 -31.02 -28.23
N TYR A 240 1.32 -30.70 -28.12
CA TYR A 240 1.90 -29.97 -26.99
C TYR A 240 3.19 -29.28 -27.45
N GLN A 241 3.49 -28.11 -26.89
CA GLN A 241 4.74 -27.38 -27.14
C GLN A 241 4.90 -26.19 -26.19
N VAL A 242 6.14 -25.92 -25.77
CA VAL A 242 6.54 -24.59 -25.28
C VAL A 242 6.67 -23.69 -26.51
N VAL A 243 5.92 -22.57 -26.53
CA VAL A 243 5.89 -21.64 -27.68
C VAL A 243 6.64 -20.34 -27.43
N GLU A 244 6.90 -20.01 -26.17
CA GLU A 244 7.63 -18.83 -25.73
C GLU A 244 8.33 -19.17 -24.40
N SER A 245 9.56 -18.70 -24.19
CA SER A 245 10.41 -19.12 -23.08
C SER A 245 11.53 -18.10 -22.83
N GLY A 246 11.33 -17.24 -21.83
CA GLY A 246 12.31 -16.24 -21.42
C GLY A 246 12.33 -16.04 -19.90
N PRO A 247 13.00 -14.98 -19.41
CA PRO A 247 13.31 -14.85 -17.99
C PRO A 247 12.09 -14.53 -17.11
N LEU A 248 11.04 -13.91 -17.65
CA LEU A 248 9.88 -13.48 -16.86
C LEU A 248 8.71 -14.45 -16.94
N PHE A 249 8.50 -15.03 -18.12
CA PHE A 249 7.41 -15.95 -18.38
C PHE A 249 7.73 -17.02 -19.43
N ILE A 250 7.00 -18.14 -19.35
CA ILE A 250 7.04 -19.24 -20.31
C ILE A 250 5.60 -19.52 -20.76
N ILE A 251 5.36 -19.59 -22.08
CA ILE A 251 4.07 -20.04 -22.62
C ILE A 251 4.18 -21.49 -23.06
N TYR A 252 3.36 -22.34 -22.47
CA TYR A 252 3.20 -23.74 -22.82
C TYR A 252 1.76 -24.00 -23.27
N THR A 253 1.63 -24.71 -24.39
CA THR A 253 0.34 -25.05 -25.01
C THR A 253 0.16 -26.55 -25.07
N THR A 254 -1.07 -27.01 -24.85
CA THR A 254 -1.48 -28.40 -25.05
C THR A 254 -2.87 -28.47 -25.69
N ARG A 255 -3.16 -29.58 -26.38
CA ARG A 255 -4.48 -29.93 -26.91
C ARG A 255 -4.95 -31.25 -26.30
N ALA A 256 -5.79 -31.16 -25.28
CA ALA A 256 -6.36 -32.33 -24.62
C ALA A 256 -7.63 -32.82 -25.35
N LYS A 257 -7.84 -34.13 -25.47
CA LYS A 257 -9.09 -34.69 -26.03
C LYS A 257 -10.16 -34.75 -24.93
N LEU A 258 -11.38 -34.27 -25.20
CA LEU A 258 -12.52 -34.34 -24.25
C LEU A 258 -13.12 -35.75 -24.24
N GLY A 259 -12.37 -36.69 -23.65
CA GLY A 259 -12.74 -38.09 -23.48
C GLY A 259 -13.15 -38.78 -24.79
N ASP A 260 -14.29 -39.45 -24.81
CA ASP A 260 -14.76 -40.27 -25.93
C ASP A 260 -15.39 -39.47 -27.09
N TYR A 261 -15.72 -38.20 -26.84
CA TYR A 261 -16.36 -37.32 -27.83
C TYR A 261 -15.39 -36.88 -28.94
N ASP A 262 -15.94 -36.43 -30.07
CA ASP A 262 -15.24 -35.72 -31.14
C ASP A 262 -15.10 -34.24 -30.75
N ALA A 263 -14.31 -34.02 -29.70
CA ALA A 263 -14.12 -32.74 -29.03
C ALA A 263 -12.74 -32.66 -28.37
N TYR A 264 -12.23 -31.45 -28.19
CA TYR A 264 -10.92 -31.18 -27.60
C TYR A 264 -10.93 -29.83 -26.86
N CYS A 265 -10.01 -29.66 -25.91
CA CYS A 265 -9.69 -28.36 -25.35
C CYS A 265 -8.26 -27.97 -25.74
N ASN A 266 -8.11 -26.79 -26.36
CA ASN A 266 -6.82 -26.11 -26.46
C ASN A 266 -6.59 -25.37 -25.14
N ILE A 267 -5.46 -25.61 -24.48
CA ILE A 267 -5.11 -25.03 -23.19
C ILE A 267 -3.75 -24.36 -23.32
N THR A 268 -3.67 -23.09 -22.94
CA THR A 268 -2.46 -22.28 -22.95
C THR A 268 -2.17 -21.79 -21.54
N TYR A 269 -1.04 -22.21 -20.99
CA TYR A 269 -0.50 -21.70 -19.73
C TYR A 269 0.55 -20.64 -20.03
N ARG A 270 0.52 -19.53 -19.28
CA ARG A 270 1.62 -18.56 -19.22
C ARG A 270 2.12 -18.52 -17.77
N PHE A 271 3.22 -19.23 -17.52
CA PHE A 271 3.86 -19.36 -16.21
C PHE A 271 4.67 -18.10 -15.90
N PHE A 272 4.57 -17.59 -14.67
CA PHE A 272 5.25 -16.41 -14.13
C PHE A 272 5.87 -16.74 -12.76
N LYS A 273 6.56 -15.78 -12.12
CA LYS A 273 7.16 -15.97 -10.78
C LYS A 273 6.15 -16.28 -9.66
N TRP A 274 4.90 -15.83 -9.82
CA TRP A 274 3.83 -15.86 -8.81
C TRP A 274 2.75 -16.93 -9.05
N GLY A 275 2.81 -17.67 -10.16
CA GLY A 275 1.76 -18.60 -10.58
C GLY A 275 1.65 -18.64 -12.10
N TRP A 276 0.44 -18.78 -12.63
CA TRP A 276 0.21 -18.83 -14.07
C TRP A 276 -1.12 -18.20 -14.50
N MET A 277 -1.15 -17.66 -15.71
CA MET A 277 -2.40 -17.44 -16.44
C MET A 277 -2.77 -18.72 -17.20
N CYS A 278 -4.05 -19.03 -17.28
CA CYS A 278 -4.58 -20.15 -18.04
C CYS A 278 -5.67 -19.64 -19.00
N GLU A 279 -5.56 -20.02 -20.27
CA GLU A 279 -6.51 -19.73 -21.32
C GLU A 279 -6.96 -21.05 -21.97
N THR A 280 -8.26 -21.31 -21.96
CA THR A 280 -8.84 -22.58 -22.40
C THR A 280 -9.90 -22.34 -23.48
N ASN A 281 -9.95 -23.23 -24.46
CA ASN A 281 -10.98 -23.23 -25.50
C ASN A 281 -11.41 -24.68 -25.81
N SER A 282 -12.52 -25.10 -25.21
CA SER A 282 -13.16 -26.40 -25.40
C SER A 282 -14.07 -26.36 -26.63
N THR A 283 -13.66 -27.01 -27.72
CA THR A 283 -14.39 -27.07 -29.00
C THR A 283 -14.94 -28.48 -29.27
N PHE A 284 -16.20 -28.54 -29.70
CA PHE A 284 -16.88 -29.77 -30.14
C PHE A 284 -17.04 -29.75 -31.66
N ASN A 285 -16.38 -30.69 -32.36
CA ASN A 285 -16.50 -30.80 -33.81
C ASN A 285 -17.87 -31.36 -34.21
N SER A 286 -18.30 -32.40 -33.52
CA SER A 286 -19.62 -33.04 -33.67
C SER A 286 -20.58 -32.62 -32.54
N PRO A 287 -21.91 -32.59 -32.76
CA PRO A 287 -22.85 -32.19 -31.72
C PRO A 287 -22.86 -33.17 -30.53
N ALA A 288 -23.00 -32.64 -29.33
CA ALA A 288 -23.10 -33.42 -28.09
C ALA A 288 -24.12 -32.78 -27.15
N SER A 289 -24.88 -33.59 -26.40
CA SER A 289 -26.00 -33.06 -25.60
C SER A 289 -26.25 -33.84 -24.31
N GLY A 290 -26.74 -33.14 -23.28
CA GLY A 290 -27.27 -33.75 -22.07
C GLY A 290 -26.23 -34.19 -21.03
N LYS A 291 -25.02 -33.63 -21.06
CA LYS A 291 -23.96 -33.92 -20.08
C LYS A 291 -23.49 -32.65 -19.35
N ASP A 292 -22.99 -32.83 -18.13
CA ASP A 292 -22.38 -31.76 -17.36
C ASP A 292 -21.03 -31.33 -17.96
N TYR A 293 -20.83 -30.02 -18.11
CA TYR A 293 -19.55 -29.42 -18.48
C TYR A 293 -18.88 -28.77 -17.26
N ARG A 294 -17.56 -28.95 -17.15
CA ARG A 294 -16.72 -28.40 -16.07
C ARG A 294 -15.41 -27.87 -16.63
N ASN A 295 -14.85 -26.83 -16.02
CA ASN A 295 -13.54 -26.26 -16.35
C ASN A 295 -12.88 -25.66 -15.08
N ASN A 296 -11.66 -25.11 -15.18
CA ASN A 296 -10.92 -24.47 -14.08
C ASN A 296 -10.95 -25.28 -12.76
N GLU A 297 -10.63 -26.58 -12.83
CA GLU A 297 -10.66 -27.48 -11.67
C GLU A 297 -9.27 -27.83 -11.15
N TRP A 298 -9.03 -27.46 -9.89
CA TRP A 298 -7.76 -27.68 -9.22
C TRP A 298 -8.00 -28.55 -7.99
N VAL A 299 -7.24 -29.64 -7.90
CA VAL A 299 -7.44 -30.77 -7.00
C VAL A 299 -6.24 -30.89 -6.07
N PHE A 300 -6.52 -30.99 -4.78
CA PHE A 300 -5.57 -30.86 -3.69
C PHE A 300 -5.73 -32.02 -2.68
N ASN A 301 -4.67 -32.30 -1.93
CA ASN A 301 -4.71 -33.25 -0.80
C ASN A 301 -5.74 -32.80 0.26
N PRO A 302 -6.41 -33.73 0.98
CA PRO A 302 -7.34 -33.39 2.06
C PRO A 302 -6.70 -32.50 3.12
N ALA A 303 -7.42 -31.44 3.50
CA ALA A 303 -7.15 -30.53 4.61
C ALA A 303 -5.83 -29.75 4.54
N ILE A 304 -5.39 -29.36 3.34
CA ILE A 304 -4.18 -28.54 3.19
C ILE A 304 -4.45 -27.03 3.29
N MET A 305 -5.63 -26.54 2.88
CA MET A 305 -5.94 -25.11 2.97
C MET A 305 -7.27 -24.88 3.68
N ARG A 306 -7.20 -24.49 4.96
CA ARG A 306 -8.38 -24.39 5.85
C ARG A 306 -9.22 -23.14 5.65
N ASN A 307 -8.67 -22.03 5.14
CA ASN A 307 -9.41 -20.78 4.97
C ASN A 307 -9.80 -20.58 3.50
N LEU A 308 -11.10 -20.51 3.23
CA LEU A 308 -11.64 -20.01 1.96
C LEU A 308 -12.01 -18.54 2.12
N THR A 309 -11.38 -17.64 1.36
CA THR A 309 -11.80 -16.24 1.25
C THR A 309 -12.29 -15.95 -0.16
N TYR A 310 -13.45 -15.31 -0.30
CA TYR A 310 -14.02 -14.89 -1.59
C TYR A 310 -14.55 -13.46 -1.55
N LYS A 311 -14.60 -12.82 -2.72
CA LYS A 311 -15.18 -11.48 -2.89
C LYS A 311 -16.28 -11.47 -3.93
N TYR A 312 -17.44 -10.99 -3.52
CA TYR A 312 -18.51 -10.52 -4.39
C TYR A 312 -18.47 -8.99 -4.51
N GLN A 313 -19.23 -8.42 -5.44
CA GLN A 313 -19.40 -6.96 -5.51
C GLN A 313 -19.96 -6.36 -4.20
N SER A 314 -20.70 -7.15 -3.41
CA SER A 314 -21.20 -6.79 -2.08
C SER A 314 -20.16 -6.79 -0.95
N GLY A 315 -18.98 -7.39 -1.12
CA GLY A 315 -17.95 -7.49 -0.07
C GLY A 315 -17.12 -8.77 -0.09
N VAL A 316 -16.15 -8.83 0.83
CA VAL A 316 -15.28 -10.00 1.09
C VAL A 316 -15.90 -10.87 2.19
N THR A 317 -15.69 -12.18 2.15
CA THR A 317 -16.10 -13.12 3.19
C THR A 317 -15.06 -14.23 3.33
N THR A 318 -14.73 -14.62 4.56
CA THR A 318 -13.85 -15.76 4.87
C THR A 318 -14.64 -16.84 5.60
N ILE A 319 -14.38 -18.10 5.25
CA ILE A 319 -14.87 -19.31 5.91
C ILE A 319 -13.65 -20.14 6.31
N THR A 320 -13.46 -20.39 7.61
CA THR A 320 -12.49 -21.37 8.10
C THR A 320 -13.18 -22.73 8.20
N PHE A 321 -12.68 -23.71 7.45
CA PHE A 321 -13.17 -25.08 7.50
C PHE A 321 -12.70 -25.77 8.78
N GLY A 322 -13.66 -26.38 9.49
CA GLY A 322 -13.45 -27.10 10.76
C GLY A 322 -13.22 -28.59 10.55
N GLU A 323 -14.10 -29.43 11.09
CA GLU A 323 -14.07 -30.88 10.83
C GLU A 323 -15.03 -31.31 9.70
N GLY A 324 -14.84 -32.53 9.22
CA GLY A 324 -15.74 -33.21 8.28
C GLY A 324 -15.49 -32.89 6.80
N ASN A 325 -16.56 -32.95 6.01
CA ASN A 325 -16.55 -32.71 4.57
C ASN A 325 -17.49 -31.55 4.25
N GLN A 326 -16.95 -30.45 3.70
CA GLN A 326 -17.71 -29.21 3.48
C GLN A 326 -17.78 -28.86 1.98
N GLN A 327 -18.77 -28.07 1.58
CA GLN A 327 -18.94 -27.59 0.20
C GLN A 327 -19.53 -26.18 0.20
N VAL A 328 -18.93 -25.28 -0.58
CA VAL A 328 -19.38 -23.91 -0.78
C VAL A 328 -19.61 -23.71 -2.29
N ASN A 329 -20.81 -23.26 -2.67
CA ASN A 329 -21.17 -23.00 -4.06
C ASN A 329 -21.19 -21.48 -4.31
N LEU A 330 -20.13 -20.97 -4.93
CA LEU A 330 -19.93 -19.55 -5.23
C LEU A 330 -20.62 -19.18 -6.55
N GLN A 331 -21.90 -18.81 -6.45
CA GLN A 331 -22.76 -18.50 -7.60
C GLN A 331 -22.45 -17.14 -8.21
N ASN A 332 -22.16 -17.11 -9.52
CA ASN A 332 -21.88 -15.86 -10.23
C ASN A 332 -23.19 -15.15 -10.64
N TYR A 333 -23.81 -14.41 -9.71
CA TYR A 333 -25.05 -13.70 -9.95
C TYR A 333 -24.87 -12.46 -10.82
N THR A 334 -25.75 -12.24 -11.81
CA THR A 334 -25.72 -11.06 -12.71
C THR A 334 -25.75 -9.71 -11.98
N TYR A 335 -26.34 -9.66 -10.78
CA TYR A 335 -26.48 -8.45 -9.96
C TYR A 335 -25.45 -8.36 -8.80
N ASN A 336 -24.67 -9.42 -8.57
CA ASN A 336 -23.63 -9.48 -7.55
C ASN A 336 -22.57 -10.52 -7.98
N PRO A 337 -21.76 -10.21 -9.02
CA PRO A 337 -20.86 -11.18 -9.61
C PRO A 337 -19.73 -11.56 -8.66
N LEU A 338 -19.23 -12.79 -8.80
CA LEU A 338 -18.04 -13.23 -8.09
C LEU A 338 -16.82 -12.55 -8.72
N LEU A 339 -16.01 -11.87 -7.91
CA LEU A 339 -14.83 -11.15 -8.38
C LEU A 339 -13.57 -12.03 -8.33
N TRP A 340 -13.36 -12.71 -7.22
CA TRP A 340 -12.24 -13.64 -6.99
C TRP A 340 -12.53 -14.55 -5.79
N PHE A 341 -11.82 -15.68 -5.68
CA PHE A 341 -11.73 -16.47 -4.45
C PHE A 341 -10.38 -17.17 -4.31
N CYS A 342 -10.02 -17.54 -3.09
CA CYS A 342 -8.79 -18.22 -2.79
C CYS A 342 -8.88 -19.11 -1.55
N LEU A 343 -8.03 -20.14 -1.53
CA LEU A 343 -7.77 -21.01 -0.40
C LEU A 343 -6.41 -20.65 0.20
N TRP A 344 -6.29 -20.69 1.53
CA TRP A 344 -5.04 -20.45 2.25
C TRP A 344 -5.01 -21.16 3.62
N ASP A 345 -3.82 -21.49 4.10
CA ASP A 345 -3.54 -21.80 5.49
C ASP A 345 -2.46 -20.87 6.06
N GLN A 346 -2.59 -20.57 7.35
CA GLN A 346 -1.78 -19.64 8.13
C GLN A 346 -0.68 -20.34 8.94
N ILE A 347 -0.64 -21.68 8.94
CA ILE A 347 0.28 -22.48 9.73
C ILE A 347 1.56 -22.82 8.93
N ASP A 348 1.41 -23.43 7.76
CA ASP A 348 2.51 -23.80 6.86
C ASP A 348 2.75 -22.78 5.73
N GLY A 349 1.73 -22.00 5.39
CA GLY A 349 1.76 -21.00 4.31
C GLY A 349 1.28 -21.51 2.96
N GLU A 350 0.59 -22.65 2.89
CA GLU A 350 -0.03 -23.10 1.63
C GLU A 350 -1.17 -22.16 1.21
N ALA A 351 -1.08 -21.56 0.02
CA ALA A 351 -2.15 -20.72 -0.51
C ALA A 351 -2.21 -20.68 -2.04
N ALA A 352 -3.43 -20.73 -2.57
CA ALA A 352 -3.74 -20.72 -4.00
C ALA A 352 -5.09 -20.03 -4.25
N GLY A 353 -5.17 -19.17 -5.27
CA GLY A 353 -6.39 -18.42 -5.57
C GLY A 353 -6.60 -18.18 -7.06
N THR A 354 -7.86 -18.03 -7.46
CA THR A 354 -8.23 -17.84 -8.87
C THR A 354 -9.18 -16.66 -9.09
N PHE A 355 -8.98 -15.99 -10.21
CA PHE A 355 -9.84 -14.90 -10.68
C PHE A 355 -9.86 -14.85 -12.21
N ASP A 356 -10.97 -14.36 -12.75
CA ASP A 356 -11.18 -14.26 -14.19
C ASP A 356 -10.48 -13.01 -14.76
N LEU A 357 -9.65 -13.21 -15.79
CA LEU A 357 -9.04 -12.16 -16.60
C LEU A 357 -9.97 -11.73 -17.74
N ALA A 358 -10.82 -12.65 -18.22
CA ALA A 358 -11.94 -12.34 -19.08
C ALA A 358 -13.15 -13.19 -18.65
N ALA A 359 -14.35 -12.60 -18.70
CA ALA A 359 -15.59 -13.35 -18.48
C ALA A 359 -15.70 -14.48 -19.53
N PRO A 360 -16.12 -15.70 -19.14
CA PRO A 360 -16.31 -16.80 -20.07
C PRO A 360 -17.22 -16.47 -21.27
N ILE A 361 -16.81 -16.91 -22.46
CA ILE A 361 -17.51 -16.69 -23.72
C ILE A 361 -17.94 -18.04 -24.29
N VAL A 362 -19.16 -18.13 -24.81
CA VAL A 362 -19.69 -19.35 -25.43
C VAL A 362 -20.21 -19.05 -26.83
N ASN A 363 -20.07 -20.00 -27.76
CA ASN A 363 -20.64 -19.92 -29.10
C ASN A 363 -21.10 -21.31 -29.53
N GLY A 364 -22.33 -21.43 -30.06
CA GLY A 364 -22.88 -22.73 -30.44
C GLY A 364 -23.09 -23.72 -29.29
N ALA A 365 -22.90 -23.30 -28.02
CA ALA A 365 -23.13 -24.09 -26.82
C ALA A 365 -24.30 -23.51 -26.01
N ILE A 366 -25.20 -24.36 -25.53
CA ILE A 366 -26.43 -24.02 -24.80
C ILE A 366 -26.31 -24.54 -23.37
N VAL A 367 -26.11 -23.63 -22.42
CA VAL A 367 -26.05 -23.94 -20.98
C VAL A 367 -27.48 -24.08 -20.46
N ARG A 368 -27.96 -25.29 -20.15
CA ARG A 368 -29.37 -25.54 -19.82
C ARG A 368 -29.83 -24.86 -18.54
N GLN A 369 -28.92 -24.64 -17.58
CA GLN A 369 -29.22 -23.92 -16.34
C GLN A 369 -29.19 -22.38 -16.54
N GLY A 370 -28.61 -21.88 -17.64
CA GLY A 370 -28.49 -20.46 -17.95
C GLY A 370 -27.37 -19.71 -17.22
N TYR A 371 -26.68 -20.36 -16.30
CA TYR A 371 -25.56 -19.80 -15.52
C TYR A 371 -24.49 -20.86 -15.22
N TRP A 372 -23.33 -20.40 -14.77
CA TRP A 372 -22.26 -21.22 -14.19
C TRP A 372 -21.91 -20.71 -12.79
N TYR A 373 -21.27 -21.55 -11.98
CA TYR A 373 -20.81 -21.17 -10.66
C TYR A 373 -19.52 -21.91 -10.29
N TYR A 374 -18.74 -21.35 -9.36
CA TYR A 374 -17.61 -22.07 -8.79
C TYR A 374 -18.11 -22.96 -7.65
N ARG A 375 -17.61 -24.20 -7.56
CA ARG A 375 -17.81 -25.08 -6.41
C ARG A 375 -16.48 -25.20 -5.70
N VAL A 376 -16.46 -25.07 -4.38
CA VAL A 376 -15.29 -25.32 -3.54
C VAL A 376 -15.65 -26.42 -2.55
N PHE A 377 -14.87 -27.50 -2.53
CA PHE A 377 -15.10 -28.68 -1.71
C PHE A 377 -13.90 -28.89 -0.80
N TRP A 378 -14.10 -28.78 0.51
CA TRP A 378 -13.05 -29.05 1.51
C TRP A 378 -13.27 -30.41 2.19
N ARG A 379 -12.18 -31.10 2.58
CA ARG A 379 -12.22 -32.49 3.04
C ARG A 379 -11.21 -32.76 4.15
N GLY A 380 -11.67 -32.97 5.39
CA GLY A 380 -10.81 -33.16 6.55
C GLY A 380 -9.81 -34.31 6.44
N THR A 381 -10.24 -35.50 5.99
CA THR A 381 -9.37 -36.69 5.88
C THR A 381 -9.80 -37.72 4.83
N SER A 382 -10.97 -37.55 4.19
CA SER A 382 -11.67 -38.67 3.53
C SER A 382 -11.57 -38.74 2.00
N TYR A 383 -11.22 -37.63 1.34
CA TYR A 383 -11.19 -37.49 -0.12
C TYR A 383 -10.39 -36.24 -0.49
N TYR A 384 -10.04 -36.02 -1.77
CA TYR A 384 -9.37 -34.77 -2.17
C TYR A 384 -10.28 -33.54 -1.96
N GLU A 385 -9.67 -32.40 -1.62
CA GLU A 385 -10.32 -31.11 -1.72
C GLU A 385 -10.07 -30.49 -3.09
N PHE A 386 -11.00 -29.67 -3.58
CA PHE A 386 -10.89 -29.09 -4.92
C PHE A 386 -11.77 -27.85 -5.06
N TRP A 387 -11.51 -27.06 -6.09
CA TRP A 387 -12.53 -26.20 -6.67
C TRP A 387 -12.73 -26.52 -8.15
N ASP A 388 -13.91 -26.22 -8.71
CA ASP A 388 -14.17 -26.22 -10.16
C ASP A 388 -15.11 -25.09 -10.59
N ARG A 389 -15.04 -24.67 -11.86
CA ARG A 389 -16.14 -23.96 -12.52
C ARG A 389 -17.11 -25.00 -13.09
N TYR A 390 -18.30 -25.06 -12.51
CA TYR A 390 -19.38 -25.94 -12.93
C TYR A 390 -20.40 -25.17 -13.76
N TRP A 391 -20.64 -25.65 -14.98
CA TRP A 391 -21.62 -25.09 -15.92
C TRP A 391 -22.96 -25.84 -15.92
N GLY A 392 -23.05 -26.95 -15.17
CA GLY A 392 -24.17 -27.88 -15.28
C GLY A 392 -24.28 -28.49 -16.68
N VAL A 393 -25.50 -28.91 -17.04
CA VAL A 393 -25.76 -29.58 -18.32
C VAL A 393 -25.64 -28.60 -19.49
N VAL A 394 -24.76 -28.91 -20.45
CA VAL A 394 -24.53 -28.12 -21.67
C VAL A 394 -24.83 -28.96 -22.91
N ASP A 395 -25.44 -28.34 -23.94
CA ASP A 395 -25.59 -28.92 -25.28
C ASP A 395 -24.74 -28.16 -26.29
N PHE A 396 -23.82 -28.85 -26.97
CA PHE A 396 -22.95 -28.31 -28.01
C PHE A 396 -23.48 -28.64 -29.41
N ASN A 397 -23.54 -27.63 -30.28
CA ASN A 397 -23.66 -27.81 -31.72
C ASN A 397 -22.30 -28.22 -32.34
N ALA A 398 -22.32 -28.71 -33.58
CA ALA A 398 -21.10 -28.89 -34.37
C ALA A 398 -20.36 -27.56 -34.55
N GLY A 399 -19.06 -27.53 -34.23
CA GLY A 399 -18.24 -26.31 -34.18
C GLY A 399 -18.48 -25.41 -32.97
N GLY A 400 -19.31 -25.83 -32.01
CA GLY A 400 -19.58 -25.08 -30.78
C GLY A 400 -18.41 -25.10 -29.81
N TRP A 401 -18.24 -24.03 -29.03
CA TRP A 401 -17.13 -23.89 -28.09
C TRP A 401 -17.46 -23.08 -26.83
N ILE A 402 -16.65 -23.31 -25.78
CA ILE A 402 -16.57 -22.51 -24.56
C ILE A 402 -15.13 -22.06 -24.36
N TYR A 403 -14.94 -20.75 -24.15
CA TYR A 403 -13.66 -20.08 -23.94
C TYR A 403 -13.61 -19.44 -22.55
N GLU A 404 -12.52 -19.64 -21.83
CA GLU A 404 -12.30 -19.12 -20.48
C GLU A 404 -10.85 -18.68 -20.28
N LYS A 405 -10.63 -17.50 -19.67
CA LYS A 405 -9.30 -16.97 -19.38
C LYS A 405 -9.21 -16.45 -17.93
N PHE A 406 -8.34 -17.07 -17.14
CA PHE A 406 -8.23 -16.85 -15.70
C PHE A 406 -6.76 -16.88 -15.26
N ALA A 407 -6.49 -16.44 -14.04
CA ALA A 407 -5.19 -16.60 -13.39
C ALA A 407 -5.30 -17.50 -12.16
N VAL A 408 -4.21 -18.21 -11.86
CA VAL A 408 -3.97 -18.87 -10.58
C VAL A 408 -2.73 -18.23 -9.96
N TYR A 409 -2.89 -17.68 -8.77
CA TYR A 409 -1.84 -16.97 -8.02
C TYR A 409 -1.50 -17.75 -6.75
N ILE A 410 -0.22 -17.86 -6.45
CA ILE A 410 0.38 -18.66 -5.38
C ILE A 410 1.22 -17.74 -4.51
N TRP A 411 1.00 -17.77 -3.21
CA TRP A 411 1.70 -16.92 -2.25
C TRP A 411 1.81 -17.59 -0.88
N ASP A 412 2.43 -16.90 0.07
CA ASP A 412 2.59 -17.36 1.44
C ASP A 412 1.33 -17.05 2.27
N GLY A 413 0.53 -18.08 2.54
CA GLY A 413 -0.72 -18.01 3.30
C GLY A 413 -0.58 -17.52 4.74
N ARG A 414 0.63 -17.50 5.31
CA ARG A 414 0.92 -16.89 6.63
C ARG A 414 0.64 -15.37 6.64
N ASN A 415 0.57 -14.74 5.47
CA ASN A 415 0.20 -13.33 5.29
C ASN A 415 -1.31 -13.10 5.12
N GLY A 416 -2.12 -14.16 5.21
CA GLY A 416 -3.56 -14.11 4.91
C GLY A 416 -3.86 -13.94 3.43
N TYR A 417 -5.10 -13.57 3.11
CA TYR A 417 -5.57 -13.39 1.73
C TYR A 417 -5.18 -12.04 1.08
N SER A 418 -4.56 -11.12 1.83
CA SER A 418 -4.33 -9.75 1.32
C SER A 418 -3.35 -9.65 0.13
N PRO A 419 -2.30 -10.48 -0.01
CA PRO A 419 -1.45 -10.45 -1.22
C PRO A 419 -2.24 -10.89 -2.47
N PHE A 420 -3.06 -11.93 -2.33
CA PHE A 420 -3.97 -12.36 -3.40
C PHE A 420 -5.01 -11.30 -3.74
N GLN A 421 -5.63 -10.65 -2.74
CA GLN A 421 -6.58 -9.56 -3.01
C GLN A 421 -5.93 -8.45 -3.83
N SER A 422 -4.80 -7.90 -3.38
CA SER A 422 -4.14 -6.77 -4.05
C SER A 422 -3.73 -7.14 -5.48
N PHE A 423 -3.20 -8.36 -5.68
CA PHE A 423 -2.85 -8.85 -7.01
C PHE A 423 -4.07 -9.04 -7.90
N ALA A 424 -5.12 -9.74 -7.42
CA ALA A 424 -6.34 -10.01 -8.18
C ALA A 424 -7.16 -8.75 -8.49
N GLU A 425 -7.11 -7.73 -7.63
CA GLU A 425 -7.81 -6.46 -7.85
C GLU A 425 -7.05 -5.56 -8.82
N GLY A 426 -5.73 -5.42 -8.69
CA GLY A 426 -4.93 -4.68 -9.67
C GLY A 426 -4.87 -5.33 -11.05
N MET A 427 -4.85 -6.68 -11.13
CA MET A 427 -4.92 -7.40 -12.41
C MET A 427 -6.28 -7.32 -13.10
N LYS A 428 -7.34 -6.88 -12.40
CA LYS A 428 -8.69 -6.65 -12.95
C LYS A 428 -9.05 -5.16 -13.04
N ALA A 429 -8.23 -4.29 -12.46
CA ALA A 429 -8.34 -2.85 -12.54
C ALA A 429 -8.05 -2.34 -13.97
N GLN A 430 -8.61 -1.19 -14.31
CA GLN A 430 -8.38 -0.57 -15.61
C GLN A 430 -7.05 0.18 -15.60
N LEU A 431 -6.00 -0.47 -16.11
CA LEU A 431 -4.74 0.18 -16.45
C LEU A 431 -4.84 0.85 -17.84
N SER A 432 -4.50 2.13 -17.92
CA SER A 432 -4.30 2.82 -19.19
C SER A 432 -2.82 2.77 -19.58
N VAL A 433 -2.54 2.18 -20.75
CA VAL A 433 -1.20 2.10 -21.34
C VAL A 433 -1.12 3.06 -22.51
N SER A 434 -0.14 3.96 -22.51
CA SER A 434 0.13 4.84 -23.66
C SER A 434 1.61 4.84 -24.03
N VAL A 435 1.87 4.73 -25.34
CA VAL A 435 3.21 4.65 -25.93
C VAL A 435 3.50 5.99 -26.60
N GLY A 436 4.62 6.61 -26.23
CA GLY A 436 5.10 7.86 -26.79
C GLY A 436 5.73 7.69 -28.17
N GLN A 437 6.10 8.81 -28.80
CA GLN A 437 6.91 8.78 -30.02
C GLN A 437 8.37 8.46 -29.69
N PRO A 438 9.15 7.89 -30.64
CA PRO A 438 10.59 7.79 -30.52
C PRO A 438 11.29 9.14 -30.27
N GLU A 439 12.27 9.12 -29.38
CA GLU A 439 13.28 10.17 -29.21
C GLU A 439 14.63 9.64 -29.72
N ASP A 440 15.44 10.50 -30.37
CA ASP A 440 16.82 10.22 -30.84
C ASP A 440 17.84 11.05 -30.03
N VAL A 441 19.05 10.54 -29.86
CA VAL A 441 20.08 11.07 -28.95
C VAL A 441 20.88 12.24 -29.56
N PHE A 442 21.42 13.10 -28.68
CA PHE A 442 22.38 14.14 -29.06
C PHE A 442 23.81 13.76 -28.67
N TYR A 443 24.77 14.10 -29.54
CA TYR A 443 26.21 14.02 -29.31
C TYR A 443 26.79 15.42 -29.06
N ARG A 444 27.77 15.52 -28.15
CA ARG A 444 28.47 16.77 -27.82
C ARG A 444 29.68 16.97 -28.73
N LEU A 445 29.72 18.10 -29.43
CA LEU A 445 30.89 18.60 -30.16
C LEU A 445 31.37 19.91 -29.52
N GLU A 446 32.62 19.93 -29.08
CA GLU A 446 33.34 21.14 -28.68
C GLU A 446 34.37 21.50 -29.76
N VAL A 447 34.35 22.75 -30.23
CA VAL A 447 35.28 23.25 -31.25
C VAL A 447 36.14 24.35 -30.64
N THR A 448 37.46 24.22 -30.81
CA THR A 448 38.47 25.23 -30.44
C THR A 448 39.02 25.87 -31.71
N VAL A 449 39.10 27.20 -31.77
CA VAL A 449 39.70 27.94 -32.88
C VAL A 449 40.99 28.60 -32.41
N THR A 450 42.09 28.36 -33.14
CA THR A 450 43.42 28.87 -32.79
C THR A 450 44.15 29.51 -33.96
N ASP A 451 45.20 30.26 -33.66
CA ASP A 451 46.22 30.66 -34.63
C ASP A 451 47.17 29.49 -34.96
N PRO A 452 48.10 29.65 -35.94
CA PRO A 452 49.04 28.60 -36.34
C PRO A 452 50.10 28.22 -35.29
N THR A 453 50.12 28.89 -34.14
CA THR A 453 50.97 28.57 -32.98
C THR A 453 50.17 28.01 -31.79
N GLY A 454 48.86 27.80 -31.96
CA GLY A 454 47.98 27.23 -30.93
C GLY A 454 47.39 28.25 -29.95
N HIS A 455 47.55 29.55 -30.18
CA HIS A 455 46.91 30.56 -29.33
C HIS A 455 45.43 30.71 -29.68
N PRO A 456 44.52 30.86 -28.69
CA PRO A 456 43.08 30.90 -28.94
C PRO A 456 42.64 32.17 -29.68
N ILE A 457 41.60 32.03 -30.51
CA ILE A 457 40.97 33.13 -31.24
C ILE A 457 39.52 33.28 -30.73
N PRO A 458 39.23 34.27 -29.87
CA PRO A 458 37.88 34.59 -29.44
C PRO A 458 37.05 35.29 -30.52
N ASN A 459 35.73 35.17 -30.42
CA ASN A 459 34.74 35.75 -31.34
C ASN A 459 34.85 35.28 -32.81
N ALA A 460 35.54 34.17 -33.09
CA ALA A 460 35.46 33.49 -34.37
C ALA A 460 34.09 32.80 -34.49
N ASN A 461 33.41 32.95 -35.63
CA ASN A 461 32.16 32.25 -35.92
C ASN A 461 32.47 30.82 -36.37
N VAL A 462 32.08 29.84 -35.56
CA VAL A 462 32.12 28.42 -35.93
C VAL A 462 30.74 28.02 -36.43
N SER A 463 30.70 27.44 -37.62
CA SER A 463 29.48 26.99 -38.29
C SER A 463 29.57 25.51 -38.65
N VAL A 464 28.52 24.76 -38.33
CA VAL A 464 28.35 23.33 -38.59
C VAL A 464 27.38 23.16 -39.75
N TYR A 465 27.77 22.38 -40.76
CA TYR A 465 27.01 22.17 -41.99
C TYR A 465 26.68 20.70 -42.22
N ASN A 466 25.55 20.47 -42.87
CA ASN A 466 25.02 19.16 -43.24
C ASN A 466 25.64 18.61 -44.56
N ASP A 467 26.36 19.44 -45.31
CA ASP A 467 26.84 19.20 -46.68
C ASP A 467 28.30 19.64 -46.89
N GLU A 468 28.99 18.99 -47.84
CA GLU A 468 30.40 19.30 -48.20
C GLU A 468 30.56 20.68 -48.87
N SER A 469 29.48 21.22 -49.45
CA SER A 469 29.45 22.53 -50.09
C SER A 469 29.21 23.70 -49.13
N TYR A 470 29.13 23.47 -47.82
CA TYR A 470 28.94 24.50 -46.78
C TYR A 470 27.71 25.40 -47.05
N SER A 471 26.59 24.79 -47.46
CA SER A 471 25.37 25.48 -47.90
C SER A 471 24.13 25.19 -47.02
N GLU A 472 24.03 23.99 -46.46
CA GLU A 472 23.00 23.57 -45.51
C GLU A 472 23.49 23.79 -44.06
N LEU A 473 23.43 25.03 -43.58
CA LEU A 473 23.79 25.38 -42.21
C LEU A 473 22.91 24.60 -41.20
N ASN A 474 23.55 23.87 -40.29
CA ASN A 474 22.89 23.17 -39.18
C ASN A 474 22.83 24.05 -37.93
N ALA A 475 23.97 24.61 -37.51
CA ALA A 475 24.10 25.48 -36.35
C ALA A 475 25.35 26.38 -36.46
N SER A 476 25.36 27.53 -35.79
CA SER A 476 26.52 28.43 -35.70
C SER A 476 26.67 29.04 -34.31
N LYS A 477 27.91 29.30 -33.87
CA LYS A 477 28.22 29.85 -32.55
C LYS A 477 29.57 30.56 -32.54
N LEU A 478 29.66 31.69 -31.84
CA LEU A 478 30.93 32.39 -31.61
C LEU A 478 31.78 31.65 -30.58
N THR A 479 33.11 31.76 -30.69
CA THR A 479 34.07 31.29 -29.69
C THR A 479 34.19 32.23 -28.49
N ASP A 480 34.40 31.66 -27.30
CA ASP A 480 34.68 32.38 -26.06
C ASP A 480 36.13 32.91 -25.99
N GLU A 481 36.51 33.52 -24.87
CA GLU A 481 37.88 34.02 -24.59
C GLU A 481 38.98 32.93 -24.66
N ASN A 482 38.61 31.65 -24.55
CA ASN A 482 39.52 30.51 -24.70
C ASN A 482 39.52 29.95 -26.14
N GLY A 483 38.87 30.64 -27.08
CA GLY A 483 38.70 30.18 -28.46
C GLY A 483 37.73 29.00 -28.60
N LYS A 484 36.91 28.70 -27.58
CA LYS A 484 36.05 27.51 -27.54
C LYS A 484 34.57 27.81 -27.78
N CYS A 485 33.88 26.87 -28.42
CA CYS A 485 32.42 26.82 -28.48
C CYS A 485 31.93 25.37 -28.41
N THR A 486 30.62 25.16 -28.20
CA THR A 486 30.04 23.81 -28.03
C THR A 486 28.66 23.71 -28.65
N PHE A 487 28.40 22.60 -29.34
CA PHE A 487 27.17 22.20 -30.01
C PHE A 487 26.67 20.87 -29.45
N LEU A 488 25.34 20.65 -29.53
CA LEU A 488 24.72 19.33 -29.43
C LEU A 488 24.10 19.00 -30.79
N LEU A 489 24.46 17.84 -31.34
CA LEU A 489 24.14 17.45 -32.72
C LEU A 489 23.53 16.04 -32.74
N TYR A 490 22.59 15.79 -33.64
CA TYR A 490 22.01 14.45 -33.86
C TYR A 490 23.01 13.51 -34.54
N TYR A 491 22.68 12.22 -34.63
CA TYR A 491 23.45 11.30 -35.47
C TYR A 491 23.29 11.63 -36.96
N ARG A 492 24.40 11.65 -37.70
CA ARG A 492 24.50 11.78 -39.16
C ARG A 492 25.85 11.21 -39.60
N ASP A 493 25.97 10.69 -40.82
CA ASP A 493 27.20 10.09 -41.35
C ASP A 493 28.44 11.00 -41.22
N LYS A 494 28.24 12.32 -41.40
CA LYS A 494 29.27 13.36 -41.24
C LYS A 494 28.62 14.75 -41.09
N TYR A 495 29.31 15.62 -40.36
CA TYR A 495 29.15 17.08 -40.36
C TYR A 495 30.42 17.77 -40.87
N TYR A 496 30.25 18.91 -41.55
CA TYR A 496 31.35 19.73 -42.05
C TYR A 496 31.46 21.00 -41.21
N LEU A 497 32.69 21.36 -40.81
CA LEU A 497 32.96 22.44 -39.87
C LEU A 497 33.74 23.57 -40.55
N GLN A 498 33.22 24.79 -40.38
CA GLN A 498 33.84 26.03 -40.79
C GLN A 498 34.18 26.87 -39.56
N ALA A 499 35.33 27.51 -39.55
CA ALA A 499 35.59 28.66 -38.69
C ALA A 499 35.87 29.89 -39.57
N GLU A 500 35.32 31.04 -39.19
CA GLU A 500 35.63 32.33 -39.82
C GLU A 500 35.81 33.45 -38.80
N LEU A 501 36.60 34.45 -39.17
CA LEU A 501 36.82 35.67 -38.41
C LEU A 501 36.71 36.86 -39.38
N GLU A 502 35.57 37.54 -39.32
CA GLU A 502 35.31 38.79 -40.03
C GLU A 502 35.70 39.98 -39.15
N LEU A 503 36.35 40.98 -39.74
CA LEU A 503 36.97 42.09 -39.01
C LEU A 503 36.75 43.39 -39.80
N GLY A 504 36.01 44.34 -39.22
CA GLY A 504 35.59 45.58 -39.92
C GLY A 504 36.70 46.55 -40.34
N TYR A 505 37.97 46.22 -40.07
CA TYR A 505 39.17 46.93 -40.54
C TYR A 505 39.90 46.25 -41.70
N LEU A 506 39.45 45.06 -42.12
CA LEU A 506 39.85 44.46 -43.39
C LEU A 506 39.02 45.08 -44.53
N PRO A 507 39.52 45.09 -45.78
CA PRO A 507 38.73 45.51 -46.93
C PRO A 507 37.45 44.68 -47.09
N ALA A 508 36.38 45.29 -47.58
CA ALA A 508 35.08 44.63 -47.72
C ALA A 508 35.17 43.37 -48.61
N GLY A 509 34.97 42.20 -47.99
CA GLY A 509 35.09 40.87 -48.62
C GLY A 509 36.28 40.04 -48.13
N ASP A 510 37.31 40.65 -47.53
CA ASP A 510 38.42 39.94 -46.89
C ASP A 510 38.04 39.46 -45.49
N ARG A 511 38.24 38.16 -45.24
CA ARG A 511 38.06 37.50 -43.93
C ARG A 511 39.04 36.36 -43.78
N TYR A 512 39.35 35.97 -42.54
CA TYR A 512 40.08 34.72 -42.29
C TYR A 512 39.06 33.59 -42.18
N ILE A 513 39.22 32.52 -42.97
CA ILE A 513 38.28 31.40 -43.04
C ILE A 513 39.04 30.07 -43.18
N ASN A 514 38.52 29.02 -42.54
CA ASN A 514 38.98 27.65 -42.71
C ASN A 514 37.76 26.71 -42.85
N GLN A 515 37.79 25.86 -43.89
CA GLN A 515 36.79 24.86 -44.27
C GLN A 515 37.45 23.47 -44.44
N THR A 516 38.27 23.04 -43.48
CA THR A 516 38.92 21.71 -43.49
C THR A 516 38.52 20.80 -42.32
N GLY A 517 37.48 21.17 -41.57
CA GLY A 517 37.00 20.37 -40.45
C GLY A 517 35.91 19.39 -40.87
N GLU A 518 36.06 18.14 -40.50
CA GLU A 518 35.03 17.09 -40.61
C GLU A 518 34.80 16.47 -39.24
N TRP A 519 33.55 16.12 -38.91
CA TRP A 519 33.22 15.47 -37.64
C TRP A 519 32.10 14.43 -37.80
N VAL A 520 32.32 13.24 -37.25
CA VAL A 520 31.38 12.12 -37.27
C VAL A 520 30.89 11.83 -35.84
N PRO A 521 29.60 12.05 -35.52
CA PRO A 521 29.02 11.72 -34.22
C PRO A 521 29.38 10.32 -33.74
N GLY A 522 29.88 10.22 -32.50
CA GLY A 522 30.26 8.96 -31.86
C GLY A 522 31.54 8.29 -32.39
N SER A 523 32.10 8.72 -33.53
CA SER A 523 33.33 8.15 -34.11
C SER A 523 34.52 9.11 -34.08
N SER A 524 34.26 10.42 -34.26
CA SER A 524 35.25 11.47 -34.05
C SER A 524 35.34 11.86 -32.56
N PRO A 525 36.48 12.40 -32.09
CA PRO A 525 36.58 12.95 -30.74
C PRO A 525 35.54 14.04 -30.48
N SER A 526 35.09 14.19 -29.23
CA SER A 526 34.17 15.27 -28.83
C SER A 526 34.82 16.66 -28.82
N GLU A 527 36.11 16.76 -29.11
CA GLU A 527 36.89 18.00 -29.17
C GLU A 527 37.61 18.09 -30.54
N VAL A 528 37.43 19.20 -31.25
CA VAL A 528 38.04 19.46 -32.57
C VAL A 528 38.74 20.82 -32.56
N THR A 529 39.92 20.93 -33.18
CA THR A 529 40.64 22.20 -33.33
C THR A 529 40.67 22.66 -34.79
N ILE A 530 40.31 23.92 -35.04
CA ILE A 530 40.38 24.57 -36.37
C ILE A 530 41.39 25.72 -36.31
N ILE A 531 42.32 25.75 -37.26
CA ILE A 531 43.40 26.76 -37.30
C ILE A 531 43.06 27.85 -38.34
N LEU A 532 42.99 29.11 -37.91
CA LEU A 532 42.87 30.25 -38.84
C LEU A 532 44.25 30.81 -39.19
N ASN A 533 44.42 31.28 -40.43
CA ASN A 533 45.70 31.81 -40.93
C ASN A 533 45.92 33.29 -40.57
N CYS A 534 45.75 33.62 -39.30
CA CYS A 534 45.95 34.95 -38.71
C CYS A 534 46.51 34.82 -37.30
N THR A 535 47.24 35.83 -36.83
CA THR A 535 47.68 35.92 -35.43
C THR A 535 47.63 37.36 -34.92
N ARG A 536 47.66 37.54 -33.60
CA ARG A 536 47.39 38.81 -32.93
C ARG A 536 48.65 39.68 -32.80
N LEU A 537 48.67 40.78 -33.53
CA LEU A 537 49.62 41.88 -33.36
C LEU A 537 49.05 42.89 -32.37
N TYR A 538 49.71 43.04 -31.22
CA TYR A 538 49.47 44.10 -30.25
C TYR A 538 50.51 45.21 -30.42
N LEU A 539 50.05 46.47 -30.41
CA LEU A 539 50.89 47.64 -30.58
C LEU A 539 50.64 48.66 -29.47
N GLU A 540 51.69 49.34 -28.99
CA GLU A 540 51.58 50.53 -28.13
C GLU A 540 52.39 51.69 -28.69
N VAL A 541 51.80 52.87 -28.85
CA VAL A 541 52.45 54.04 -29.47
C VAL A 541 52.89 55.06 -28.41
N TYR A 542 54.17 55.42 -28.44
CA TYR A 542 54.83 56.35 -27.53
C TYR A 542 55.60 57.42 -28.29
N ASP A 543 55.83 58.57 -27.66
CA ASP A 543 56.74 59.60 -28.14
C ASP A 543 58.18 59.35 -27.65
N LYS A 544 59.13 60.16 -28.12
CA LYS A 544 60.56 60.05 -27.78
C LYS A 544 60.91 60.25 -26.30
N LEU A 545 59.99 60.76 -25.48
CA LEU A 545 60.16 60.89 -24.02
C LEU A 545 59.40 59.81 -23.23
N GLY A 546 58.77 58.85 -23.92
CA GLY A 546 57.99 57.78 -23.30
C GLY A 546 56.57 58.19 -22.91
N ALA A 547 56.03 59.29 -23.45
CA ALA A 547 54.61 59.64 -23.28
C ALA A 547 53.75 58.87 -24.30
N ARG A 548 52.59 58.35 -23.89
CA ARG A 548 51.63 57.65 -24.76
C ARG A 548 51.04 58.58 -25.83
N VAL A 549 50.93 58.12 -27.07
CA VAL A 549 50.39 58.88 -28.22
C VAL A 549 48.95 58.45 -28.52
N GLN A 550 48.02 58.97 -27.74
CA GLN A 550 46.60 58.58 -27.76
C GLN A 550 45.81 59.04 -29.01
N ASN A 551 46.32 60.02 -29.75
CA ASN A 551 45.68 60.57 -30.96
C ASN A 551 46.42 60.13 -32.25
N ALA A 552 46.77 58.85 -32.33
CA ALA A 552 47.45 58.25 -33.48
C ALA A 552 46.57 57.24 -34.21
N ASN A 553 46.76 57.10 -35.52
CA ASN A 553 46.28 55.96 -36.27
C ASN A 553 47.45 55.05 -36.68
N VAL A 554 47.18 53.75 -36.77
CA VAL A 554 48.09 52.72 -37.26
C VAL A 554 47.60 52.19 -38.60
N SER A 555 48.52 51.96 -39.54
CA SER A 555 48.25 51.20 -40.76
C SER A 555 49.23 50.03 -40.93
N ILE A 556 48.73 48.87 -41.38
CA ILE A 556 49.51 47.68 -41.69
C ILE A 556 49.55 47.50 -43.21
N ARG A 557 50.74 47.59 -43.79
CA ARG A 557 50.96 47.60 -45.24
C ARG A 557 51.73 46.35 -45.69
N TYR A 558 51.02 45.35 -46.22
CA TYR A 558 51.62 44.09 -46.65
C TYR A 558 52.51 44.27 -47.88
N THR A 559 53.62 43.52 -47.96
CA THR A 559 54.53 43.56 -49.11
C THR A 559 54.03 42.68 -50.26
N ALA A 560 53.49 41.50 -49.93
CA ALA A 560 52.77 40.61 -50.82
C ALA A 560 51.91 39.61 -50.02
N GLY A 561 50.81 39.13 -50.61
CA GLY A 561 50.12 37.92 -50.14
C GLY A 561 49.34 37.98 -48.82
N GLY A 562 49.21 39.15 -48.19
CA GLY A 562 48.24 39.38 -47.12
C GLY A 562 46.77 39.39 -47.62
N PRO A 563 45.77 39.55 -46.73
CA PRO A 563 44.59 40.33 -47.09
C PRO A 563 45.03 41.76 -47.48
N GLY A 564 44.12 42.58 -48.00
CA GLY A 564 44.44 43.97 -48.31
C GLY A 564 44.85 44.77 -47.06
N ASN A 565 45.54 45.88 -47.30
CA ASN A 565 46.17 46.68 -46.24
C ASN A 565 45.14 47.17 -45.21
N ILE A 566 45.48 47.05 -43.92
CA ILE A 566 44.71 47.64 -42.83
C ILE A 566 45.11 49.11 -42.75
N THR A 567 44.15 50.03 -42.84
CA THR A 567 44.42 51.48 -42.92
C THR A 567 43.74 52.27 -41.81
N ASP A 568 44.43 53.31 -41.32
CA ASP A 568 43.92 54.36 -40.44
C ASP A 568 43.16 53.87 -39.19
N GLN A 569 43.66 52.81 -38.56
CA GLN A 569 43.08 52.27 -37.34
C GLN A 569 43.55 53.07 -36.13
N SER A 570 42.68 53.91 -35.58
CA SER A 570 42.96 54.69 -34.38
C SER A 570 43.33 53.80 -33.20
N VAL A 571 44.40 54.18 -32.49
CA VAL A 571 44.74 53.55 -31.21
C VAL A 571 43.70 53.92 -30.15
N ASP A 572 43.64 53.15 -29.06
CA ASP A 572 42.80 53.51 -27.91
C ASP A 572 43.23 54.87 -27.34
N GLN A 573 42.23 55.75 -27.20
CA GLN A 573 42.41 57.15 -26.76
C GLN A 573 42.93 57.32 -25.33
N TYR A 574 43.06 56.25 -24.55
CA TYR A 574 43.57 56.26 -23.17
C TYR A 574 44.88 55.47 -23.01
N TYR A 575 44.97 54.30 -23.63
CA TYR A 575 46.12 53.39 -23.52
C TYR A 575 47.15 53.60 -24.64
N ALA A 576 46.79 54.32 -25.71
CA ALA A 576 47.58 54.46 -26.94
C ALA A 576 47.98 53.12 -27.58
N ASN A 577 47.13 52.09 -27.43
CA ASN A 577 47.39 50.74 -27.90
C ASN A 577 46.34 50.28 -28.92
N ILE A 578 46.65 49.19 -29.64
CA ILE A 578 45.69 48.53 -30.54
C ILE A 578 46.03 47.04 -30.68
N SER A 579 44.99 46.20 -30.84
CA SER A 579 45.12 44.79 -31.22
C SER A 579 44.56 44.55 -32.62
N LEU A 580 45.36 43.98 -33.52
CA LEU A 580 44.99 43.64 -34.89
C LEU A 580 45.28 42.16 -35.15
N TYR A 581 44.44 41.49 -35.95
CA TYR A 581 44.74 40.17 -36.50
C TYR A 581 45.38 40.33 -37.88
N VAL A 582 46.68 40.06 -37.95
CA VAL A 582 47.47 40.09 -39.19
C VAL A 582 47.68 38.66 -39.72
N LYS A 583 47.89 38.53 -41.03
CA LYS A 583 48.13 37.21 -41.63
C LYS A 583 49.45 36.61 -41.13
N ALA A 584 49.38 35.39 -40.60
CA ALA A 584 50.54 34.72 -40.02
C ALA A 584 51.61 34.46 -41.10
N GLY A 585 52.87 34.76 -40.76
CA GLY A 585 54.04 34.62 -41.66
C GLY A 585 54.11 35.61 -42.83
N ALA A 586 53.14 36.51 -42.99
CA ALA A 586 53.17 37.52 -44.04
C ALA A 586 54.11 38.68 -43.67
N GLN A 587 54.78 39.26 -44.67
CA GLN A 587 55.63 40.44 -44.48
C GLN A 587 54.82 41.74 -44.61
N PHE A 588 55.00 42.66 -43.65
CA PHE A 588 54.30 43.95 -43.63
C PHE A 588 55.11 45.08 -43.00
N PHE A 589 54.78 46.31 -43.39
CA PHE A 589 55.20 47.54 -42.74
C PHE A 589 54.13 48.02 -41.75
N VAL A 590 54.55 48.72 -40.71
CA VAL A 590 53.71 49.46 -39.76
C VAL A 590 53.95 50.95 -40.01
N ASN A 591 52.91 51.69 -40.35
CA ASN A 591 52.91 53.16 -40.43
C ASN A 591 52.11 53.73 -39.25
N VAL A 592 52.55 54.89 -38.75
CA VAL A 592 51.80 55.68 -37.75
C VAL A 592 51.57 57.08 -38.29
N SER A 593 50.35 57.59 -38.12
CA SER A 593 49.97 58.97 -38.43
C SER A 593 49.43 59.67 -37.18
N THR A 594 49.60 60.99 -37.09
CA THR A 594 48.97 61.85 -36.07
C THR A 594 48.36 63.09 -36.72
N THR A 595 47.51 63.82 -36.00
CA THR A 595 46.86 65.06 -36.48
C THR A 595 47.85 66.13 -36.97
N ALA A 596 49.12 66.07 -36.56
CA ALA A 596 50.17 67.00 -36.96
C ALA A 596 51.08 66.49 -38.10
N ASN A 597 51.08 65.19 -38.38
CA ASN A 597 51.93 64.57 -39.41
C ASN A 597 51.32 63.24 -39.91
N PRO A 598 50.99 63.11 -41.21
CA PRO A 598 50.39 61.89 -41.76
C PRO A 598 51.35 60.70 -41.87
N ASP A 599 52.68 60.93 -41.87
CA ASP A 599 53.70 59.88 -41.92
C ASP A 599 54.77 60.15 -40.86
N GLU A 600 54.61 59.59 -39.66
CA GLU A 600 55.60 59.74 -38.58
C GLU A 600 56.86 58.89 -38.82
N SER A 601 58.03 59.47 -38.58
CA SER A 601 59.26 58.68 -38.38
C SER A 601 59.14 57.90 -37.07
N ILE A 602 59.24 56.58 -37.15
CA ILE A 602 59.06 55.67 -36.02
C ILE A 602 60.20 54.65 -35.89
N ARG A 603 60.39 54.17 -34.66
CA ARG A 603 61.23 53.02 -34.30
C ARG A 603 60.36 51.97 -33.62
N LEU A 604 60.62 50.69 -33.88
CA LEU A 604 59.86 49.57 -33.32
C LEU A 604 60.70 48.83 -32.29
N PHE A 605 60.09 48.37 -31.20
CA PHE A 605 60.74 47.57 -30.16
C PHE A 605 59.89 46.37 -29.78
N ASN A 606 60.51 45.20 -29.61
CA ASN A 606 59.81 44.04 -29.08
C ASN A 606 59.56 44.25 -27.58
N MET A 607 58.30 44.11 -27.13
CA MET A 607 57.96 44.34 -25.73
C MET A 607 58.44 43.23 -24.78
N SER A 608 58.82 42.05 -25.28
CA SER A 608 59.31 40.96 -24.41
C SER A 608 60.79 41.10 -24.00
N ASP A 609 61.61 41.81 -24.78
CA ASP A 609 63.06 41.91 -24.57
C ASP A 609 63.63 43.34 -24.72
N GLY A 610 62.84 44.30 -25.22
CA GLY A 610 63.23 45.69 -25.42
C GLY A 610 64.14 45.95 -26.64
N GLN A 611 64.39 44.96 -27.51
CA GLN A 611 65.25 45.13 -28.67
C GLN A 611 64.53 45.82 -29.84
N GLU A 612 65.28 46.62 -30.59
CA GLU A 612 64.78 47.35 -31.76
C GLU A 612 64.57 46.43 -32.97
N ILE A 613 63.40 46.52 -33.61
CA ILE A 613 62.98 45.68 -34.73
C ILE A 613 63.04 46.48 -36.04
N SER A 614 63.69 45.90 -37.06
CA SER A 614 63.66 46.44 -38.42
C SER A 614 62.38 46.04 -39.16
N GLN A 615 61.87 46.93 -40.02
CA GLN A 615 60.77 46.62 -40.95
C GLN A 615 61.31 46.13 -42.31
N PRO A 616 60.56 45.32 -43.08
CA PRO A 616 59.22 44.79 -42.80
C PRO A 616 59.22 43.71 -41.71
N LEU A 617 58.18 43.71 -40.89
CA LEU A 617 57.90 42.67 -39.90
C LEU A 617 57.35 41.41 -40.56
N SER A 618 57.52 40.27 -39.89
CA SER A 618 56.79 39.03 -40.15
C SER A 618 56.62 38.29 -38.84
N ILE A 619 55.39 37.96 -38.45
CA ILE A 619 55.07 37.26 -37.19
C ILE A 619 54.29 35.99 -37.46
N SER A 620 54.66 34.88 -36.81
CA SER A 620 54.01 33.57 -36.96
C SER A 620 52.99 33.26 -35.86
N GLY A 621 53.21 33.81 -34.66
CA GLY A 621 52.30 33.81 -33.52
C GLY A 621 52.17 35.21 -32.90
N PRO A 622 51.53 35.37 -31.74
CA PRO A 622 51.17 36.67 -31.21
C PRO A 622 52.39 37.50 -30.82
N ALA A 623 52.38 38.79 -31.16
CA ALA A 623 53.51 39.69 -30.94
C ALA A 623 53.05 41.00 -30.31
N SER A 624 53.83 41.51 -29.36
CA SER A 624 53.60 42.80 -28.70
C SER A 624 54.75 43.74 -29.04
N ILE A 625 54.48 44.82 -29.77
CA ILE A 625 55.50 45.73 -30.29
C ILE A 625 55.22 47.16 -29.83
N ARG A 626 56.22 47.78 -29.21
CA ARG A 626 56.19 49.19 -28.82
C ARG A 626 56.71 50.05 -29.96
N VAL A 627 55.97 51.08 -30.32
CA VAL A 627 56.26 52.01 -31.41
C VAL A 627 56.65 53.35 -30.81
N GLU A 628 57.89 53.81 -31.01
CA GLU A 628 58.34 55.14 -30.59
C GLU A 628 58.39 56.11 -31.78
N LEU A 629 57.77 57.28 -31.66
CA LEU A 629 57.99 58.39 -32.59
C LEU A 629 59.38 59.00 -32.37
N GLU A 630 60.08 59.41 -33.44
CA GLU A 630 61.40 60.06 -33.33
C GLU A 630 61.37 61.51 -32.78
N ARG A 631 60.17 62.00 -32.43
CA ARG A 631 59.89 63.33 -31.86
C ARG A 631 59.07 63.21 -30.58
N SER A 632 59.00 64.30 -29.81
CA SER A 632 58.12 64.42 -28.64
C SER A 632 56.89 65.29 -28.94
N LEU A 633 55.84 65.15 -28.13
CA LEU A 633 54.58 65.88 -28.22
C LEU A 633 54.34 66.87 -27.06
N ASP A 634 55.23 66.93 -26.06
CA ASP A 634 55.13 67.83 -24.87
C ASP A 634 53.79 67.75 -24.10
N MET A 635 53.14 66.58 -24.14
CA MET A 635 51.84 66.34 -23.50
C MET A 635 51.98 66.02 -22.01
N ARG A 636 51.19 66.71 -21.18
CA ARG A 636 51.17 66.51 -19.72
C ARG A 636 50.29 65.33 -19.36
N GLN A 637 50.85 64.36 -18.63
CA GLN A 637 50.14 63.17 -18.19
C GLN A 637 49.04 63.52 -17.18
N THR A 638 47.88 62.89 -17.30
CA THR A 638 46.76 63.05 -16.36
C THR A 638 46.31 61.72 -15.75
N VAL A 639 45.66 61.81 -14.58
CA VAL A 639 45.20 60.67 -13.79
C VAL A 639 43.82 60.96 -13.20
N LEU A 640 42.97 59.93 -13.15
CA LEU A 640 41.71 59.95 -12.41
C LEU A 640 41.92 59.40 -11.00
N VAL A 641 41.35 60.06 -9.99
CA VAL A 641 41.44 59.65 -8.57
C VAL A 641 40.07 59.70 -7.92
N CYS A 642 39.53 58.53 -7.56
CA CYS A 642 38.26 58.42 -6.83
C CYS A 642 38.46 58.71 -5.33
N ILE A 643 37.74 59.69 -4.78
CA ILE A 643 37.81 60.03 -3.35
C ILE A 643 37.22 58.92 -2.48
N ASN A 644 36.24 58.17 -3.02
CA ASN A 644 35.62 57.03 -2.33
C ASN A 644 36.56 55.82 -2.18
N GLY A 645 37.77 55.85 -2.76
CA GLY A 645 38.69 54.73 -2.78
C GLY A 645 38.34 53.66 -3.83
N GLY A 646 38.97 52.50 -3.73
CA GLY A 646 38.84 51.40 -4.70
C GLY A 646 37.63 50.48 -4.51
N PHE A 647 36.84 50.66 -3.45
CA PHE A 647 35.68 49.83 -3.13
C PHE A 647 34.58 50.66 -2.48
N ILE A 648 33.40 50.69 -3.10
CA ILE A 648 32.20 51.38 -2.65
C ILE A 648 31.16 50.30 -2.28
N SER A 649 30.44 50.49 -1.18
CA SER A 649 29.41 49.55 -0.71
C SER A 649 28.14 50.31 -0.35
N VAL A 650 27.01 49.86 -0.88
CA VAL A 650 25.69 50.50 -0.77
C VAL A 650 24.61 49.39 -0.76
N ASN A 651 23.43 49.63 -0.21
CA ASN A 651 22.33 48.65 -0.30
C ASN A 651 21.49 48.86 -1.56
N TRP A 652 20.72 47.85 -1.95
CA TRP A 652 19.86 47.96 -3.14
C TRP A 652 18.72 48.98 -2.94
N SER A 653 18.60 49.89 -3.91
CA SER A 653 17.77 51.10 -3.87
C SER A 653 18.21 52.19 -2.87
N ASP A 654 19.36 52.05 -2.22
CA ASP A 654 20.05 53.19 -1.61
C ASP A 654 20.89 53.93 -2.67
N LYS A 655 21.27 55.17 -2.34
CA LYS A 655 22.08 56.05 -3.19
C LYS A 655 23.56 55.97 -2.86
N ALA A 656 24.41 55.82 -3.88
CA ALA A 656 25.86 55.93 -3.79
C ALA A 656 26.34 57.30 -4.28
N PHE A 657 27.16 57.99 -3.48
CA PHE A 657 27.78 59.25 -3.89
C PHE A 657 29.16 58.99 -4.49
N LEU A 658 29.33 59.25 -5.79
CA LEU A 658 30.57 59.06 -6.55
C LEU A 658 31.32 60.39 -6.65
N SER A 659 32.63 60.41 -6.40
CA SER A 659 33.44 61.62 -6.38
C SER A 659 34.85 61.37 -6.92
N VAL A 660 35.24 62.11 -7.97
CA VAL A 660 36.47 61.87 -8.73
C VAL A 660 37.19 63.17 -9.07
N TRP A 661 38.52 63.13 -9.00
CA TRP A 661 39.41 64.18 -9.51
C TRP A 661 40.05 63.77 -10.84
N LEU A 662 40.24 64.74 -11.74
CA LEU A 662 41.16 64.67 -12.87
C LEU A 662 42.32 65.63 -12.61
N ASN A 663 43.53 65.09 -12.42
CA ASN A 663 44.73 65.87 -12.10
C ASN A 663 45.86 65.58 -13.10
N TRP A 664 46.81 66.51 -13.29
CA TRP A 664 48.09 66.19 -13.94
C TRP A 664 49.10 65.61 -12.96
N THR A 665 50.13 64.90 -13.42
CA THR A 665 51.16 64.34 -12.52
C THR A 665 52.59 64.48 -13.07
N PRO A 666 53.53 65.06 -12.30
CA PRO A 666 53.37 66.03 -11.19
C PRO A 666 53.02 67.45 -11.72
N PRO A 667 52.69 68.44 -10.86
CA PRO A 667 52.55 68.41 -9.40
C PRO A 667 51.10 68.23 -8.86
N ASN A 668 50.29 67.32 -9.41
CA ASN A 668 48.96 66.95 -8.86
C ASN A 668 47.96 68.13 -8.73
N VAL A 669 47.82 68.91 -9.81
CA VAL A 669 46.86 70.02 -9.91
C VAL A 669 45.67 69.58 -10.76
N GLY A 670 44.46 70.00 -10.37
CA GLY A 670 43.22 69.73 -11.09
C GLY A 670 43.23 70.30 -12.51
N VAL A 671 42.79 69.48 -13.47
CA VAL A 671 42.78 69.76 -14.90
C VAL A 671 41.36 70.05 -15.34
N ASP A 672 41.17 71.06 -16.20
CA ASP A 672 39.86 71.31 -16.78
C ASP A 672 39.51 70.25 -17.83
N ALA A 673 38.27 69.77 -17.78
CA ALA A 673 37.73 68.78 -18.70
C ALA A 673 36.40 69.23 -19.32
N ASP A 674 36.17 68.78 -20.55
CA ASP A 674 34.88 68.85 -21.25
C ASP A 674 33.86 68.00 -20.50
N TRP A 675 34.28 66.80 -20.09
CA TRP A 675 33.49 65.86 -19.29
C TRP A 675 34.40 64.90 -18.49
N VAL A 676 33.86 64.44 -17.36
CA VAL A 676 34.23 63.16 -16.74
C VAL A 676 32.98 62.29 -16.77
N ASN A 677 33.11 61.09 -17.33
CA ASN A 677 32.04 60.11 -17.49
C ASN A 677 32.31 58.89 -16.62
N PHE A 678 31.27 58.13 -16.29
CA PHE A 678 31.42 56.78 -15.74
C PHE A 678 30.50 55.79 -16.45
N SER A 679 30.93 54.54 -16.52
CA SER A 679 30.08 53.40 -16.85
C SER A 679 30.16 52.37 -15.72
N ILE A 680 29.13 51.54 -15.61
CA ILE A 680 29.05 50.46 -14.62
C ILE A 680 28.72 49.17 -15.35
N SER A 681 29.51 48.14 -15.08
CA SER A 681 29.41 46.82 -15.74
C SER A 681 29.47 45.70 -14.72
N HIS A 682 28.99 44.51 -15.10
CA HIS A 682 29.29 43.27 -14.40
C HIS A 682 30.79 42.95 -14.48
N ILE A 683 31.29 42.04 -13.64
CA ILE A 683 32.73 41.69 -13.56
C ILE A 683 33.26 41.10 -14.88
N ASN A 684 32.40 40.51 -15.70
CA ASN A 684 32.71 40.04 -17.07
C ASN A 684 32.73 41.16 -18.13
N GLY A 685 32.59 42.43 -17.74
CA GLY A 685 32.56 43.59 -18.65
C GLY A 685 31.20 43.93 -19.26
N THR A 686 30.14 43.14 -19.05
CA THR A 686 28.80 43.45 -19.60
C THR A 686 28.26 44.74 -18.99
N LEU A 687 27.99 45.75 -19.83
CA LEU A 687 27.49 47.07 -19.44
C LEU A 687 26.10 46.98 -18.78
N VAL A 688 25.94 47.67 -17.65
CA VAL A 688 24.69 47.75 -16.86
C VAL A 688 24.13 49.17 -16.90
N TYR A 689 24.99 50.18 -16.71
CA TYR A 689 24.58 51.58 -16.61
C TYR A 689 25.59 52.55 -17.21
N GLY A 690 25.08 53.61 -17.84
CA GLY A 690 25.88 54.63 -18.51
C GLY A 690 26.28 54.30 -19.96
N PRO A 691 27.24 55.04 -20.54
CA PRO A 691 28.04 56.09 -19.91
C PRO A 691 27.21 57.30 -19.44
N VAL A 692 27.49 57.79 -18.23
CA VAL A 692 26.85 58.98 -17.65
C VAL A 692 27.90 60.04 -17.33
N THR A 693 27.63 61.29 -17.72
CA THR A 693 28.48 62.45 -17.38
C THR A 693 28.26 62.90 -15.94
N MET A 694 29.36 63.06 -15.20
CA MET A 694 29.37 63.56 -13.82
C MET A 694 29.17 65.08 -13.77
N ASN A 695 28.71 65.59 -12.63
CA ASN A 695 28.55 67.02 -12.39
C ASN A 695 29.91 67.66 -12.07
N LYS A 696 30.25 68.73 -12.78
CA LYS A 696 31.47 69.53 -12.56
C LYS A 696 31.33 70.36 -11.29
N ASN A 697 32.31 70.32 -10.38
CA ASN A 697 32.30 71.19 -9.20
C ASN A 697 32.71 72.62 -9.59
N GLY A 698 31.73 73.53 -9.66
CA GLY A 698 31.96 74.93 -10.05
C GLY A 698 32.90 75.72 -9.12
N SER A 699 33.16 75.23 -7.91
CA SER A 699 34.08 75.85 -6.94
C SER A 699 35.51 75.32 -7.02
N THR A 700 35.76 74.23 -7.77
CA THR A 700 37.02 73.48 -7.71
C THR A 700 37.37 72.83 -9.06
N VAL A 701 38.34 73.40 -9.78
CA VAL A 701 38.82 72.85 -11.07
C VAL A 701 39.33 71.42 -10.90
N GLY A 702 38.92 70.53 -11.81
CA GLY A 702 39.31 69.12 -11.81
C GLY A 702 38.46 68.19 -10.94
N HIS A 703 37.54 68.70 -10.10
CA HIS A 703 36.69 67.86 -9.24
C HIS A 703 35.28 67.64 -9.83
N TRP A 704 34.82 66.39 -9.83
CA TRP A 704 33.55 65.93 -10.42
C TRP A 704 32.81 64.99 -9.47
N TYR A 705 31.46 65.00 -9.48
CA TYR A 705 30.63 64.18 -8.59
C TYR A 705 29.32 63.70 -9.22
N TYR A 706 28.76 62.60 -8.73
CA TYR A 706 27.45 62.08 -9.15
C TYR A 706 26.73 61.36 -7.99
N GLU A 707 25.41 61.44 -7.96
CA GLU A 707 24.56 60.80 -6.95
C GLU A 707 23.75 59.68 -7.64
N LEU A 708 24.22 58.45 -7.51
CA LEU A 708 23.71 57.27 -8.20
C LEU A 708 22.65 56.56 -7.33
N ASN A 709 21.39 56.52 -7.77
CA ASN A 709 20.44 55.54 -7.23
C ASN A 709 20.66 54.18 -7.88
N THR A 710 20.87 53.14 -7.07
CA THR A 710 21.18 51.78 -7.57
C THR A 710 19.98 51.10 -8.23
N SER A 711 18.75 51.37 -7.78
CA SER A 711 17.55 50.77 -8.39
C SER A 711 17.19 51.42 -9.73
N ASP A 712 17.24 52.75 -9.83
CA ASP A 712 17.05 53.47 -11.11
C ASP A 712 18.13 53.10 -12.16
N ALA A 713 19.31 52.69 -11.70
CA ALA A 713 20.41 52.22 -12.54
C ALA A 713 20.30 50.73 -12.95
N GLY A 714 19.17 50.06 -12.66
CA GLY A 714 18.93 48.67 -13.04
C GLY A 714 19.79 47.63 -12.31
N MET A 715 20.42 48.01 -11.19
CA MET A 715 21.33 47.12 -10.47
C MET A 715 20.59 46.06 -9.67
N ILE A 716 21.26 44.92 -9.49
CA ILE A 716 20.78 43.76 -8.74
C ILE A 716 21.54 43.70 -7.41
N GLY A 717 20.80 43.49 -6.31
CA GLY A 717 21.40 43.24 -4.99
C GLY A 717 22.21 41.94 -4.97
N GLY A 718 23.26 41.91 -4.14
CA GLY A 718 24.17 40.77 -3.98
C GLY A 718 25.35 40.80 -4.94
N TYR A 719 25.26 41.57 -6.02
CA TYR A 719 26.30 41.69 -7.03
C TYR A 719 27.36 42.72 -6.64
N THR A 720 28.58 42.47 -7.10
CA THR A 720 29.65 43.47 -7.18
C THR A 720 29.88 43.83 -8.64
N TYR A 721 29.95 45.13 -8.90
CA TYR A 721 30.08 45.72 -10.24
C TYR A 721 31.43 46.40 -10.40
N LEU A 722 31.87 46.54 -11.64
CA LEU A 722 33.01 47.37 -12.05
C LEU A 722 32.48 48.75 -12.44
N LEU A 723 32.80 49.76 -11.63
CA LEU A 723 32.54 51.17 -11.89
C LEU A 723 33.80 51.77 -12.52
N THR A 724 33.74 52.13 -13.80
CA THR A 724 34.89 52.66 -14.54
C THR A 724 34.68 54.13 -14.91
N PHE A 725 35.62 54.97 -14.50
CA PHE A 725 35.64 56.40 -14.79
C PHE A 725 36.54 56.72 -15.98
N TYR A 726 36.10 57.67 -16.81
CA TYR A 726 36.76 58.17 -18.01
C TYR A 726 36.75 59.71 -17.97
N GLY A 727 37.74 60.38 -18.55
CA GLY A 727 37.76 61.85 -18.61
C GLY A 727 38.34 62.36 -19.91
N LYS A 728 37.82 63.50 -20.40
CA LYS A 728 38.34 64.22 -21.56
C LYS A 728 38.83 65.61 -21.16
N PRO A 729 40.15 65.85 -21.08
CA PRO A 729 40.69 67.19 -20.85
C PRO A 729 40.20 68.19 -21.90
N SER A 730 39.91 69.43 -21.51
CA SER A 730 39.41 70.49 -22.42
C SER A 730 40.44 70.93 -23.47
N ASN A 731 41.70 70.49 -23.33
CA ASN A 731 42.78 70.68 -24.30
C ASN A 731 43.59 69.38 -24.47
N PRO A 732 43.15 68.44 -25.33
CA PRO A 732 43.82 67.17 -25.57
C PRO A 732 45.14 67.29 -26.37
N SER A 733 45.57 68.51 -26.71
CA SER A 733 46.89 68.79 -27.30
C SER A 733 47.94 69.20 -26.26
N LEU A 734 47.52 69.53 -25.03
CA LEU A 734 48.41 69.86 -23.90
C LEU A 734 48.34 68.82 -22.78
N TYR A 735 47.21 68.11 -22.66
CA TYR A 735 46.97 67.09 -21.65
C TYR A 735 46.65 65.76 -22.31
N ALA A 736 47.37 64.71 -21.95
CA ALA A 736 46.99 63.35 -22.29
C ALA A 736 45.66 63.00 -21.59
N TYR A 737 44.83 62.17 -22.23
CA TYR A 737 43.68 61.55 -21.57
C TYR A 737 44.18 60.67 -20.40
N PRO A 738 43.44 60.62 -19.28
CA PRO A 738 43.77 59.75 -18.17
C PRO A 738 43.56 58.28 -18.56
N THR A 739 44.35 57.37 -18.00
CA THR A 739 43.97 55.95 -17.99
C THR A 739 42.66 55.79 -17.19
N PRO A 740 41.64 55.04 -17.70
CA PRO A 740 40.40 54.79 -16.99
C PRO A 740 40.63 54.22 -15.60
N LEU A 741 39.90 54.76 -14.63
CA LEU A 741 39.97 54.29 -13.24
C LEU A 741 38.78 53.36 -12.98
N THR A 742 39.07 52.06 -12.83
CA THR A 742 38.07 51.09 -12.37
C THR A 742 38.12 50.93 -10.85
N VAL A 743 36.95 50.97 -10.21
CA VAL A 743 36.75 50.67 -8.79
C VAL A 743 35.58 49.68 -8.64
N TYR A 744 35.49 49.00 -7.50
CA TYR A 744 34.39 48.08 -7.22
C TYR A 744 33.20 48.80 -6.60
N LEU A 745 31.99 48.45 -7.03
CA LEU A 745 30.73 48.87 -6.41
C LEU A 745 29.94 47.62 -5.98
N GLN A 746 29.90 47.33 -4.69
CA GLN A 746 29.07 46.27 -4.13
C GLN A 746 27.67 46.82 -3.81
N VAL A 747 26.65 46.25 -4.43
CA VAL A 747 25.24 46.50 -4.09
C VAL A 747 24.76 45.35 -3.22
N LYS A 748 24.44 45.62 -1.96
CA LYS A 748 23.96 44.60 -1.01
C LYS A 748 22.46 44.34 -1.19
N GLU A 749 22.07 43.07 -1.05
CA GLU A 749 20.65 42.70 -0.90
C GLU A 749 20.07 43.27 0.40
N LEU A 750 18.75 43.48 0.42
CA LEU A 750 18.05 43.90 1.62
C LEU A 750 17.51 42.71 2.42
N PRO A 751 17.46 42.79 3.76
CA PRO A 751 16.89 41.76 4.61
C PRO A 751 15.35 41.71 4.49
N LEU A 752 14.85 40.60 3.95
CA LEU A 752 13.42 40.29 3.92
C LEU A 752 13.00 39.61 5.22
N THR A 753 11.90 40.07 5.81
CA THR A 753 11.20 39.32 6.86
C THR A 753 9.90 38.76 6.32
N VAL A 754 9.72 37.45 6.53
CA VAL A 754 8.45 36.76 6.31
C VAL A 754 7.65 36.89 7.61
N ILE A 755 6.47 37.51 7.53
CA ILE A 755 5.51 37.56 8.64
C ILE A 755 4.43 36.51 8.36
N TYR A 756 4.19 35.62 9.32
CA TYR A 756 3.35 34.44 9.16
C TYR A 756 2.79 33.97 10.50
N GLU A 757 1.74 33.16 10.46
CA GLU A 757 1.24 32.43 11.63
C GLU A 757 2.00 31.08 11.72
N PRO A 758 2.80 30.80 12.77
CA PRO A 758 3.66 29.62 12.82
C PRO A 758 2.92 28.33 13.16
N PHE A 759 1.71 28.44 13.73
CA PHE A 759 0.85 27.32 14.10
C PHE A 759 -0.61 27.68 13.84
N ILE A 760 -1.20 27.07 12.81
CA ILE A 760 -2.60 27.25 12.43
C ILE A 760 -3.38 26.02 12.92
N ASN A 761 -4.43 26.24 13.71
CA ASN A 761 -5.29 25.16 14.23
C ASN A 761 -6.74 25.41 13.81
N THR A 762 -7.30 24.51 13.01
CA THR A 762 -8.59 24.70 12.32
C THR A 762 -9.41 23.41 12.32
N THR A 763 -10.65 23.46 11.85
CA THR A 763 -11.51 22.28 11.64
C THR A 763 -11.72 22.07 10.15
N TRP A 764 -11.69 20.81 9.70
CA TRP A 764 -11.89 20.47 8.29
C TRP A 764 -13.23 21.02 7.77
N SER A 765 -13.18 21.58 6.56
CA SER A 765 -14.32 22.25 5.92
C SER A 765 -14.14 22.23 4.41
N SER A 766 -15.25 22.15 3.67
CA SER A 766 -15.27 22.23 2.21
C SER A 766 -16.38 23.19 1.76
N PRO A 767 -16.06 24.34 1.13
CA PRO A 767 -14.70 24.86 0.93
C PRO A 767 -13.98 25.18 2.27
N PRO A 768 -12.63 25.22 2.29
CA PRO A 768 -11.87 25.56 3.48
C PRO A 768 -12.24 26.92 4.07
N SER A 769 -12.51 26.97 5.37
CA SER A 769 -12.79 28.19 6.12
C SER A 769 -11.54 28.95 6.60
N PHE A 770 -10.34 28.45 6.27
CA PHE A 770 -9.05 28.95 6.73
C PHE A 770 -8.10 29.21 5.55
N SER A 771 -7.07 30.03 5.77
CA SER A 771 -6.05 30.35 4.76
C SER A 771 -4.65 30.27 5.36
N VAL A 772 -3.75 29.53 4.70
CA VAL A 772 -2.31 29.58 5.00
C VAL A 772 -1.72 30.71 4.17
N SER A 773 -1.22 31.75 4.82
CA SER A 773 -0.68 32.94 4.14
C SER A 773 0.56 33.51 4.81
N VAL A 774 1.36 34.22 4.02
CA VAL A 774 2.57 34.92 4.46
C VAL A 774 2.59 36.34 3.88
N TYR A 775 3.14 37.29 4.64
CA TYR A 775 3.37 38.66 4.21
C TYR A 775 4.87 38.95 4.16
N LEU A 776 5.34 39.47 3.03
CA LEU A 776 6.76 39.73 2.77
C LEU A 776 7.08 41.21 3.02
N ASN A 777 7.86 41.51 4.07
CA ASN A 777 8.22 42.88 4.46
C ASN A 777 9.70 43.17 4.20
N ASP A 778 9.99 44.25 3.49
CA ASP A 778 11.29 44.91 3.50
C ASP A 778 11.49 45.56 4.87
N THR A 779 12.40 45.03 5.69
CA THR A 779 12.64 45.58 7.04
C THR A 779 13.44 46.88 7.06
N THR A 780 14.10 47.24 5.96
CA THR A 780 14.90 48.46 5.84
C THR A 780 14.03 49.67 5.46
N ARG A 781 13.02 49.46 4.61
CA ARG A 781 12.09 50.50 4.16
C ARG A 781 10.68 50.41 4.78
N ASN A 782 10.37 49.31 5.47
CA ASN A 782 9.03 48.95 5.96
C ASN A 782 7.95 49.01 4.87
N LEU A 783 8.23 48.33 3.75
CA LEU A 783 7.38 48.26 2.56
C LEU A 783 7.08 46.80 2.16
N PRO A 784 5.91 46.52 1.57
CA PRO A 784 5.57 45.19 1.08
C PRO A 784 6.41 44.80 -0.15
N VAL A 785 6.94 43.57 -0.18
CA VAL A 785 7.73 43.05 -1.30
C VAL A 785 6.82 42.34 -2.31
N THR A 786 6.52 43.06 -3.38
CA THR A 786 5.70 42.60 -4.52
C THR A 786 6.57 41.95 -5.60
N GLY A 787 5.98 41.04 -6.37
CA GLY A 787 6.68 40.35 -7.47
C GLY A 787 7.59 39.19 -7.04
N ALA A 788 7.55 38.79 -5.77
CA ALA A 788 8.24 37.59 -5.31
C ALA A 788 7.55 36.33 -5.84
N THR A 789 8.34 35.27 -6.06
CA THR A 789 7.80 33.90 -6.19
C THR A 789 7.90 33.25 -4.82
N VAL A 790 6.79 32.75 -4.28
CA VAL A 790 6.79 32.08 -2.97
C VAL A 790 6.32 30.65 -3.17
N SER A 791 7.21 29.68 -2.97
CA SER A 791 6.88 28.27 -3.07
C SER A 791 6.55 27.69 -1.70
N TYR A 792 5.74 26.63 -1.68
CA TYR A 792 5.39 25.86 -0.50
C TYR A 792 5.50 24.36 -0.76
N SER A 793 5.78 23.58 0.30
CA SER A 793 5.71 22.13 0.29
C SER A 793 5.17 21.60 1.62
N PHE A 794 4.18 20.70 1.55
CA PHE A 794 3.66 19.97 2.70
C PHE A 794 4.50 18.71 2.90
N LEU A 795 5.35 18.69 3.93
CA LEU A 795 6.30 17.60 4.17
C LEU A 795 5.61 16.25 4.27
N ASN A 796 6.23 15.22 3.67
CA ASN A 796 5.73 13.84 3.58
C ASN A 796 4.39 13.69 2.83
N THR A 797 4.06 14.62 1.94
CA THR A 797 2.87 14.55 1.05
C THR A 797 3.26 14.96 -0.39
N PRO A 798 2.45 14.66 -1.42
CA PRO A 798 2.68 15.17 -2.77
C PRO A 798 2.35 16.68 -2.94
N TYR A 799 1.75 17.33 -1.94
CA TYR A 799 1.26 18.70 -2.09
C TYR A 799 2.40 19.73 -2.02
N SER A 800 2.71 20.33 -3.16
CA SER A 800 3.68 21.42 -3.30
C SER A 800 3.28 22.35 -4.46
N GLY A 801 3.82 23.56 -4.49
CA GLY A 801 3.56 24.50 -5.57
C GLY A 801 3.94 25.94 -5.22
N ASN A 802 3.33 26.89 -5.92
CA ASN A 802 3.49 28.33 -5.66
C ASN A 802 2.26 28.91 -4.97
N MET A 803 2.48 29.77 -3.98
CA MET A 803 1.43 30.53 -3.31
C MET A 803 0.87 31.60 -4.26
N ALA A 804 -0.45 31.76 -4.28
CA ALA A 804 -1.13 32.81 -5.04
C ALA A 804 -0.80 34.19 -4.44
N ASN A 805 -0.31 35.10 -5.28
CA ASN A 805 -0.07 36.49 -4.92
C ASN A 805 -1.40 37.24 -4.76
N LEU A 806 -1.71 37.71 -3.56
CA LEU A 806 -2.95 38.43 -3.23
C LEU A 806 -2.78 39.96 -3.36
N GLY A 807 -1.61 40.42 -3.82
CA GLY A 807 -1.23 41.84 -3.83
C GLY A 807 -0.63 42.29 -2.51
N ASN A 808 -0.06 43.51 -2.52
CA ASN A 808 0.50 44.18 -1.34
C ASN A 808 1.47 43.30 -0.50
N GLY A 809 2.28 42.45 -1.15
CA GLY A 809 3.26 41.59 -0.47
C GLY A 809 2.67 40.37 0.26
N THR A 810 1.36 40.12 0.16
CA THR A 810 0.70 38.94 0.76
C THR A 810 0.58 37.81 -0.27
N TYR A 811 0.90 36.59 0.15
CA TYR A 811 0.81 35.38 -0.66
C TYR A 811 0.07 34.29 0.14
N ALA A 812 -0.80 33.50 -0.49
CA ALA A 812 -1.58 32.44 0.17
C ALA A 812 -1.53 31.11 -0.60
N ILE A 813 -1.57 29.98 0.11
CA ILE A 813 -1.74 28.67 -0.54
C ILE A 813 -3.12 28.64 -1.22
N PRO A 814 -3.24 28.19 -2.49
CA PRO A 814 -4.52 28.13 -3.18
C PRO A 814 -5.56 27.29 -2.41
N SER A 815 -6.79 27.78 -2.31
CA SER A 815 -7.90 27.06 -1.66
C SER A 815 -8.20 25.72 -2.32
N ASP A 816 -7.92 25.60 -3.63
CA ASP A 816 -8.00 24.34 -4.38
C ASP A 816 -6.99 23.27 -3.97
N VAL A 817 -5.95 23.63 -3.20
CA VAL A 817 -5.02 22.67 -2.58
C VAL A 817 -5.41 22.43 -1.12
N LEU A 818 -5.82 23.47 -0.39
CA LEU A 818 -6.25 23.35 1.01
C LEU A 818 -7.51 22.48 1.17
N LYS A 819 -8.37 22.35 0.14
CA LYS A 819 -9.57 21.50 0.16
C LYS A 819 -9.30 19.99 0.05
N GLU A 820 -8.15 19.61 -0.53
CA GLU A 820 -7.73 18.21 -0.73
C GLU A 820 -6.94 17.65 0.47
N LEU A 821 -6.72 18.48 1.49
CA LEU A 821 -6.13 18.06 2.76
C LEU A 821 -7.18 17.31 3.59
N ALA A 822 -6.76 16.21 4.20
CA ALA A 822 -7.55 15.49 5.18
C ALA A 822 -7.46 16.14 6.58
N SER A 823 -8.26 15.68 7.53
CA SER A 823 -8.01 15.99 8.94
C SER A 823 -6.73 15.32 9.41
N GLY A 824 -5.76 16.11 9.87
CA GLY A 824 -4.41 15.65 10.26
C GLY A 824 -3.48 16.80 10.63
N SER A 825 -2.23 16.46 10.92
CA SER A 825 -1.16 17.42 11.26
C SER A 825 -0.14 17.49 10.13
N TYR A 826 0.14 18.71 9.67
CA TYR A 826 1.02 19.01 8.54
C TYR A 826 2.14 19.97 8.95
N ILE A 827 3.30 19.84 8.33
CA ILE A 827 4.37 20.85 8.36
C ILE A 827 4.54 21.36 6.93
N ILE A 828 4.37 22.66 6.77
CA ILE A 828 4.48 23.37 5.51
C ILE A 828 5.80 24.13 5.53
N GLU A 829 6.74 23.79 4.65
CA GLU A 829 7.88 24.65 4.38
C GLU A 829 7.46 25.73 3.38
N VAL A 830 7.89 26.97 3.60
CA VAL A 830 7.64 28.09 2.67
C VAL A 830 8.96 28.79 2.37
N VAL A 831 9.22 28.99 1.08
CA VAL A 831 10.46 29.59 0.56
C VAL A 831 10.10 30.80 -0.30
N PRO A 832 10.29 32.03 0.18
CA PRO A 832 10.17 33.24 -0.64
C PRO A 832 11.44 33.46 -1.45
N LEU A 833 11.28 33.71 -2.75
CA LEU A 833 12.33 34.15 -3.66
C LEU A 833 11.94 35.51 -4.23
N ALA A 834 12.69 36.55 -3.85
CA ALA A 834 12.52 37.92 -4.33
C ALA A 834 13.87 38.47 -4.76
N GLN A 835 13.95 39.01 -5.98
CA GLN A 835 15.20 39.59 -6.49
C GLN A 835 15.62 40.77 -5.60
N ASN A 836 16.92 40.86 -5.30
CA ASN A 836 17.55 41.88 -4.45
C ASN A 836 17.29 41.74 -2.93
N TYR A 837 16.69 40.62 -2.49
CA TYR A 837 16.30 40.40 -1.10
C TYR A 837 16.82 39.07 -0.56
N THR A 838 17.48 39.12 0.60
CA THR A 838 17.84 37.92 1.36
C THR A 838 16.63 37.39 2.11
N ALA A 839 16.19 36.19 1.76
CA ALA A 839 15.06 35.50 2.38
C ALA A 839 15.53 34.30 3.24
N GLN A 840 14.68 33.86 4.17
CA GLN A 840 14.87 32.64 4.95
C GLN A 840 13.72 31.66 4.70
N LEU A 841 14.02 30.36 4.67
CA LEU A 841 13.03 29.30 4.71
C LEU A 841 12.32 29.33 6.07
N ILE A 842 10.99 29.26 6.06
CA ILE A 842 10.17 29.16 7.26
C ILE A 842 9.39 27.84 7.30
N ARG A 843 8.89 27.49 8.49
CA ARG A 843 8.00 26.34 8.69
C ARG A 843 6.72 26.78 9.40
N ILE A 844 5.58 26.37 8.85
CA ILE A 844 4.24 26.56 9.42
C ILE A 844 3.70 25.19 9.80
N ALA A 845 3.31 25.01 11.06
CA ALA A 845 2.55 23.84 11.48
C ALA A 845 1.05 24.10 11.23
N LEU A 846 0.36 23.16 10.57
CA LEU A 846 -1.08 23.23 10.33
C LEU A 846 -1.75 21.98 10.91
N VAL A 847 -2.67 22.16 11.85
CA VAL A 847 -3.51 21.10 12.41
C VAL A 847 -4.93 21.29 11.91
N ILE A 848 -5.44 20.31 11.16
CA ILE A 848 -6.81 20.25 10.68
C ILE A 848 -7.55 19.19 11.51
N ASN A 849 -8.32 19.63 12.50
CA ASN A 849 -9.16 18.75 13.30
C ASN A 849 -10.29 18.17 12.44
N SER A 850 -10.68 16.92 12.70
CA SER A 850 -11.90 16.34 12.14
C SER A 850 -13.14 17.10 12.61
N ILE A 851 -14.16 17.24 11.75
CA ILE A 851 -15.47 17.77 12.14
C ILE A 851 -15.98 17.00 13.37
N PRO A 852 -16.27 17.67 14.50
CA PRO A 852 -16.87 17.02 15.68
C PRO A 852 -18.22 16.40 15.33
N THR A 853 -18.55 15.27 15.94
CA THR A 853 -19.75 14.51 15.61
C THR A 853 -20.53 14.05 16.84
N ASN A 854 -21.79 13.66 16.63
CA ASN A 854 -22.64 13.02 17.61
C ASN A 854 -23.30 11.79 16.99
N MET A 855 -23.39 10.70 17.77
CA MET A 855 -24.07 9.48 17.36
C MET A 855 -25.10 9.08 18.41
N LYS A 856 -26.34 8.82 17.97
CA LYS A 856 -27.46 8.45 18.83
C LYS A 856 -28.11 7.16 18.36
N LEU A 857 -27.98 6.11 19.18
CA LEU A 857 -28.70 4.85 18.99
C LEU A 857 -30.17 4.97 19.40
N SER A 858 -31.04 4.28 18.66
CA SER A 858 -32.45 4.06 18.95
C SER A 858 -32.88 2.67 18.47
N SER A 859 -33.76 2.02 19.23
CA SER A 859 -34.36 0.72 18.90
C SER A 859 -35.61 0.53 19.77
N GLU A 860 -36.61 -0.21 19.27
CA GLU A 860 -37.78 -0.61 20.07
C GLU A 860 -37.40 -1.62 21.18
N SER A 861 -36.29 -2.34 20.99
CA SER A 861 -35.66 -3.22 21.98
C SER A 861 -34.82 -2.47 23.03
N LEU A 862 -34.59 -1.16 22.91
CA LEU A 862 -33.72 -0.43 23.83
C LEU A 862 -34.48 0.03 25.08
N GLN A 863 -34.34 -0.71 26.19
CA GLN A 863 -34.99 -0.42 27.47
C GLN A 863 -33.95 -0.23 28.57
N GLY A 864 -34.05 0.88 29.32
CA GLY A 864 -33.13 1.17 30.44
C GLY A 864 -31.65 1.35 30.08
N GLY A 865 -31.31 1.44 28.79
CA GLY A 865 -29.91 1.45 28.30
C GLY A 865 -29.37 0.08 27.88
N GLN A 866 -30.20 -0.97 27.87
CA GLN A 866 -29.88 -2.31 27.38
C GLN A 866 -30.79 -2.68 26.21
N LEU A 867 -30.25 -3.36 25.20
CA LEU A 867 -31.04 -3.98 24.14
C LEU A 867 -31.59 -5.32 24.65
N THR A 868 -32.91 -5.53 24.61
CA THR A 868 -33.56 -6.78 25.00
C THR A 868 -34.32 -7.39 23.82
N VAL A 869 -34.10 -8.68 23.58
CA VAL A 869 -34.65 -9.41 22.44
C VAL A 869 -34.77 -10.90 22.78
N ILE A 870 -35.73 -11.59 22.20
CA ILE A 870 -35.89 -13.04 22.38
C ILE A 870 -35.05 -13.77 21.32
N TYR A 871 -34.46 -14.91 21.68
CA TYR A 871 -33.77 -15.81 20.77
C TYR A 871 -34.62 -16.11 19.52
N ASN A 872 -33.98 -16.23 18.35
CA ASN A 872 -34.67 -16.47 17.07
C ASN A 872 -35.71 -15.38 16.69
N ARG A 873 -35.42 -14.10 17.02
CA ARG A 873 -36.19 -12.91 16.61
C ARG A 873 -35.31 -11.86 15.92
N THR A 874 -35.95 -10.96 15.19
CA THR A 874 -35.32 -9.78 14.58
C THR A 874 -35.09 -8.65 15.59
N LEU A 875 -33.85 -8.16 15.69
CA LEU A 875 -33.48 -6.93 16.40
C LEU A 875 -33.27 -5.79 15.39
N THR A 876 -34.13 -4.77 15.42
CA THR A 876 -33.98 -3.58 14.55
C THR A 876 -33.27 -2.44 15.29
N LEU A 877 -32.18 -1.95 14.71
CA LEU A 877 -31.35 -0.86 15.20
C LEU A 877 -31.48 0.35 14.26
N SER A 878 -31.49 1.56 14.82
CA SER A 878 -31.53 2.82 14.09
C SER A 878 -30.59 3.84 14.73
N VAL A 879 -29.57 4.27 14.01
CA VAL A 879 -28.54 5.22 14.46
C VAL A 879 -28.69 6.53 13.71
N GLU A 880 -28.82 7.62 14.45
CA GLU A 880 -28.71 8.98 13.91
C GLU A 880 -27.28 9.48 14.09
N PHE A 881 -26.60 9.85 13.01
CA PHE A 881 -25.22 10.34 12.98
C PHE A 881 -25.19 11.77 12.41
N LYS A 882 -24.67 12.71 13.21
CA LYS A 882 -24.72 14.15 12.97
C LYS A 882 -23.38 14.83 13.24
N ASP A 883 -23.16 15.98 12.61
CA ASP A 883 -22.07 16.88 12.99
C ASP A 883 -22.38 17.62 14.29
N GLY A 884 -21.40 18.34 14.84
CA GLY A 884 -21.55 19.16 16.05
C GLY A 884 -22.49 20.37 15.90
N GLY A 885 -22.90 20.72 14.68
CA GLY A 885 -23.96 21.70 14.39
C GLY A 885 -25.36 21.07 14.34
N GLY A 886 -25.46 19.74 14.35
CA GLY A 886 -26.70 18.97 14.25
C GLY A 886 -27.10 18.58 12.83
N SER A 887 -26.28 18.88 11.82
CA SER A 887 -26.54 18.49 10.42
C SER A 887 -26.38 16.97 10.25
N PRO A 888 -27.23 16.31 9.45
CA PRO A 888 -27.12 14.87 9.21
C PRO A 888 -25.87 14.50 8.40
N ILE A 889 -25.10 13.53 8.88
CA ILE A 889 -23.92 13.03 8.16
C ILE A 889 -24.35 11.87 7.25
N THR A 890 -24.56 12.18 5.97
CA THR A 890 -24.87 11.19 4.92
C THR A 890 -23.62 10.46 4.41
N ASN A 891 -23.78 9.30 3.76
CA ASN A 891 -22.71 8.49 3.18
C ASN A 891 -21.55 8.18 4.15
N ALA A 892 -21.86 7.92 5.42
CA ALA A 892 -20.91 7.38 6.40
C ALA A 892 -20.91 5.85 6.36
N ILE A 893 -19.76 5.26 6.68
CA ILE A 893 -19.64 3.82 6.97
C ILE A 893 -20.07 3.64 8.43
N VAL A 894 -21.26 3.07 8.64
CA VAL A 894 -21.75 2.72 9.97
C VAL A 894 -21.83 1.20 10.07
N THR A 895 -21.14 0.62 11.05
CA THR A 895 -21.04 -0.83 11.27
C THR A 895 -21.38 -1.19 12.71
N TRP A 896 -21.88 -2.40 12.92
CA TRP A 896 -22.13 -2.99 14.24
C TRP A 896 -21.34 -4.29 14.38
N SER A 897 -21.04 -4.68 15.62
CA SER A 897 -20.46 -5.98 15.97
C SER A 897 -20.90 -6.41 17.37
N ILE A 898 -20.84 -7.72 17.65
CA ILE A 898 -21.15 -8.31 18.96
C ILE A 898 -19.86 -8.90 19.55
N SER A 899 -19.32 -8.23 20.57
CA SER A 899 -18.04 -8.59 21.21
C SER A 899 -18.05 -10.01 21.76
N GLY A 900 -16.98 -10.76 21.47
CA GLY A 900 -16.88 -12.19 21.81
C GLY A 900 -17.51 -13.13 20.77
N THR A 901 -17.94 -12.60 19.62
CA THR A 901 -18.44 -13.37 18.46
C THR A 901 -17.95 -12.74 17.16
N ASP A 902 -17.99 -13.50 16.06
CA ASP A 902 -17.67 -12.97 14.72
C ASP A 902 -18.80 -12.13 14.10
N TYR A 903 -19.96 -12.04 14.78
CA TYR A 903 -21.15 -11.38 14.24
C TYR A 903 -20.98 -9.87 14.15
N SER A 904 -20.96 -9.39 12.91
CA SER A 904 -20.83 -7.98 12.55
C SER A 904 -21.54 -7.70 11.23
N GLY A 905 -21.79 -6.42 10.94
CA GLY A 905 -22.43 -6.01 9.70
C GLY A 905 -22.48 -4.50 9.51
N ALA A 906 -22.87 -4.06 8.32
CA ALA A 906 -23.11 -2.65 8.00
C ALA A 906 -24.56 -2.23 8.35
N MET A 907 -24.76 -0.94 8.56
CA MET A 907 -26.07 -0.29 8.65
C MET A 907 -26.31 0.53 7.37
N THR A 908 -27.50 0.43 6.78
CA THR A 908 -27.86 1.13 5.54
C THR A 908 -28.47 2.50 5.84
N GLU A 909 -28.08 3.54 5.10
CA GLU A 909 -28.72 4.86 5.24
C GLU A 909 -30.15 4.81 4.69
N THR A 910 -31.13 5.26 5.48
CA THR A 910 -32.57 5.16 5.15
C THR A 910 -33.27 6.52 4.99
N GLN A 911 -32.71 7.55 5.64
CA GLN A 911 -33.08 8.96 5.54
C GLN A 911 -31.82 9.73 5.96
N GLY A 912 -31.58 10.94 5.42
CA GLY A 912 -30.31 11.65 5.59
C GLY A 912 -29.74 11.61 7.02
N GLY A 913 -28.59 10.96 7.21
CA GLY A 913 -27.91 10.78 8.50
C GLY A 913 -28.47 9.69 9.42
N VAL A 914 -29.46 8.91 8.98
CA VAL A 914 -30.14 7.86 9.77
C VAL A 914 -29.91 6.49 9.15
N TYR A 915 -29.07 5.70 9.82
CA TYR A 915 -28.60 4.39 9.41
C TYR A 915 -29.37 3.30 10.15
N LYS A 916 -29.78 2.23 9.48
CA LYS A 916 -30.56 1.14 10.07
C LYS A 916 -29.95 -0.23 9.77
N ALA A 917 -30.14 -1.16 10.69
CA ALA A 917 -29.90 -2.58 10.45
C ALA A 917 -30.99 -3.39 11.15
N THR A 918 -31.42 -4.47 10.51
CA THR A 918 -32.28 -5.49 11.12
C THR A 918 -31.47 -6.77 11.18
N LEU A 919 -31.17 -7.22 12.40
CA LEU A 919 -30.39 -8.42 12.67
C LEU A 919 -31.38 -9.56 12.95
N ASP A 920 -31.45 -10.59 12.11
CA ASP A 920 -32.23 -11.78 12.43
C ASP A 920 -31.39 -12.75 13.29
N LEU A 921 -31.75 -12.90 14.57
CA LEU A 921 -31.03 -13.77 15.49
C LEU A 921 -31.27 -15.26 15.24
N SER A 922 -32.16 -15.63 14.29
CA SER A 922 -32.29 -17.02 13.82
C SER A 922 -31.13 -17.43 12.93
N GLU A 923 -30.64 -16.53 12.06
CA GLU A 923 -29.47 -16.78 11.21
C GLU A 923 -28.17 -16.73 12.02
N LEU A 924 -28.10 -15.80 12.98
CA LEU A 924 -26.91 -15.56 13.81
C LEU A 924 -26.71 -16.59 14.94
N SER A 925 -27.57 -17.61 15.08
CA SER A 925 -27.42 -18.76 16.00
C SER A 925 -27.04 -18.40 17.45
N LEU A 926 -27.33 -17.18 17.89
CA LEU A 926 -26.72 -16.54 19.06
C LEU A 926 -27.43 -16.98 20.35
N PRO A 927 -26.82 -17.80 21.23
CA PRO A 927 -27.55 -18.41 22.35
C PRO A 927 -28.14 -17.38 23.33
N PRO A 928 -29.13 -17.78 24.16
CA PRO A 928 -29.62 -16.92 25.22
C PRO A 928 -28.52 -16.57 26.23
N GLY A 929 -28.30 -15.29 26.46
CA GLY A 929 -27.18 -14.78 27.24
C GLY A 929 -27.05 -13.26 27.18
N THR A 930 -26.06 -12.73 27.90
CA THR A 930 -25.71 -11.30 27.88
C THR A 930 -24.44 -11.10 27.07
N TYR A 931 -24.54 -10.25 26.05
CA TYR A 931 -23.47 -9.86 25.14
C TYR A 931 -23.24 -8.35 25.21
N VAL A 932 -22.18 -7.88 24.55
CA VAL A 932 -21.89 -6.46 24.36
C VAL A 932 -21.90 -6.17 22.86
N MET A 933 -22.75 -5.23 22.43
CA MET A 933 -22.79 -4.77 21.05
C MET A 933 -22.04 -3.45 20.94
N SER A 934 -21.14 -3.36 19.96
CA SER A 934 -20.46 -2.13 19.55
C SER A 934 -21.07 -1.64 18.24
N ILE A 935 -21.24 -0.34 18.08
CA ILE A 935 -21.65 0.30 16.83
C ILE A 935 -20.73 1.46 16.56
N ILE A 936 -20.09 1.50 15.40
CA ILE A 936 -19.08 2.49 15.01
C ILE A 936 -19.58 3.26 13.78
N ALA A 937 -19.48 4.58 13.81
CA ALA A 937 -19.71 5.44 12.64
C ALA A 937 -18.42 6.17 12.23
N LEU A 938 -18.05 5.98 10.97
CA LEU A 938 -16.85 6.51 10.33
C LEU A 938 -17.22 7.27 9.05
N LYS A 939 -16.69 8.49 8.91
CA LYS A 939 -16.65 9.20 7.62
C LYS A 939 -15.33 9.97 7.54
N PRO A 940 -14.66 10.02 6.37
CA PRO A 940 -13.45 10.83 6.20
C PRO A 940 -13.64 12.26 6.69
N ASN A 941 -12.64 12.79 7.38
CA ASN A 941 -12.59 14.14 7.96
C ASN A 941 -13.65 14.44 9.04
N HIS A 942 -14.41 13.44 9.50
CA HIS A 942 -15.35 13.54 10.61
C HIS A 942 -14.85 12.70 11.79
N GLN A 943 -15.12 13.14 13.01
CA GLN A 943 -14.76 12.40 14.22
C GLN A 943 -15.48 11.04 14.24
N VAL A 944 -14.71 9.97 14.47
CA VAL A 944 -15.26 8.62 14.64
C VAL A 944 -16.07 8.55 15.92
N GLN A 945 -17.28 7.98 15.86
CA GLN A 945 -18.10 7.71 17.03
C GLN A 945 -18.20 6.21 17.26
N SER A 946 -18.24 5.81 18.54
CA SER A 946 -18.57 4.45 18.95
C SER A 946 -19.60 4.48 20.06
N VAL A 947 -20.63 3.65 19.95
CA VAL A 947 -21.63 3.40 20.99
C VAL A 947 -21.53 1.93 21.37
N VAL A 948 -21.28 1.67 22.65
CA VAL A 948 -21.24 0.32 23.22
C VAL A 948 -22.48 0.14 24.10
N VAL A 949 -23.24 -0.92 23.86
CA VAL A 949 -24.52 -1.18 24.52
C VAL A 949 -24.65 -2.67 24.91
N PRO A 950 -25.08 -3.02 26.13
CA PRO A 950 -25.36 -4.41 26.49
C PRO A 950 -26.54 -4.96 25.67
N LEU A 951 -26.42 -6.21 25.23
CA LEU A 951 -27.45 -6.96 24.52
C LEU A 951 -27.84 -8.19 25.35
N SER A 952 -29.12 -8.32 25.70
CA SER A 952 -29.66 -9.49 26.39
C SER A 952 -30.55 -10.29 25.43
N VAL A 953 -30.09 -11.50 25.10
CA VAL A 953 -30.85 -12.49 24.33
C VAL A 953 -31.57 -13.40 25.31
N SER A 954 -32.90 -13.30 25.35
CA SER A 954 -33.74 -14.09 26.26
C SER A 954 -34.19 -15.41 25.60
N PRO A 955 -34.24 -16.54 26.32
CA PRO A 955 -34.73 -17.80 25.76
C PRO A 955 -36.21 -17.71 25.37
N ILE A 956 -36.61 -18.44 24.32
CA ILE A 956 -37.99 -18.44 23.80
C ILE A 956 -38.97 -18.88 24.90
N PRO A 957 -39.98 -18.08 25.28
CA PRO A 957 -40.98 -18.52 26.24
C PRO A 957 -41.73 -19.74 25.73
N SER A 958 -41.91 -20.77 26.56
CA SER A 958 -42.68 -21.96 26.19
C SER A 958 -43.83 -22.21 27.16
N THR A 959 -44.90 -22.81 26.64
CA THR A 959 -46.13 -23.13 27.35
C THR A 959 -46.41 -24.63 27.27
N LEU A 960 -46.75 -25.25 28.39
CA LEU A 960 -47.13 -26.67 28.46
C LEU A 960 -48.61 -26.78 28.81
N THR A 961 -49.37 -27.45 27.93
CA THR A 961 -50.81 -27.63 28.08
C THR A 961 -51.15 -29.12 28.15
N LEU A 962 -52.02 -29.51 29.09
CA LEU A 962 -52.43 -30.89 29.31
C LEU A 962 -53.77 -31.19 28.64
N GLN A 963 -53.87 -32.36 28.00
CA GLN A 963 -55.13 -32.98 27.63
C GLN A 963 -55.19 -34.41 28.18
N VAL A 964 -56.30 -34.76 28.82
CA VAL A 964 -56.54 -36.11 29.37
C VAL A 964 -57.69 -36.75 28.62
N PHE A 965 -57.49 -37.97 28.13
CA PHE A 965 -58.48 -38.69 27.35
C PHE A 965 -59.37 -39.56 28.27
N PRO A 966 -60.69 -39.34 28.29
CA PRO A 966 -61.58 -40.11 29.16
C PRO A 966 -61.77 -41.52 28.58
N LEU A 967 -61.22 -42.54 29.26
CA LEU A 967 -61.38 -43.95 28.89
C LEU A 967 -62.70 -44.59 29.34
N SER A 968 -63.59 -43.84 30.02
CA SER A 968 -64.91 -44.33 30.43
C SER A 968 -65.94 -43.21 30.60
N SER A 969 -67.22 -43.57 30.61
CA SER A 969 -68.38 -42.66 30.71
C SER A 969 -68.63 -42.07 32.13
N LYS A 970 -67.63 -42.11 33.02
CA LYS A 970 -67.71 -41.59 34.41
C LYS A 970 -66.75 -40.42 34.71
N PHE A 971 -66.23 -39.73 33.69
CA PHE A 971 -65.42 -38.52 33.91
C PHE A 971 -66.28 -37.26 34.09
N LEU A 972 -66.04 -36.51 35.17
CA LEU A 972 -66.52 -35.15 35.37
C LEU A 972 -65.45 -34.16 34.89
N VAL A 973 -65.84 -33.13 34.14
CA VAL A 973 -64.91 -32.18 33.53
C VAL A 973 -64.46 -31.11 34.53
N GLY A 974 -63.15 -30.98 34.73
CA GLY A 974 -62.49 -30.02 35.62
C GLY A 974 -60.99 -30.29 35.71
N GLN A 975 -60.25 -29.58 36.58
CA GLN A 975 -58.78 -29.77 36.77
C GLN A 975 -58.36 -31.09 37.43
N TYR A 976 -59.27 -32.06 37.56
CA TYR A 976 -59.06 -33.32 38.28
C TYR A 976 -59.47 -34.50 37.41
N SER A 977 -58.54 -35.42 37.15
CA SER A 977 -58.84 -36.67 36.46
C SER A 977 -59.20 -37.75 37.47
N LEU A 978 -60.46 -38.18 37.52
CA LEU A 978 -60.94 -39.17 38.48
C LEU A 978 -60.99 -40.56 37.85
N VAL A 979 -60.25 -41.52 38.42
CA VAL A 979 -60.02 -42.84 37.81
C VAL A 979 -60.28 -43.94 38.84
N GLU A 980 -60.99 -45.00 38.44
CA GLU A 980 -61.16 -46.20 39.27
C GLU A 980 -59.88 -47.05 39.23
N ASN A 981 -59.43 -47.56 40.39
CA ASN A 981 -58.18 -48.34 40.53
C ASN A 981 -58.22 -49.77 39.92
N ASN A 982 -59.22 -50.04 39.08
CA ASN A 982 -59.35 -51.22 38.23
C ASN A 982 -58.78 -51.01 36.81
N VAL A 983 -58.51 -49.76 36.40
CA VAL A 983 -57.94 -49.43 35.09
C VAL A 983 -56.43 -49.70 35.09
N PRO A 984 -55.86 -50.39 34.09
CA PRO A 984 -54.42 -50.70 34.05
C PRO A 984 -53.55 -49.45 33.91
N PHE A 985 -53.96 -48.48 33.08
CA PHE A 985 -53.18 -47.28 32.78
C PHE A 985 -54.06 -46.07 32.42
N VAL A 986 -53.56 -44.86 32.66
CA VAL A 986 -54.17 -43.59 32.25
C VAL A 986 -53.30 -42.92 31.19
N PRO A 987 -53.83 -42.64 29.98
CA PRO A 987 -53.13 -41.88 28.96
C PRO A 987 -53.20 -40.38 29.25
N LEU A 988 -52.04 -39.73 29.33
CA LEU A 988 -51.92 -38.28 29.32
C LEU A 988 -51.27 -37.82 28.02
N LEU A 989 -51.76 -36.72 27.45
CA LEU A 989 -51.11 -36.02 26.34
C LEU A 989 -50.77 -34.58 26.76
N PHE A 990 -49.58 -34.11 26.37
CA PHE A 990 -49.06 -32.79 26.68
C PHE A 990 -48.69 -32.08 25.38
N THR A 991 -49.24 -30.90 25.11
CA THR A 991 -48.78 -30.07 23.99
C THR A 991 -47.85 -28.99 24.52
N VAL A 992 -46.60 -28.96 24.05
CA VAL A 992 -45.61 -27.92 24.34
C VAL A 992 -45.54 -26.98 23.15
N LYS A 993 -45.73 -25.67 23.39
CA LYS A 993 -45.76 -24.63 22.36
C LYS A 993 -44.89 -23.44 22.72
N ASP A 994 -44.37 -22.74 21.71
CA ASP A 994 -43.73 -21.43 21.89
C ASP A 994 -44.77 -20.32 22.16
N ASP A 995 -44.29 -19.08 22.29
CA ASP A 995 -45.07 -17.86 22.46
C ASP A 995 -45.89 -17.45 21.22
N LEU A 996 -45.64 -18.03 20.05
CA LEU A 996 -46.47 -17.88 18.84
C LEU A 996 -47.51 -19.02 18.69
N GLY A 997 -47.39 -20.08 19.47
CA GLY A 997 -48.22 -21.28 19.38
C GLY A 997 -47.69 -22.39 18.45
N ASN A 998 -46.45 -22.27 17.95
CA ASN A 998 -45.76 -23.32 17.20
C ASN A 998 -45.41 -24.50 18.12
N PRO A 999 -45.39 -25.75 17.62
CA PRO A 999 -45.01 -26.92 18.41
C PRO A 999 -43.51 -26.95 18.75
N VAL A 1000 -43.16 -27.15 20.03
CA VAL A 1000 -41.75 -27.31 20.45
C VAL A 1000 -41.36 -28.78 20.37
N THR A 1001 -40.62 -29.14 19.32
CA THR A 1001 -40.27 -30.54 18.98
C THR A 1001 -38.99 -31.03 19.65
N GLY A 1002 -38.93 -32.31 19.98
CA GLY A 1002 -37.76 -32.96 20.59
C GLY A 1002 -37.35 -32.33 21.91
N ALA A 1003 -38.31 -31.92 22.73
CA ALA A 1003 -38.10 -31.46 24.11
C ALA A 1003 -37.94 -32.66 25.05
N ASN A 1004 -37.06 -32.53 26.04
CA ASN A 1004 -36.95 -33.48 27.14
C ASN A 1004 -38.13 -33.25 28.10
N VAL A 1005 -39.18 -34.07 27.95
CA VAL A 1005 -40.37 -34.02 28.80
C VAL A 1005 -40.29 -35.13 29.84
N THR A 1006 -40.34 -34.75 31.12
CA THR A 1006 -40.20 -35.67 32.25
C THR A 1006 -41.44 -35.67 33.15
N LEU A 1007 -41.79 -36.85 33.66
CA LEU A 1007 -42.89 -37.04 34.60
C LEU A 1007 -42.59 -38.19 35.57
N LEU A 1008 -42.11 -37.87 36.78
CA LEU A 1008 -41.84 -38.83 37.87
C LEU A 1008 -41.01 -40.08 37.46
N GLY A 1009 -40.14 -39.96 36.45
CA GLY A 1009 -39.34 -41.07 35.92
C GLY A 1009 -40.09 -42.05 35.00
N LEU A 1010 -41.36 -41.77 34.66
CA LEU A 1010 -42.08 -42.51 33.62
C LEU A 1010 -41.53 -42.15 32.22
N PRO A 1011 -41.53 -43.10 31.27
CA PRO A 1011 -41.19 -42.82 29.88
C PRO A 1011 -42.25 -41.89 29.25
N VAL A 1012 -41.78 -40.90 28.50
CA VAL A 1012 -42.61 -39.98 27.72
C VAL A 1012 -42.14 -40.03 26.28
N TRP A 1013 -43.07 -40.04 25.33
CA TRP A 1013 -42.79 -40.16 23.90
C TRP A 1013 -43.42 -39.00 23.13
N GLU A 1014 -42.69 -38.35 22.21
CA GLU A 1014 -43.29 -37.45 21.23
C GLU A 1014 -44.03 -38.27 20.17
N VAL A 1015 -45.32 -38.00 19.97
CA VAL A 1015 -46.22 -38.76 19.06
C VAL A 1015 -46.61 -37.97 17.81
N SER A 1016 -46.50 -36.64 17.87
CA SER A 1016 -46.46 -35.74 16.72
C SER A 1016 -45.74 -34.45 17.15
N PRO A 1017 -45.33 -33.55 16.23
CA PRO A 1017 -44.59 -32.34 16.58
C PRO A 1017 -45.18 -31.56 17.76
N GLY A 1018 -44.42 -31.44 18.84
CA GLY A 1018 -44.79 -30.73 20.07
C GLY A 1018 -45.85 -31.43 20.93
N LEU A 1019 -46.27 -32.65 20.58
CA LEU A 1019 -47.30 -33.43 21.28
C LEU A 1019 -46.67 -34.69 21.89
N TYR A 1020 -46.66 -34.73 23.21
CA TYR A 1020 -46.01 -35.75 24.03
C TYR A 1020 -47.04 -36.62 24.73
N PHE A 1021 -46.72 -37.90 24.94
CA PHE A 1021 -47.62 -38.94 25.43
C PHE A 1021 -46.96 -39.78 26.53
N THR A 1022 -47.73 -40.18 27.54
CA THR A 1022 -47.29 -41.17 28.54
C THR A 1022 -48.46 -41.96 29.12
N LEU A 1023 -48.14 -43.08 29.78
CA LEU A 1023 -49.08 -43.99 30.42
C LEU A 1023 -48.78 -44.10 31.91
N ILE A 1024 -49.72 -43.70 32.76
CA ILE A 1024 -49.58 -43.78 34.22
C ILE A 1024 -50.26 -45.06 34.73
N PRO A 1025 -49.52 -45.99 35.37
CA PRO A 1025 -50.14 -47.16 35.99
C PRO A 1025 -50.91 -46.76 37.25
N VAL A 1026 -52.21 -47.04 37.29
CA VAL A 1026 -53.10 -46.72 38.44
C VAL A 1026 -53.76 -47.95 39.09
N TYR A 1027 -53.52 -49.13 38.52
CA TYR A 1027 -54.12 -50.38 38.97
C TYR A 1027 -53.70 -50.74 40.41
N GLY A 1028 -54.66 -51.02 41.27
CA GLY A 1028 -54.42 -51.43 42.65
C GLY A 1028 -53.91 -50.33 43.61
N LEU A 1029 -53.74 -49.08 43.13
CA LEU A 1029 -53.41 -47.96 44.00
C LEU A 1029 -54.55 -47.66 45.01
N PRO A 1030 -54.25 -47.16 46.22
CA PRO A 1030 -55.27 -46.74 47.19
C PRO A 1030 -55.96 -45.43 46.78
N ASP A 1031 -57.06 -45.08 47.46
CA ASP A 1031 -57.70 -43.76 47.34
C ASP A 1031 -56.69 -42.65 47.65
N ALA A 1032 -56.33 -41.89 46.61
CA ALA A 1032 -55.26 -40.90 46.68
C ALA A 1032 -55.42 -39.84 45.58
N THR A 1033 -55.16 -38.58 45.93
CA THR A 1033 -54.91 -37.50 44.96
C THR A 1033 -53.40 -37.48 44.66
N LEU A 1034 -53.02 -37.84 43.45
CA LEU A 1034 -51.63 -37.82 43.01
C LEU A 1034 -51.31 -36.49 42.31
N PRO A 1035 -50.46 -35.61 42.88
CA PRO A 1035 -49.90 -34.47 42.17
C PRO A 1035 -48.82 -34.94 41.19
N LEU A 1036 -49.02 -34.56 39.94
CA LEU A 1036 -48.18 -34.94 38.81
C LEU A 1036 -47.56 -33.68 38.22
N THR A 1037 -46.31 -33.41 38.58
CA THR A 1037 -45.52 -32.31 38.01
C THR A 1037 -44.87 -32.79 36.72
N ILE A 1038 -45.26 -32.18 35.61
CA ILE A 1038 -44.69 -32.39 34.28
C ILE A 1038 -43.70 -31.25 34.02
N GLN A 1039 -42.49 -31.56 33.55
CA GLN A 1039 -41.51 -30.56 33.16
C GLN A 1039 -41.03 -30.82 31.73
N ALA A 1040 -41.03 -29.79 30.88
CA ALA A 1040 -40.46 -29.82 29.54
C ALA A 1040 -39.25 -28.87 29.47
N GLN A 1041 -38.13 -29.39 29.00
CA GLN A 1041 -36.90 -28.63 28.77
C GLN A 1041 -36.44 -28.80 27.32
N LYS A 1042 -36.10 -27.69 26.66
CA LYS A 1042 -35.50 -27.66 25.34
C LYS A 1042 -34.45 -26.56 25.33
N GLU A 1043 -33.30 -26.85 24.73
CA GLU A 1043 -32.23 -25.87 24.53
C GLU A 1043 -32.77 -24.61 23.83
N ASN A 1044 -32.37 -23.44 24.34
CA ASN A 1044 -32.81 -22.11 23.91
C ASN A 1044 -34.30 -21.75 24.18
N TYR A 1045 -35.08 -22.62 24.83
CA TYR A 1045 -36.43 -22.31 25.34
C TYR A 1045 -36.45 -22.19 26.87
N GLN A 1046 -37.41 -21.42 27.39
CA GLN A 1046 -37.70 -21.38 28.83
C GLN A 1046 -38.32 -22.71 29.28
N PRO A 1047 -37.86 -23.33 30.38
CA PRO A 1047 -38.47 -24.54 30.93
C PRO A 1047 -39.95 -24.34 31.28
N ALA A 1048 -40.84 -25.07 30.62
CA ALA A 1048 -42.26 -25.09 30.96
C ALA A 1048 -42.55 -26.19 31.98
N SER A 1049 -43.47 -25.91 32.90
CA SER A 1049 -43.99 -26.93 33.80
C SER A 1049 -45.50 -26.76 34.03
N ALA A 1050 -46.17 -27.87 34.30
CA ALA A 1050 -47.56 -27.88 34.74
C ALA A 1050 -47.74 -28.93 35.83
N VAL A 1051 -48.67 -28.69 36.75
CA VAL A 1051 -49.10 -29.66 37.76
C VAL A 1051 -50.51 -30.10 37.43
N THR A 1052 -50.77 -31.41 37.47
CA THR A 1052 -52.13 -31.97 37.36
C THR A 1052 -52.41 -32.96 38.49
N LEU A 1053 -53.69 -33.23 38.73
CA LEU A 1053 -54.16 -33.98 39.89
C LEU A 1053 -54.99 -35.18 39.42
N VAL A 1054 -54.38 -36.37 39.50
CA VAL A 1054 -55.07 -37.65 39.24
C VAL A 1054 -55.63 -38.17 40.56
N ASN A 1055 -56.95 -38.14 40.67
CA ASN A 1055 -57.70 -38.71 41.79
C ASN A 1055 -57.97 -40.19 41.52
N VAL A 1056 -57.17 -41.07 42.10
CA VAL A 1056 -57.48 -42.50 42.12
C VAL A 1056 -58.53 -42.76 43.19
N LYS A 1057 -59.57 -43.52 42.82
CA LYS A 1057 -60.60 -44.03 43.74
C LYS A 1057 -60.74 -45.54 43.64
N GLU A 1058 -61.08 -46.15 44.76
CA GLU A 1058 -61.44 -47.56 44.82
C GLU A 1058 -62.64 -47.88 43.93
N TRP A 1059 -62.50 -48.92 43.12
CA TRP A 1059 -63.57 -49.46 42.30
C TRP A 1059 -64.83 -49.75 43.12
N THR A 1060 -65.98 -49.30 42.60
CA THR A 1060 -67.30 -49.51 43.22
C THR A 1060 -68.04 -50.66 42.52
N VAL A 1061 -68.58 -51.59 43.30
CA VAL A 1061 -69.31 -52.74 42.75
C VAL A 1061 -70.65 -52.22 42.17
N PRO A 1062 -70.90 -52.33 40.83
CA PRO A 1062 -71.99 -51.59 40.18
C PRO A 1062 -73.40 -51.87 40.70
N LEU A 1063 -73.61 -53.03 41.33
CA LEU A 1063 -74.92 -53.45 41.84
C LEU A 1063 -75.27 -52.89 43.22
N VAL A 1064 -74.31 -52.30 43.94
CA VAL A 1064 -74.48 -51.89 45.36
C VAL A 1064 -73.88 -50.52 45.69
N GLY A 1065 -73.03 -49.94 44.82
CA GLY A 1065 -72.44 -48.61 45.01
C GLY A 1065 -71.40 -48.51 46.14
N LEU A 1066 -71.03 -49.63 46.75
CA LEU A 1066 -70.04 -49.71 47.83
C LEU A 1066 -68.61 -49.84 47.26
N PRO A 1067 -67.59 -49.23 47.89
CA PRO A 1067 -66.18 -49.49 47.59
C PRO A 1067 -65.83 -50.97 47.79
N TYR A 1068 -64.92 -51.50 46.96
CA TYR A 1068 -64.60 -52.93 46.94
C TYR A 1068 -64.13 -53.49 48.30
N LYS A 1069 -63.32 -52.76 49.08
CA LYS A 1069 -62.93 -53.20 50.44
C LYS A 1069 -64.10 -53.21 51.41
N VAL A 1070 -65.07 -52.30 51.27
CA VAL A 1070 -66.28 -52.26 52.12
C VAL A 1070 -67.20 -53.44 51.78
N PHE A 1071 -67.34 -53.79 50.50
CA PHE A 1071 -68.04 -55.00 50.08
C PHE A 1071 -67.38 -56.27 50.65
N LEU A 1072 -66.06 -56.40 50.57
CA LEU A 1072 -65.31 -57.50 51.20
C LEU A 1072 -65.44 -57.53 52.73
N ALA A 1073 -65.39 -56.37 53.39
CA ALA A 1073 -65.53 -56.26 54.85
C ALA A 1073 -66.94 -56.64 55.34
N LEU A 1074 -67.99 -56.29 54.59
CA LEU A 1074 -69.36 -56.74 54.87
C LEU A 1074 -69.52 -58.25 54.64
N LEU A 1075 -68.92 -58.79 53.57
CA LEU A 1075 -68.93 -60.23 53.29
C LEU A 1075 -68.26 -61.02 54.43
N ALA A 1076 -67.12 -60.53 54.94
CA ALA A 1076 -66.45 -61.10 56.10
C ALA A 1076 -67.26 -60.92 57.41
N GLY A 1077 -67.86 -59.74 57.61
CA GLY A 1077 -68.66 -59.41 58.80
C GLY A 1077 -69.90 -60.29 58.99
N VAL A 1078 -70.48 -60.81 57.90
CA VAL A 1078 -71.66 -61.69 57.92
C VAL A 1078 -71.29 -63.17 58.15
N LEU A 1079 -70.05 -63.59 57.88
CA LEU A 1079 -69.67 -65.02 57.84
C LEU A 1079 -68.92 -65.56 59.07
N VAL A 1080 -68.43 -64.71 59.99
CA VAL A 1080 -67.41 -65.13 60.98
C VAL A 1080 -67.94 -65.76 62.30
N PRO A 1081 -68.91 -65.18 63.05
CA PRO A 1081 -69.16 -65.59 64.44
C PRO A 1081 -70.54 -66.18 64.77
N SER A 1082 -71.31 -66.73 63.81
CA SER A 1082 -72.43 -67.65 64.12
C SER A 1082 -71.97 -68.97 64.80
N SER A 1083 -70.66 -69.13 64.96
CA SER A 1083 -69.93 -70.28 65.51
C SER A 1083 -69.59 -70.17 67.01
N ALA A 1084 -69.65 -68.97 67.60
CA ALA A 1084 -69.09 -68.71 68.94
C ALA A 1084 -69.94 -69.22 70.12
N PHE A 1085 -71.20 -69.61 69.90
CA PHE A 1085 -72.13 -70.02 70.96
C PHE A 1085 -71.77 -71.39 71.60
N ALA A 1086 -70.91 -72.19 70.96
CA ALA A 1086 -70.46 -73.49 71.46
C ALA A 1086 -69.44 -73.41 72.62
N SER A 1087 -68.66 -72.32 72.70
CA SER A 1087 -67.55 -72.21 73.66
C SER A 1087 -67.99 -71.95 75.12
N TYR A 1088 -69.27 -71.69 75.35
CA TYR A 1088 -69.89 -71.41 76.64
C TYR A 1088 -69.67 -72.52 77.70
N VAL A 1089 -69.39 -73.77 77.26
CA VAL A 1089 -69.27 -74.94 78.14
C VAL A 1089 -67.88 -75.08 78.81
N TYR A 1090 -66.83 -74.42 78.33
CA TYR A 1090 -65.48 -74.54 78.94
C TYR A 1090 -65.23 -73.63 80.17
N LEU A 1091 -66.30 -73.12 80.78
CA LEU A 1091 -66.28 -72.04 81.79
C LEU A 1091 -65.81 -72.47 83.21
N GLN A 1092 -64.91 -73.46 83.35
CA GLN A 1092 -64.64 -74.08 84.68
C GLN A 1092 -63.20 -74.43 85.10
N ARG A 1093 -62.13 -74.19 84.33
CA ARG A 1093 -60.79 -74.73 84.70
C ARG A 1093 -59.53 -73.84 84.76
N ALA A 1094 -59.58 -72.52 84.56
CA ALA A 1094 -58.35 -71.69 84.59
C ALA A 1094 -58.50 -70.23 85.10
N ARG A 1095 -58.79 -70.03 86.40
CA ARG A 1095 -58.74 -68.72 87.06
C ARG A 1095 -57.44 -68.54 87.87
N ILE A 1096 -56.35 -68.08 87.24
CA ILE A 1096 -55.11 -67.62 87.94
C ILE A 1096 -54.57 -66.32 87.27
N PRO A 1097 -54.28 -65.24 88.03
CA PRO A 1097 -53.83 -63.95 87.46
C PRO A 1097 -52.43 -63.94 86.80
N PRO A 1098 -52.14 -63.01 85.87
CA PRO A 1098 -50.88 -62.99 85.13
C PRO A 1098 -49.61 -62.71 85.95
N LEU A 1099 -49.72 -62.08 87.14
CA LEU A 1099 -48.54 -61.78 87.98
C LEU A 1099 -47.82 -63.07 88.42
N VAL A 1100 -48.59 -64.15 88.66
CA VAL A 1100 -48.07 -65.48 89.02
C VAL A 1100 -47.28 -66.08 87.84
N ARG A 1101 -47.81 -66.00 86.62
CA ARG A 1101 -47.17 -66.55 85.41
C ARG A 1101 -45.79 -65.96 85.12
N ARG A 1102 -45.54 -64.71 85.54
CA ARG A 1102 -44.23 -64.04 85.39
C ARG A 1102 -43.22 -64.47 86.47
N ILE A 1103 -43.69 -64.99 87.59
CA ILE A 1103 -42.86 -65.61 88.64
C ILE A 1103 -42.52 -67.06 88.24
N ASP A 1104 -43.51 -67.84 87.78
CA ASP A 1104 -43.32 -69.21 87.32
C ASP A 1104 -42.28 -69.30 86.18
N TYR A 1105 -42.34 -68.40 85.20
CA TYR A 1105 -41.36 -68.32 84.09
C TYR A 1105 -39.92 -68.04 84.54
N LEU A 1106 -39.73 -67.32 85.66
CA LEU A 1106 -38.40 -67.08 86.25
C LEU A 1106 -37.93 -68.29 87.06
N ILE A 1107 -38.83 -68.94 87.80
CA ILE A 1107 -38.55 -70.20 88.51
C ILE A 1107 -38.19 -71.32 87.52
N GLU A 1108 -38.85 -71.41 86.36
CA GLU A 1108 -38.58 -72.39 85.31
C GLU A 1108 -37.18 -72.22 84.68
N ARG A 1109 -36.66 -70.98 84.58
CA ARG A 1109 -35.29 -70.74 84.10
C ARG A 1109 -34.24 -71.01 85.16
N ILE A 1110 -34.49 -70.63 86.42
CA ILE A 1110 -33.58 -70.87 87.55
C ILE A 1110 -33.45 -72.38 87.84
N SER A 1111 -34.56 -73.12 87.83
CA SER A 1111 -34.59 -74.58 88.04
C SER A 1111 -34.00 -75.41 86.89
N ARG A 1112 -33.65 -74.79 85.75
CA ARG A 1112 -32.98 -75.44 84.61
C ARG A 1112 -31.53 -75.02 84.42
N GLY A 1113 -30.95 -74.22 85.32
CA GLY A 1113 -29.52 -73.89 85.32
C GLY A 1113 -29.03 -73.08 84.12
N LEU A 1114 -29.93 -72.42 83.39
CA LEU A 1114 -29.60 -71.63 82.20
C LEU A 1114 -29.36 -70.15 82.56
N PRO A 1115 -28.30 -69.51 82.04
CA PRO A 1115 -27.94 -68.15 82.41
C PRO A 1115 -29.01 -67.12 82.06
N VAL A 1116 -29.04 -66.04 82.84
CA VAL A 1116 -29.88 -64.86 82.66
C VAL A 1116 -29.01 -63.63 82.92
N GLU A 1117 -28.60 -62.93 81.86
CA GLU A 1117 -28.02 -61.59 82.01
C GLU A 1117 -29.13 -60.53 82.00
N VAL A 1118 -28.97 -59.52 82.86
CA VAL A 1118 -29.87 -58.36 82.94
C VAL A 1118 -29.03 -57.09 82.96
N GLY A 1119 -29.21 -56.26 81.94
CA GLY A 1119 -28.61 -54.92 81.91
C GLY A 1119 -29.01 -54.13 80.67
N LYS A 1120 -29.10 -52.81 80.71
CA LYS A 1120 -29.20 -51.88 81.87
C LYS A 1120 -30.09 -50.69 81.42
N PRO A 1121 -30.66 -49.89 82.34
CA PRO A 1121 -31.42 -48.69 81.97
C PRO A 1121 -30.53 -47.69 81.20
N LYS A 1122 -31.06 -47.12 80.11
CA LYS A 1122 -30.45 -45.95 79.46
C LYS A 1122 -30.60 -44.71 80.36
N ALA A 1123 -29.61 -43.82 80.29
CA ALA A 1123 -29.41 -42.77 81.29
C ALA A 1123 -30.15 -41.46 80.96
N ARG A 1124 -30.24 -40.58 81.97
CA ARG A 1124 -30.98 -39.29 81.93
C ARG A 1124 -30.59 -38.35 80.78
N GLY A 1125 -29.42 -38.51 80.17
CA GLY A 1125 -29.00 -37.75 78.98
C GLY A 1125 -29.79 -38.07 77.71
N ASP A 1126 -30.15 -39.35 77.51
CA ASP A 1126 -30.90 -39.81 76.33
C ASP A 1126 -32.33 -39.24 76.26
N VAL A 1127 -32.85 -38.71 77.38
CA VAL A 1127 -34.18 -38.09 77.47
C VAL A 1127 -34.11 -36.57 77.26
N ILE A 1128 -32.97 -35.93 77.53
CA ILE A 1128 -32.81 -34.47 77.40
C ILE A 1128 -32.55 -34.07 75.92
N LEU A 1129 -31.79 -34.89 75.19
CA LEU A 1129 -31.56 -34.71 73.75
C LEU A 1129 -32.82 -34.88 72.88
N GLY A 1130 -33.88 -35.51 73.41
CA GLY A 1130 -35.17 -35.64 72.74
C GLY A 1130 -36.13 -34.45 72.94
N ILE A 1131 -35.80 -33.48 73.79
CA ILE A 1131 -36.65 -32.31 74.07
C ILE A 1131 -36.09 -31.03 73.44
N LEU A 1132 -34.76 -30.92 73.34
CA LEU A 1132 -34.09 -29.73 72.78
C LEU A 1132 -34.10 -29.65 71.23
N ARG A 1133 -34.65 -30.65 70.53
CA ARG A 1133 -34.63 -30.69 69.06
C ARG A 1133 -35.89 -30.12 68.40
N ASP A 1134 -37.02 -30.11 69.11
CA ASP A 1134 -38.31 -29.65 68.57
C ASP A 1134 -38.54 -28.14 68.79
N GLU A 1135 -37.79 -27.49 69.69
CA GLU A 1135 -37.90 -26.05 69.99
C GLU A 1135 -37.04 -25.16 69.07
N LEU A 1136 -35.93 -25.67 68.51
CA LEU A 1136 -34.99 -24.87 67.69
C LEU A 1136 -35.43 -24.68 66.23
N SER A 1137 -36.30 -25.55 65.71
CA SER A 1137 -36.87 -25.43 64.37
C SER A 1137 -37.83 -24.25 64.21
N VAL A 1138 -38.35 -23.71 65.31
CA VAL A 1138 -39.30 -22.58 65.35
C VAL A 1138 -38.60 -21.22 65.11
N VAL A 1139 -37.26 -21.16 65.21
CA VAL A 1139 -36.48 -19.90 65.04
C VAL A 1139 -35.43 -19.99 63.92
N GLY A 1140 -35.70 -20.80 62.88
CA GLY A 1140 -35.30 -20.49 61.50
C GLY A 1140 -33.81 -20.43 61.15
N VAL A 1141 -32.91 -21.15 61.85
CA VAL A 1141 -31.50 -21.26 61.47
C VAL A 1141 -30.97 -22.69 61.66
N GLU A 1142 -30.36 -23.27 60.62
CA GLU A 1142 -29.34 -24.32 60.75
C GLU A 1142 -28.03 -23.87 60.05
N PRO A 1143 -26.84 -24.35 60.45
CA PRO A 1143 -25.56 -23.73 60.10
C PRO A 1143 -24.72 -24.54 59.09
N MET A 1144 -23.92 -23.83 58.26
CA MET A 1144 -22.93 -24.47 57.39
C MET A 1144 -21.64 -24.85 58.15
N PRO A 1145 -21.04 -26.02 57.89
CA PRO A 1145 -19.72 -26.37 58.40
C PRO A 1145 -18.61 -25.80 57.50
N VAL A 1146 -17.77 -24.91 58.04
CA VAL A 1146 -16.56 -24.42 57.36
C VAL A 1146 -15.43 -25.45 57.46
N ALA A 1147 -14.67 -25.66 56.38
CA ALA A 1147 -13.57 -26.62 56.34
C ALA A 1147 -12.36 -26.15 57.17
N PHE A 1148 -11.75 -27.08 57.92
CA PHE A 1148 -10.64 -26.79 58.83
C PHE A 1148 -9.27 -26.82 58.11
N VAL A 1149 -8.57 -25.69 58.10
CA VAL A 1149 -7.18 -25.58 57.61
C VAL A 1149 -6.20 -25.76 58.80
N PRO A 1150 -5.17 -26.61 58.70
CA PRO A 1150 -4.15 -26.75 59.75
C PRO A 1150 -3.37 -25.44 59.96
N PRO A 1151 -3.11 -25.01 61.21
CA PRO A 1151 -2.35 -23.77 61.48
C PRO A 1151 -0.97 -23.73 60.81
N GLU A 1152 -0.26 -24.85 60.83
CA GLU A 1152 1.08 -25.03 60.24
C GLU A 1152 1.14 -24.74 58.71
N VAL A 1153 -0.01 -24.75 58.03
CA VAL A 1153 -0.19 -24.42 56.62
C VAL A 1153 -0.73 -22.99 56.45
N ALA A 1154 -1.64 -22.57 57.33
CA ALA A 1154 -2.18 -21.20 57.35
C ALA A 1154 -1.08 -20.15 57.63
N ASP A 1155 -0.23 -20.37 58.63
CA ASP A 1155 0.84 -19.45 59.06
C ASP A 1155 1.86 -19.15 57.95
N LYS A 1156 1.96 -20.00 56.91
CA LYS A 1156 2.82 -19.80 55.74
C LYS A 1156 2.10 -19.15 54.55
N LEU A 1157 0.86 -19.56 54.28
CA LEU A 1157 0.17 -19.24 53.03
C LEU A 1157 -0.82 -18.06 53.16
N VAL A 1158 -1.34 -17.80 54.35
CA VAL A 1158 -2.16 -16.60 54.61
C VAL A 1158 -1.35 -15.31 54.38
N PRO A 1159 -0.09 -15.16 54.85
CA PRO A 1159 0.71 -13.97 54.55
C PRO A 1159 0.90 -13.69 53.06
N LEU A 1160 1.12 -14.72 52.23
CA LEU A 1160 1.30 -14.56 50.77
C LEU A 1160 0.00 -14.13 50.07
N LEU A 1161 -1.16 -14.61 50.53
CA LEU A 1161 -2.47 -14.16 50.03
C LEU A 1161 -2.81 -12.74 50.52
N VAL A 1162 -2.34 -12.33 51.69
CA VAL A 1162 -2.46 -10.95 52.19
C VAL A 1162 -1.52 -9.99 51.44
N GLU A 1163 -0.32 -10.43 51.08
CA GLU A 1163 0.60 -9.71 50.19
C GLU A 1163 0.01 -9.54 48.78
N ALA A 1164 -0.75 -10.55 48.30
CA ALA A 1164 -1.61 -10.46 47.11
C ALA A 1164 -2.92 -9.63 47.33
N GLY A 1165 -3.01 -8.84 48.40
CA GLY A 1165 -4.06 -7.85 48.62
C GLY A 1165 -5.39 -8.40 49.17
N LYS A 1166 -5.44 -9.62 49.72
CA LYS A 1166 -6.63 -10.17 50.38
C LYS A 1166 -6.65 -9.82 51.87
N SER A 1167 -7.84 -9.70 52.47
CA SER A 1167 -7.94 -9.69 53.94
C SER A 1167 -7.55 -11.05 54.52
N GLU A 1168 -7.05 -11.07 55.75
CA GLU A 1168 -6.67 -12.30 56.47
C GLU A 1168 -7.82 -13.32 56.54
N SER A 1169 -9.06 -12.83 56.64
CA SER A 1169 -10.30 -13.61 56.57
C SER A 1169 -10.60 -14.19 55.18
N GLU A 1170 -10.40 -13.44 54.10
CA GLU A 1170 -10.58 -13.95 52.73
C GLU A 1170 -9.49 -14.97 52.41
N ALA A 1171 -8.24 -14.69 52.80
CA ALA A 1171 -7.12 -15.59 52.63
C ALA A 1171 -7.36 -16.97 53.26
N GLN A 1172 -7.99 -17.04 54.44
CA GLN A 1172 -8.36 -18.33 55.05
C GLN A 1172 -9.46 -19.07 54.28
N VAL A 1173 -10.45 -18.36 53.71
CA VAL A 1173 -11.50 -18.99 52.87
C VAL A 1173 -10.93 -19.50 51.55
N ILE A 1174 -10.15 -18.66 50.86
CA ILE A 1174 -9.42 -19.01 49.63
C ILE A 1174 -8.51 -20.22 49.86
N LEU A 1175 -7.79 -20.26 50.99
CA LEU A 1175 -6.89 -21.36 51.34
C LEU A 1175 -7.63 -22.66 51.70
N ALA A 1176 -8.87 -22.58 52.21
CA ALA A 1176 -9.72 -23.75 52.37
C ALA A 1176 -10.18 -24.29 51.01
N GLU A 1177 -10.62 -23.40 50.10
CA GLU A 1177 -11.13 -23.75 48.78
C GLU A 1177 -10.04 -24.33 47.86
N LEU A 1178 -8.85 -23.73 47.83
CA LEU A 1178 -7.67 -24.25 47.12
C LEU A 1178 -7.30 -25.68 47.55
N ARG A 1179 -7.53 -26.06 48.82
CA ARG A 1179 -7.24 -27.41 49.32
C ARG A 1179 -8.35 -28.42 49.02
N SER A 1180 -9.58 -27.98 48.71
CA SER A 1180 -10.64 -28.85 48.16
C SER A 1180 -10.57 -29.01 46.63
N THR A 1181 -9.93 -28.06 45.94
CA THR A 1181 -9.83 -28.00 44.48
C THR A 1181 -8.64 -28.81 43.94
N SER A 1182 -8.77 -29.38 42.74
CA SER A 1182 -7.74 -30.25 42.15
C SER A 1182 -6.51 -29.46 41.65
N PRO A 1183 -5.31 -30.07 41.56
CA PRO A 1183 -4.09 -29.35 41.19
C PRO A 1183 -4.18 -28.51 39.90
N ALA A 1184 -4.85 -29.04 38.85
CA ALA A 1184 -5.02 -28.36 37.57
C ALA A 1184 -6.03 -27.19 37.59
N GLU A 1185 -6.79 -27.04 38.68
CA GLU A 1185 -7.80 -26.00 38.86
C GLU A 1185 -7.34 -24.91 39.86
N ARG A 1186 -6.39 -25.22 40.74
CA ARG A 1186 -5.85 -24.28 41.75
C ARG A 1186 -5.22 -23.04 41.12
N GLU A 1187 -4.48 -23.20 40.01
CA GLU A 1187 -3.84 -22.09 39.29
C GLU A 1187 -4.89 -21.13 38.70
N LYS A 1188 -5.92 -21.67 38.04
CA LYS A 1188 -7.05 -20.88 37.52
C LYS A 1188 -7.84 -20.18 38.63
N LEU A 1189 -7.97 -20.81 39.81
CA LEU A 1189 -8.63 -20.18 40.95
C LEU A 1189 -7.83 -18.96 41.45
N LEU A 1190 -6.50 -19.11 41.60
CA LEU A 1190 -5.59 -18.02 41.98
C LEU A 1190 -5.58 -16.87 40.96
N GLU A 1191 -5.58 -17.19 39.66
CA GLU A 1191 -5.71 -16.21 38.58
C GLU A 1191 -7.08 -15.48 38.63
N SER A 1192 -8.18 -16.22 38.77
CA SER A 1192 -9.54 -15.64 38.77
C SER A 1192 -9.81 -14.67 39.93
N ILE A 1193 -9.09 -14.82 41.04
CA ILE A 1193 -9.16 -13.91 42.19
C ILE A 1193 -8.04 -12.85 42.17
N GLY A 1194 -7.21 -12.81 41.12
CA GLY A 1194 -6.22 -11.76 40.88
C GLY A 1194 -4.93 -11.86 41.69
N VAL A 1195 -4.47 -13.05 42.06
CA VAL A 1195 -3.14 -13.24 42.67
C VAL A 1195 -2.06 -13.17 41.57
N PRO A 1196 -1.03 -12.31 41.69
CA PRO A 1196 0.03 -12.20 40.68
C PRO A 1196 0.74 -13.54 40.42
N PRO A 1197 1.17 -13.84 39.17
CA PRO A 1197 1.75 -15.14 38.81
C PRO A 1197 2.89 -15.59 39.73
N ASP A 1198 3.76 -14.66 40.11
CA ASP A 1198 4.93 -14.86 40.96
C ASP A 1198 4.53 -15.42 42.35
N LEU A 1199 3.47 -14.86 42.93
CA LEU A 1199 2.90 -15.27 44.22
C LEU A 1199 2.07 -16.56 44.08
N SER A 1200 1.33 -16.69 42.99
CA SER A 1200 0.57 -17.92 42.67
C SER A 1200 1.50 -19.14 42.58
N ALA A 1201 2.62 -19.02 41.87
CA ALA A 1201 3.65 -20.07 41.80
C ALA A 1201 4.27 -20.39 43.16
N ALA A 1202 4.47 -19.40 44.03
CA ALA A 1202 4.97 -19.63 45.40
C ALA A 1202 3.95 -20.38 46.28
N ILE A 1203 2.67 -20.02 46.18
CA ILE A 1203 1.56 -20.65 46.94
C ILE A 1203 1.37 -22.11 46.50
N LEU A 1204 1.29 -22.38 45.19
CA LEU A 1204 1.15 -23.73 44.65
C LEU A 1204 2.30 -24.64 45.11
N ARG A 1205 3.55 -24.16 45.01
CA ARG A 1205 4.75 -24.92 45.34
C ARG A 1205 4.91 -25.27 46.83
N GLU A 1206 4.28 -24.52 47.73
CA GLU A 1206 4.27 -24.86 49.17
C GLU A 1206 3.07 -25.76 49.53
N LEU A 1207 1.95 -25.70 48.79
CA LEU A 1207 0.86 -26.67 48.90
C LEU A 1207 1.30 -28.08 48.48
N GLU A 1208 2.01 -28.20 47.34
CA GLU A 1208 2.50 -29.49 46.83
C GLU A 1208 3.42 -30.22 47.84
N LYS A 1209 4.35 -29.50 48.47
CA LYS A 1209 5.26 -30.07 49.49
C LYS A 1209 4.53 -30.67 50.69
N GLU A 1210 3.39 -30.12 51.09
CA GLU A 1210 2.61 -30.65 52.21
C GLU A 1210 1.72 -31.83 51.78
N GLU A 1211 1.36 -31.93 50.49
CA GLU A 1211 0.71 -33.13 49.93
C GLU A 1211 1.71 -34.30 49.80
N GLU A 1212 2.95 -34.06 49.33
CA GLU A 1212 4.03 -35.08 49.32
C GLU A 1212 4.33 -35.63 50.73
N ARG A 1213 4.41 -34.75 51.74
CA ARG A 1213 4.56 -35.14 53.16
C ARG A 1213 3.40 -35.97 53.70
N GLY A 1214 2.22 -35.87 53.09
CA GLY A 1214 1.03 -36.65 53.44
C GLY A 1214 1.08 -38.11 52.95
N GLU A 1215 1.70 -38.35 51.80
CA GLU A 1215 1.78 -39.67 51.14
C GLU A 1215 2.71 -40.65 51.89
N GLU A 1216 3.90 -40.19 52.31
CA GLU A 1216 4.89 -41.04 52.99
C GLU A 1216 4.35 -41.73 54.26
N ARG A 1217 3.36 -41.12 54.92
CA ARG A 1217 2.75 -41.63 56.16
C ARG A 1217 1.75 -42.79 55.95
N LYS A 1218 1.43 -43.21 54.72
CA LYS A 1218 0.31 -44.14 54.41
C LYS A 1218 0.69 -45.50 53.77
N LYS A 1219 1.62 -46.28 54.36
CA LYS A 1219 1.86 -47.69 53.94
C LYS A 1219 2.02 -48.69 55.11
N PRO A 1220 1.09 -49.65 55.25
CA PRO A 1220 1.50 -51.02 55.64
C PRO A 1220 0.66 -52.18 55.03
N ARG A 1221 1.35 -53.27 54.63
CA ARG A 1221 1.00 -54.74 54.76
C ARG A 1221 -0.45 -55.24 54.40
N ARG A 1222 -0.69 -56.41 53.76
CA ARG A 1222 0.12 -57.65 53.57
C ARG A 1222 -0.50 -58.67 52.55
N ARG A 1223 0.30 -59.12 51.57
CA ARG A 1223 0.47 -60.48 50.93
C ARG A 1223 -0.62 -61.59 50.89
N ALA A 1224 -0.50 -62.41 49.82
CA ALA A 1224 -0.92 -63.84 49.58
C ALA A 1224 -2.25 -64.04 48.82
N LYS A 1225 -2.46 -64.98 47.86
CA LYS A 1225 -1.77 -66.20 47.28
C LYS A 1225 -2.52 -66.58 45.94
N LYS A 1226 -2.26 -67.54 45.01
CA LYS A 1226 -1.21 -68.48 44.48
C LYS A 1226 -1.90 -69.25 43.30
N LYS A 1227 -1.39 -69.84 42.19
CA LYS A 1227 -0.14 -70.00 41.37
C LYS A 1227 -0.63 -70.31 39.91
N ALA A 1228 0.30 -70.40 38.95
CA ALA A 1228 0.24 -71.03 37.62
C ALA A 1228 0.14 -70.05 36.43
N GLY A 1229 1.06 -70.08 35.46
CA GLY A 1229 2.33 -70.84 35.42
C GLY A 1229 3.23 -70.53 34.22
N GLU A 1230 4.53 -70.77 34.41
CA GLU A 1230 5.59 -71.25 33.46
C GLU A 1230 5.54 -70.91 31.94
N ALA A 1231 6.65 -70.62 31.24
CA ALA A 1231 8.08 -70.42 31.62
C ALA A 1231 8.93 -69.84 30.44
N GLU A 1232 10.25 -69.69 30.66
CA GLU A 1232 11.38 -69.52 29.70
C GLU A 1232 11.57 -68.12 29.06
N GLU A 1233 12.79 -67.62 28.75
CA GLU A 1233 14.17 -68.19 28.87
C GLU A 1233 15.20 -67.13 29.41
N GLU A 1234 16.51 -67.43 29.41
CA GLU A 1234 17.52 -66.83 30.34
C GLU A 1234 18.56 -65.84 29.72
N GLN A 1235 19.64 -65.51 30.46
CA GLN A 1235 20.50 -64.32 30.26
C GLN A 1235 21.94 -64.58 29.78
N ALA A 1236 22.46 -63.65 28.94
CA ALA A 1236 23.81 -63.05 28.93
C ALA A 1236 25.11 -63.89 28.83
N ILE A 1237 26.19 -63.27 28.29
CA ILE A 1237 27.61 -63.48 28.68
C ILE A 1237 28.53 -62.38 28.06
N LYS A 1238 29.72 -62.18 28.65
CA LYS A 1238 30.83 -61.24 28.34
C LYS A 1238 32.15 -61.86 28.90
N PRO A 1239 33.38 -61.32 28.70
CA PRO A 1239 33.94 -60.36 27.70
C PRO A 1239 35.31 -60.85 27.10
N GLY A 1240 36.10 -59.99 26.42
CA GLY A 1240 37.59 -60.14 26.35
C GLY A 1240 38.35 -59.52 25.14
N GLU A 1241 39.40 -58.73 25.43
CA GLU A 1241 40.68 -58.48 24.68
C GLU A 1241 40.66 -57.96 23.20
N GLY A 1242 41.66 -57.26 22.63
CA GLY A 1242 42.84 -56.52 23.17
C GLY A 1242 44.03 -56.32 22.18
N GLY A 1243 44.61 -55.09 22.08
CA GLY A 1243 46.03 -54.85 21.65
C GLY A 1243 46.38 -53.96 20.42
N GLY A 1244 47.45 -53.13 20.53
CA GLY A 1244 48.16 -52.38 19.45
C GLY A 1244 47.53 -51.04 18.98
N GLY A 1245 48.23 -50.01 18.46
CA GLY A 1245 49.68 -49.73 18.24
C GLY A 1245 50.00 -49.19 16.82
N VAL A 1246 51.01 -48.34 16.50
CA VAL A 1246 52.04 -47.49 17.19
C VAL A 1246 52.60 -46.45 16.16
N GLU A 1247 52.99 -45.21 16.56
CA GLU A 1247 53.82 -44.18 15.80
C GLU A 1247 53.20 -43.61 14.47
N VAL A 1248 53.57 -42.48 13.81
CA VAL A 1248 54.35 -41.20 13.98
C VAL A 1248 54.04 -40.34 12.70
N GLU A 1249 54.03 -39.01 12.57
CA GLU A 1249 54.25 -37.74 13.34
C GLU A 1249 53.27 -36.66 12.77
N GLY A 1250 53.28 -35.33 13.04
CA GLY A 1250 54.09 -34.43 13.89
C GLY A 1250 54.08 -32.96 13.37
N LYS A 1251 54.33 -31.98 14.28
CA LYS A 1251 54.69 -30.55 14.05
C LYS A 1251 53.67 -29.58 13.39
N ASP A 1252 53.55 -28.29 13.73
CA ASP A 1252 54.00 -27.44 14.87
C ASP A 1252 53.08 -26.16 14.95
N GLU A 1253 52.95 -25.55 16.16
CA GLU A 1253 52.95 -24.09 16.51
C GLU A 1253 52.09 -23.04 15.72
N GLU A 1254 51.65 -21.86 16.22
CA GLU A 1254 51.78 -21.14 17.51
C GLU A 1254 50.67 -20.05 17.67
N GLY A 1255 50.31 -19.64 18.91
CA GLY A 1255 49.74 -18.31 19.26
C GLY A 1255 48.35 -17.87 18.73
N THR A 1256 47.66 -16.82 19.24
CA THR A 1256 47.75 -16.05 20.51
C THR A 1256 46.36 -15.43 20.85
N LYS A 1257 46.20 -14.79 22.02
CA LYS A 1257 44.96 -14.14 22.52
C LYS A 1257 44.63 -12.75 21.91
N GLY A 1258 43.38 -12.32 22.09
CA GLY A 1258 42.88 -10.93 22.09
C GLY A 1258 41.39 -10.89 21.71
N GLU A 1259 40.43 -10.78 22.62
CA GLU A 1259 39.99 -9.65 23.48
C GLU A 1259 39.07 -8.63 22.77
N GLU A 1260 37.84 -8.52 23.30
CA GLU A 1260 36.81 -7.46 23.16
C GLU A 1260 36.32 -7.08 21.73
N SER A 1261 35.03 -6.79 21.50
CA SER A 1261 33.87 -6.55 22.39
C SER A 1261 32.58 -7.13 21.83
#